data_AF-A0A814GNG1-F1
#
_entry.id   AF-A0A814GNG1-F1
#
_cell.length_a   1.000
_cell.length_b   1.000
_cell.length_c   1.000
_cell.angle_alpha   90.00
_cell.angle_beta   90.00
_cell.angle_gamma   90.00
#
_symmetry.space_group_name_H-M   'P 1'
#
loop_
_entity.id
_entity.type
_entity.pdbx_description
1 polymer ?
#
loop_
_entity_poly.entity_id
_entity_poly.type
_entity_poly.pdbx_seq_one_letter_code
_entity_poly.pdbx_strand_id
1 'polypeptide(L)'
;MEMIPLLETPKESIRKRNDNHLESFSLIWLNNNENVDIQKELRNTINHIETFDDVEECKNYIEKTSENDRLVLVTNGEFGQQIIPSIHQLRQISSVYINSEDKQWSNDFPKLKGIHVKMDELILQIREDYKNRRKIEEPVWMNMFTTVNDAGKSTTGINGQFVFSQLLLDCLLRLKPNENDRNELISYCEKEYEGNQNELNHLHEFQSSYSSDNALWWYTRESFFYKTLNAALRKENIHMIYLYRSFIIDIQNQLENHQCQCPTRVYRSQLMSTDELNYLKNSVGQYVSVNSFLSTSFKKDIATFYLGDTNHQWIDFEKVLFEIDADPKVVTTKPFADISQFSDFSDEFEVLFMLGSIFRLNSIIRDDQNQFWIIQMCLCSDDEHNLKEILMDMKNEIGNGETNLCILGKVLRGMGHLDLSKKYYYRCLDELSQNDPLLLTVYRDLAKIASQKKDYEEHLRLRRVLSEINQKIQLNDNEIQTSEIDKLTYNDTIQKRKSKDYIRCNWYLKLLICSFILILMVGTGIFVLQYTITKKSKECKSILNKWKQNPITVAGGNGKGQALNQLHGPRGIFIDTNKNIFIADFNNHRIIEWKNNAKEGQIIVGVNGQGNRMDQLDHPTDVIVDEQSHSIIIADSLNRRVIQWMNQNQQVLIQNIDCYGLAMDKQGFLYVSDRVKNEVRRWKMGEYNEGVVVAGGNEKGNQLNQLYGPTFIFVDEDQSVYVSDSDNDRVMKWKKGSKEGTIVAGGNGEGRNLTQLSSPYGVIVDDLGQIYVADRGNDRIMRWCEGKGEVVVGGNGKENQLYGPRGLSFDDEKNLYVVDLGNNRILKFEIILCSKGFCFADLTEHKQILNNELNHIINDYDGFKQTINEHKRNSQNHSLIKQINQWERNSIEKIKQKAQNWREIVLKYSSTVINNIEIKLNDLNEQIKQLHRENEFNESNLNRLRNQLIEIIEELNNPSNISIEQDSQSLINEISYILSKESNFNKWNQNAITVAGGNGKGKELDQLHWPVGIFIDKNKNIFIPDYYNHRIVEWKYNAKEAHIIAGGNRNGNRMDQLNYPTDMIVNQQKHSIIIADFGNNRVIQWVNQTQQILIDNIHCWGLAMDKRGFLYVSDYKKNEVRRWKMGDYNNEGIVVAGGNRKGNELNQLDYPTFIFVDEDQSVYVSDRDNHRVMKWRKGAKEGTLMAGGNGEGEDLNQLSSPQGIIVNYLGEIYVADCENDRVMRWCEGKEEGEIIVGGNGKGNQTNQLNGPTGLSFDDGGNLYVADCENDRIQKFELVL
;
A
#
# COMPACT_ATOMS: atom_id res chain seq x y z
N MET A 1 47.90 16.26 24.30
CA MET A 1 48.55 15.00 23.89
C MET A 1 48.28 14.81 22.41
N GLU A 2 49.30 14.34 21.70
CA GLU A 2 49.30 14.02 20.27
C GLU A 2 48.43 12.76 19.97
N MET A 3 48.16 12.32 18.73
CA MET A 3 48.88 12.50 17.45
C MET A 3 47.96 12.64 16.23
N ILE A 4 48.56 13.12 15.13
CA ILE A 4 48.06 13.10 13.76
C ILE A 4 48.82 12.01 12.97
N PRO A 5 48.16 11.27 12.06
CA PRO A 5 48.57 11.19 10.65
C PRO A 5 47.41 11.71 9.77
N LEU A 6 47.56 12.55 8.74
CA LEU A 6 48.66 12.74 7.78
C LEU A 6 49.02 11.45 7.00
N LEU A 7 48.18 11.15 6.01
CA LEU A 7 48.53 10.33 4.84
C LEU A 7 47.99 11.00 3.56
N GLU A 8 48.93 11.62 2.86
CA GLU A 8 49.18 11.57 1.40
C GLU A 8 48.04 11.77 0.39
N THR A 9 48.27 12.70 -0.53
CA THR A 9 47.49 12.94 -1.76
C THR A 9 47.99 12.08 -2.93
N PRO A 10 47.09 11.41 -3.67
CA PRO A 10 47.35 11.04 -5.06
C PRO A 10 47.30 12.30 -5.94
N LYS A 11 48.28 12.45 -6.84
CA LYS A 11 48.24 13.44 -7.93
C LYS A 11 47.44 12.90 -9.13
N GLU A 12 47.04 13.83 -10.00
CA GLU A 12 46.66 13.64 -11.40
C GLU A 12 45.51 12.62 -11.66
N SER A 13 44.25 13.06 -11.74
CA SER A 13 43.60 13.92 -12.76
C SER A 13 42.92 13.13 -13.89
N ILE A 14 41.67 12.73 -13.62
CA ILE A 14 40.60 12.78 -14.62
C ILE A 14 39.59 13.79 -14.05
N ARG A 15 39.25 14.85 -14.79
CA ARG A 15 38.44 15.97 -14.27
C ARG A 15 37.04 15.48 -13.88
N LYS A 16 36.81 15.22 -12.58
CA LYS A 16 35.47 15.02 -12.03
C LYS A 16 34.73 16.35 -12.05
N ARG A 17 33.80 16.49 -12.98
CA ARG A 17 32.83 17.58 -12.97
C ARG A 17 31.95 17.46 -11.72
N ASN A 18 31.65 18.58 -11.07
CA ASN A 18 30.62 18.65 -10.04
C ASN A 18 29.32 19.11 -10.71
N ASP A 19 28.17 18.62 -10.24
CA ASP A 19 26.83 19.02 -10.72
C ASP A 19 26.42 20.47 -10.29
N ASN A 20 27.42 21.31 -10.01
CA ASN A 20 27.31 22.58 -9.30
C ASN A 20 27.46 23.82 -10.22
N HIS A 21 27.89 23.64 -11.47
CA HIS A 21 28.16 24.75 -12.41
C HIS A 21 26.93 25.66 -12.59
N LEU A 22 27.13 26.96 -12.45
CA LEU A 22 26.07 27.97 -12.51
C LEU A 22 25.86 28.58 -13.90
N GLU A 23 26.72 28.30 -14.89
CA GLU A 23 26.39 28.60 -16.29
C GLU A 23 25.65 27.41 -16.96
N SER A 24 24.94 27.67 -18.06
CA SER A 24 24.25 26.65 -18.88
C SER A 24 25.12 26.12 -20.05
N PHE A 25 26.28 26.74 -20.28
CA PHE A 25 27.18 26.43 -21.37
C PHE A 25 28.59 26.08 -20.86
N SER A 26 29.38 25.42 -21.69
CA SER A 26 30.84 25.32 -21.50
C SER A 26 31.55 25.28 -22.84
N LEU A 27 32.69 25.96 -22.92
CA LEU A 27 33.55 25.98 -24.10
C LEU A 27 34.56 24.84 -23.99
N ILE A 28 34.63 23.99 -25.00
CA ILE A 28 35.65 22.96 -25.17
C ILE A 28 36.66 23.49 -26.19
N TRP A 29 37.94 23.47 -25.83
CA TRP A 29 39.03 24.01 -26.65
C TRP A 29 40.05 22.90 -26.96
N LEU A 30 40.01 22.39 -28.19
CA LEU A 30 40.85 21.30 -28.68
C LEU A 30 41.97 21.84 -29.58
N ASN A 31 43.11 22.17 -28.98
CA ASN A 31 44.29 22.72 -29.67
C ASN A 31 45.54 22.69 -28.78
N ASN A 32 46.72 22.52 -29.37
CA ASN A 32 48.02 22.24 -28.73
C ASN A 32 48.63 23.38 -27.88
N ASN A 33 47.92 23.86 -26.85
CA ASN A 33 48.33 24.87 -25.84
C ASN A 33 48.85 26.26 -26.30
N GLU A 34 49.05 26.55 -27.60
CA GLU A 34 49.76 27.77 -28.05
C GLU A 34 49.10 29.13 -27.73
N ASN A 35 47.86 29.18 -27.22
CA ASN A 35 47.03 30.40 -27.20
C ASN A 35 46.41 30.73 -25.83
N VAL A 36 47.24 30.77 -24.77
CA VAL A 36 46.82 31.06 -23.38
C VAL A 36 46.14 32.43 -23.22
N ASP A 37 46.58 33.47 -23.93
CA ASP A 37 46.00 34.82 -23.77
C ASP A 37 44.60 34.95 -24.39
N ILE A 38 44.30 34.21 -25.45
CA ILE A 38 42.94 34.12 -26.02
C ILE A 38 41.99 33.39 -25.07
N GLN A 39 42.48 32.38 -24.35
CA GLN A 39 41.68 31.72 -23.31
C GLN A 39 41.32 32.69 -22.18
N LYS A 40 42.23 33.60 -21.78
CA LYS A 40 41.90 34.69 -20.84
C LYS A 40 40.85 35.65 -21.41
N GLU A 41 40.96 36.02 -22.69
CA GLU A 41 40.01 36.94 -23.32
C GLU A 41 38.60 36.35 -23.44
N LEU A 42 38.50 35.04 -23.70
CA LEU A 42 37.23 34.30 -23.72
C LEU A 42 36.66 34.05 -22.32
N ARG A 43 37.49 33.89 -21.28
CA ARG A 43 37.04 33.77 -19.87
C ARG A 43 36.25 35.00 -19.39
N ASN A 44 36.50 36.18 -19.96
CA ASN A 44 35.70 37.39 -19.75
C ASN A 44 34.28 37.32 -20.36
N THR A 45 33.87 36.19 -20.95
CA THR A 45 32.54 35.98 -21.54
C THR A 45 31.94 34.63 -21.18
N ILE A 46 32.70 33.54 -21.33
CA ILE A 46 32.27 32.17 -20.99
C ILE A 46 33.19 31.68 -19.89
N ASN A 47 32.63 31.37 -18.72
CA ASN A 47 33.43 31.12 -17.53
C ASN A 47 34.09 29.72 -17.55
N HIS A 48 33.34 28.72 -17.98
CA HIS A 48 33.81 27.33 -18.06
C HIS A 48 34.44 27.04 -19.42
N ILE A 49 35.78 27.17 -19.48
CA ILE A 49 36.60 26.73 -20.61
C ILE A 49 37.43 25.51 -20.20
N GLU A 50 37.17 24.38 -20.87
CA GLU A 50 37.85 23.09 -20.71
C GLU A 50 38.79 22.87 -21.91
N THR A 51 40.10 22.71 -21.63
CA THR A 51 41.12 22.51 -22.66
C THR A 51 41.52 21.03 -22.79
N PHE A 52 41.78 20.60 -24.02
CA PHE A 52 42.27 19.27 -24.38
C PHE A 52 43.35 19.36 -25.47
N ASP A 53 44.40 18.55 -25.33
CA ASP A 53 45.44 18.35 -26.35
C ASP A 53 45.28 17.01 -27.11
N ASP A 54 44.35 16.15 -26.66
CA ASP A 54 44.05 14.85 -27.28
C ASP A 54 42.59 14.75 -27.73
N VAL A 55 42.40 14.19 -28.93
CA VAL A 55 41.08 14.06 -29.59
C VAL A 55 40.18 13.06 -28.87
N GLU A 56 40.73 11.93 -28.41
CA GLU A 56 39.94 10.86 -27.81
C GLU A 56 39.61 11.17 -26.35
N GLU A 57 40.45 11.89 -25.61
CA GLU A 57 40.10 12.47 -24.30
C GLU A 57 38.99 13.52 -24.44
N CYS A 58 39.12 14.45 -25.39
CA CYS A 58 38.10 15.46 -25.68
C CYS A 58 36.75 14.83 -26.04
N LYS A 59 36.76 13.81 -26.91
CA LYS A 59 35.58 13.02 -27.27
C LYS A 59 35.01 12.26 -26.08
N ASN A 60 35.85 11.61 -25.27
CA ASN A 60 35.44 10.94 -24.04
C ASN A 60 34.78 11.89 -23.03
N TYR A 61 35.19 13.16 -22.97
CA TYR A 61 34.55 14.18 -22.15
C TYR A 61 33.17 14.58 -22.70
N ILE A 62 33.06 14.79 -24.01
CA ILE A 62 31.80 15.09 -24.71
C ILE A 62 30.77 13.96 -24.52
N GLU A 63 31.19 12.70 -24.70
CA GLU A 63 30.32 11.52 -24.57
C GLU A 63 29.89 11.22 -23.12
N LYS A 64 30.65 11.70 -22.12
CA LYS A 64 30.31 11.58 -20.68
C LYS A 64 29.57 12.79 -20.13
N THR A 65 29.42 13.86 -20.91
CA THR A 65 28.68 15.07 -20.54
C THR A 65 27.18 14.86 -20.73
N SER A 66 26.36 15.45 -19.85
CA SER A 66 24.89 15.32 -19.88
C SER A 66 24.29 15.86 -21.18
N GLU A 67 23.25 15.21 -21.70
CA GLU A 67 22.47 15.72 -22.84
C GLU A 67 21.81 17.08 -22.59
N ASN A 68 21.63 17.45 -21.32
CA ASN A 68 21.08 18.73 -20.89
C ASN A 68 22.12 19.87 -20.89
N ASP A 69 23.42 19.54 -20.86
CA ASP A 69 24.49 20.52 -20.94
C ASP A 69 24.75 20.93 -22.39
N ARG A 70 25.08 22.20 -22.61
CA ARG A 70 25.31 22.75 -23.95
C ARG A 70 26.77 23.11 -24.17
N LEU A 71 27.46 22.23 -24.89
CA LEU A 71 28.87 22.32 -25.20
C LEU A 71 29.10 23.03 -26.52
N VAL A 72 30.00 24.01 -26.51
CA VAL A 72 30.53 24.67 -27.70
C VAL A 72 31.95 24.16 -27.95
N LEU A 73 32.20 23.53 -29.10
CA LEU A 73 33.56 23.10 -29.45
C LEU A 73 34.27 24.16 -30.30
N VAL A 74 35.50 24.50 -29.92
CA VAL A 74 36.47 25.19 -30.76
C VAL A 74 37.64 24.24 -31.02
N THR A 75 38.01 24.08 -32.29
CA THR A 75 39.05 23.15 -32.73
C THR A 75 39.91 23.78 -33.82
N ASN A 76 41.17 23.32 -33.95
CA ASN A 76 41.95 23.58 -35.17
C ASN A 76 41.48 22.68 -36.34
N GLY A 77 41.99 22.93 -37.54
CA GLY A 77 41.61 22.19 -38.74
C GLY A 77 41.97 20.69 -38.72
N GLU A 78 43.11 20.31 -38.15
CA GLU A 78 43.56 18.90 -38.12
C GLU A 78 42.71 18.05 -37.17
N PHE A 79 42.51 18.52 -35.93
CA PHE A 79 41.66 17.85 -34.95
C PHE A 79 40.18 17.90 -35.34
N GLY A 80 39.74 18.94 -36.04
CA GLY A 80 38.36 19.06 -36.53
C GLY A 80 37.97 17.92 -37.48
N GLN A 81 38.88 17.50 -38.37
CA GLN A 81 38.61 16.40 -39.32
C GLN A 81 38.45 15.06 -38.60
N GLN A 82 39.12 14.89 -37.46
CA GLN A 82 39.08 13.67 -36.66
C GLN A 82 37.82 13.62 -35.77
N ILE A 83 37.51 14.72 -35.07
CA ILE A 83 36.45 14.70 -34.04
C ILE A 83 35.04 14.96 -34.60
N ILE A 84 34.86 15.93 -35.51
CA ILE A 84 33.54 16.42 -35.92
C ILE A 84 32.63 15.32 -36.49
N PRO A 85 33.11 14.42 -37.37
CA PRO A 85 32.28 13.32 -37.89
C PRO A 85 31.73 12.37 -36.83
N SER A 86 32.38 12.27 -35.66
CA SER A 86 31.93 11.42 -34.55
C SER A 86 30.92 12.12 -33.62
N ILE A 87 31.05 13.44 -33.42
CA ILE A 87 30.25 14.19 -32.43
C ILE A 87 29.10 15.02 -33.00
N HIS A 88 29.04 15.28 -34.31
CA HIS A 88 28.10 16.28 -34.86
C HIS A 88 26.62 15.96 -34.59
N GLN A 89 26.25 14.70 -34.37
CA GLN A 89 24.88 14.30 -34.07
C GLN A 89 24.53 14.47 -32.58
N LEU A 90 25.51 14.40 -31.68
CA LEU A 90 25.33 14.39 -30.21
C LEU A 90 24.59 15.66 -29.70
N ARG A 91 23.54 15.46 -28.90
CA ARG A 91 22.60 16.50 -28.47
C ARG A 91 23.25 17.60 -27.61
N GLN A 92 24.27 17.23 -26.84
CA GLN A 92 25.05 18.13 -25.99
C GLN A 92 25.94 19.10 -26.80
N ILE A 93 26.35 18.76 -28.03
CA ILE A 93 27.06 19.71 -28.90
C ILE A 93 26.04 20.71 -29.47
N SER A 94 26.24 22.01 -29.18
CA SER A 94 25.35 23.10 -29.59
C SER A 94 25.90 23.93 -30.76
N SER A 95 27.21 24.21 -30.76
CA SER A 95 27.98 24.85 -31.85
C SER A 95 29.33 24.16 -32.00
N VAL A 96 29.87 24.18 -33.22
CA VAL A 96 31.29 23.92 -33.52
C VAL A 96 31.86 25.09 -34.32
N TYR A 97 33.05 25.55 -33.95
CA TYR A 97 33.83 26.54 -34.69
C TYR A 97 35.23 26.02 -35.00
N ILE A 98 35.76 26.35 -36.17
CA ILE A 98 37.06 25.88 -36.64
C ILE A 98 38.00 27.07 -36.86
N ASN A 99 39.20 26.99 -36.29
CA ASN A 99 40.32 27.87 -36.64
C ASN A 99 41.18 27.18 -37.72
N SER A 100 41.17 27.70 -38.95
CA SER A 100 41.86 27.09 -40.10
C SER A 100 42.03 28.09 -41.25
N GLU A 101 43.21 28.08 -41.88
CA GLU A 101 43.42 28.76 -43.17
C GLU A 101 42.69 28.05 -44.32
N ASP A 102 42.57 26.71 -44.24
CA ASP A 102 41.84 25.92 -45.22
C ASP A 102 40.33 25.95 -44.96
N LYS A 103 39.58 26.33 -46.00
CA LYS A 103 38.12 26.48 -46.02
C LYS A 103 37.41 25.30 -46.70
N GLN A 104 38.12 24.24 -47.09
CA GLN A 104 37.52 23.02 -47.67
C GLN A 104 36.88 22.12 -46.60
N TRP A 105 35.74 22.58 -46.08
CA TRP A 105 34.85 21.81 -45.21
C TRP A 105 33.50 21.68 -45.90
N SER A 106 32.89 20.50 -45.87
CA SER A 106 31.61 20.29 -46.54
C SER A 106 30.44 20.86 -45.72
N ASN A 107 29.35 21.21 -46.42
CA ASN A 107 28.13 21.73 -45.81
C ASN A 107 27.31 20.65 -45.05
N ASP A 108 27.87 19.46 -44.85
CA ASP A 108 27.15 18.27 -44.34
C ASP A 108 27.03 18.25 -42.81
N PHE A 109 27.54 19.27 -42.11
CA PHE A 109 27.59 19.36 -40.65
C PHE A 109 26.74 20.53 -40.11
N PRO A 110 25.45 20.34 -39.78
CA PRO A 110 24.53 21.43 -39.39
C PRO A 110 24.91 22.25 -38.15
N LYS A 111 25.87 21.76 -37.34
CA LYS A 111 26.35 22.41 -36.12
C LYS A 111 27.65 23.20 -36.31
N LEU A 112 28.29 23.11 -37.48
CA LEU A 112 29.43 23.96 -37.83
C LEU A 112 28.91 25.38 -38.07
N LYS A 113 29.28 26.33 -37.20
CA LYS A 113 28.79 27.72 -37.23
C LYS A 113 29.74 28.71 -37.87
N GLY A 114 31.05 28.43 -37.88
CA GLY A 114 32.03 29.30 -38.51
C GLY A 114 33.40 28.66 -38.72
N ILE A 115 34.08 29.08 -39.78
CA ILE A 115 35.48 28.75 -40.09
C ILE A 115 36.22 30.08 -40.18
N HIS A 116 37.12 30.32 -39.23
CA HIS A 116 37.79 31.60 -39.04
C HIS A 116 39.29 31.46 -39.26
N VAL A 117 39.90 32.49 -39.84
CA VAL A 117 41.35 32.57 -40.10
C VAL A 117 42.05 33.45 -39.06
N LYS A 118 41.33 34.40 -38.45
CA LYS A 118 41.80 35.20 -37.31
C LYS A 118 41.05 34.82 -36.04
N MET A 119 41.76 34.82 -34.93
CA MET A 119 41.18 34.55 -33.62
C MET A 119 40.23 35.65 -33.16
N ASP A 120 40.53 36.92 -33.43
CA ASP A 120 39.67 38.06 -33.05
C ASP A 120 38.25 37.93 -33.65
N GLU A 121 38.17 37.50 -34.92
CA GLU A 121 36.93 37.25 -35.65
C GLU A 121 36.15 36.06 -35.06
N LEU A 122 36.85 35.01 -34.61
CA LEU A 122 36.28 33.85 -33.93
C LEU A 122 35.75 34.20 -32.53
N ILE A 123 36.51 34.99 -31.76
CA ILE A 123 36.15 35.45 -30.42
C ILE A 123 34.91 36.32 -30.47
N LEU A 124 34.81 37.23 -31.44
CA LEU A 124 33.61 38.05 -31.65
C LEU A 124 32.39 37.19 -32.00
N GLN A 125 32.52 36.25 -32.94
CA GLN A 125 31.42 35.35 -33.30
C GLN A 125 30.92 34.51 -32.11
N ILE A 126 31.84 33.94 -31.31
CA ILE A 126 31.50 33.19 -30.09
C ILE A 126 30.80 34.09 -29.07
N ARG A 127 31.24 35.34 -28.90
CA ARG A 127 30.60 36.32 -27.99
C ARG A 127 29.17 36.67 -28.42
N GLU A 128 28.93 36.90 -29.70
CA GLU A 128 27.59 37.21 -30.22
C GLU A 128 26.67 35.99 -30.16
N ASP A 129 27.13 34.82 -30.58
CA ASP A 129 26.35 33.58 -30.50
C ASP A 129 26.03 33.20 -29.05
N TYR A 130 26.94 33.42 -28.10
CA TYR A 130 26.69 33.22 -26.67
C TYR A 130 25.62 34.19 -26.13
N LYS A 131 25.73 35.48 -26.45
CA LYS A 131 24.72 36.50 -26.06
C LYS A 131 23.36 36.23 -26.67
N ASN A 132 23.29 35.70 -27.89
CA ASN A 132 22.04 35.30 -28.54
C ASN A 132 21.46 34.01 -27.92
N ARG A 133 22.26 32.97 -27.70
CA ARG A 133 21.82 31.71 -27.07
C ARG A 133 21.29 31.91 -25.66
N ARG A 134 21.87 32.82 -24.87
CA ARG A 134 21.36 33.20 -23.54
C ARG A 134 20.00 33.92 -23.57
N LYS A 135 19.47 34.27 -24.74
CA LYS A 135 18.07 34.73 -24.91
C LYS A 135 17.12 33.63 -25.43
N ILE A 136 17.66 32.49 -25.84
CA ILE A 136 16.95 31.37 -26.48
C ILE A 136 16.81 30.17 -25.52
N GLU A 137 17.86 29.88 -24.76
CA GLU A 137 18.04 28.63 -24.00
C GLU A 137 17.85 28.81 -22.48
N GLU A 138 17.10 29.83 -22.05
CA GLU A 138 16.73 30.06 -20.65
C GLU A 138 15.22 29.85 -20.42
N PRO A 139 14.74 28.58 -20.33
CA PRO A 139 13.33 28.29 -20.14
C PRO A 139 12.84 28.77 -18.76
N VAL A 140 11.65 29.37 -18.73
CA VAL A 140 10.92 29.65 -17.48
C VAL A 140 10.35 28.34 -16.94
N TRP A 141 10.86 27.88 -15.79
CA TRP A 141 10.42 26.65 -15.15
C TRP A 141 9.01 26.83 -14.54
N MET A 142 8.02 26.21 -15.18
CA MET A 142 6.59 26.34 -14.86
C MET A 142 6.03 25.04 -14.30
N ASN A 143 5.57 25.07 -13.05
CA ASN A 143 4.83 23.98 -12.44
C ASN A 143 3.33 24.12 -12.72
N MET A 144 2.76 23.22 -13.53
CA MET A 144 1.33 23.16 -13.79
C MET A 144 0.60 22.35 -12.71
N PHE A 145 -0.56 22.84 -12.25
CA PHE A 145 -1.41 22.14 -11.27
C PHE A 145 -2.89 22.53 -11.38
N THR A 146 -3.77 21.60 -11.04
CA THR A 146 -5.23 21.81 -10.97
C THR A 146 -5.72 21.98 -9.55
N THR A 147 -6.63 22.93 -9.33
CA THR A 147 -7.40 23.03 -8.08
C THR A 147 -8.91 22.85 -8.30
N VAL A 148 -9.37 22.62 -9.53
CA VAL A 148 -10.78 22.47 -9.87
C VAL A 148 -11.24 21.02 -9.71
N ASN A 149 -12.04 20.78 -8.67
CA ASN A 149 -13.18 19.86 -8.65
C ASN A 149 -14.20 20.54 -7.71
N ASP A 150 -15.50 20.42 -7.98
CA ASP A 150 -16.54 21.13 -7.21
C ASP A 150 -16.54 20.77 -5.71
N ALA A 151 -16.98 21.74 -4.91
CA ALA A 151 -16.82 21.83 -3.46
C ALA A 151 -16.90 20.48 -2.70
N GLY A 152 -15.79 20.08 -2.05
CA GLY A 152 -15.77 18.96 -1.10
C GLY A 152 -14.66 17.91 -1.24
N LYS A 153 -13.56 18.17 -1.97
CA LYS A 153 -12.42 17.24 -2.07
C LYS A 153 -11.17 17.74 -1.34
N SER A 154 -10.47 16.80 -0.70
CA SER A 154 -9.20 17.00 0.02
C SER A 154 -8.04 17.48 -0.86
N THR A 155 -7.09 18.17 -0.24
CA THR A 155 -5.77 18.63 -0.75
C THR A 155 -4.83 17.54 -1.30
N THR A 156 -5.30 16.30 -1.47
CA THR A 156 -4.54 15.16 -2.02
C THR A 156 -4.49 15.10 -3.55
N GLY A 157 -5.26 15.94 -4.25
CA GLY A 157 -5.30 16.00 -5.73
C GLY A 157 -4.23 16.89 -6.38
N ILE A 158 -3.26 17.41 -5.62
CA ILE A 158 -2.30 18.44 -6.06
C ILE A 158 -0.92 17.80 -6.30
N ASN A 159 -0.17 18.33 -7.26
CA ASN A 159 1.22 17.92 -7.50
C ASN A 159 2.07 18.16 -6.24
N GLY A 160 2.56 17.09 -5.61
CA GLY A 160 3.38 17.17 -4.39
C GLY A 160 4.67 17.97 -4.57
N GLN A 161 5.22 18.05 -5.79
CA GLN A 161 6.38 18.91 -6.07
C GLN A 161 6.02 20.39 -5.95
N PHE A 162 4.85 20.82 -6.47
CA PHE A 162 4.36 22.20 -6.29
C PHE A 162 4.19 22.55 -4.80
N VAL A 163 3.55 21.66 -4.03
CA VAL A 163 3.34 21.84 -2.58
C VAL A 163 4.68 22.03 -1.87
N PHE A 164 5.65 21.13 -2.09
CA PHE A 164 6.96 21.26 -1.44
C PHE A 164 7.82 22.41 -1.96
N SER A 165 7.76 22.78 -3.25
CA SER A 165 8.47 23.96 -3.78
C SER A 165 7.93 25.24 -3.15
N GLN A 166 6.61 25.43 -3.07
CA GLN A 166 6.03 26.59 -2.41
C GLN A 166 6.31 26.59 -0.88
N LEU A 167 6.31 25.41 -0.23
CA LEU A 167 6.71 25.26 1.18
C LEU A 167 8.18 25.64 1.41
N LEU A 168 9.07 25.26 0.48
CA LEU A 168 10.49 25.61 0.51
C LEU A 168 10.70 27.11 0.33
N LEU A 169 10.03 27.75 -0.64
CA LEU A 169 10.17 29.18 -0.89
C LEU A 169 9.67 30.01 0.30
N ASP A 170 8.50 29.68 0.86
CA ASP A 170 7.96 30.31 2.07
C ASP A 170 8.89 30.09 3.29
N CYS A 171 9.44 28.88 3.45
CA CYS A 171 10.44 28.61 4.49
C CYS A 171 11.72 29.45 4.30
N LEU A 172 12.24 29.57 3.07
CA LEU A 172 13.49 30.31 2.79
C LEU A 172 13.34 31.82 3.00
N LEU A 173 12.18 32.40 2.64
CA LEU A 173 11.89 33.83 2.82
C LEU A 173 11.69 34.23 4.30
N ARG A 174 11.32 33.27 5.17
CA ARG A 174 11.18 33.49 6.63
C ARG A 174 12.46 33.21 7.43
N LEU A 175 13.50 32.65 6.82
CA LEU A 175 14.77 32.39 7.50
C LEU A 175 15.56 33.68 7.66
N LYS A 176 15.87 34.05 8.91
CA LYS A 176 16.79 35.15 9.20
C LYS A 176 18.11 34.98 8.42
N PRO A 177 18.61 36.02 7.74
CA PRO A 177 19.91 35.97 7.08
C PRO A 177 21.05 36.07 8.10
N ASN A 178 22.22 35.55 7.73
CA ASN A 178 23.44 35.53 8.54
C ASN A 178 24.61 36.00 7.65
N GLU A 179 25.49 36.86 8.17
CA GLU A 179 26.67 37.35 7.42
C GLU A 179 27.57 36.21 6.93
N ASN A 180 27.63 35.10 7.68
CA ASN A 180 28.37 33.90 7.28
C ASN A 180 27.89 33.31 5.95
N ASP A 181 26.59 33.37 5.64
CA ASP A 181 26.06 32.89 4.37
C ASP A 181 26.39 33.85 3.21
N ARG A 182 26.43 35.17 3.45
CA ARG A 182 26.91 36.16 2.47
C ARG A 182 28.39 35.93 2.14
N ASN A 183 29.19 35.56 3.14
CA ASN A 183 30.61 35.24 2.94
C ASN A 183 30.82 33.90 2.21
N GLU A 184 30.01 32.86 2.49
CA GLU A 184 30.03 31.62 1.67
C GLU A 184 29.60 31.90 0.23
N LEU A 185 28.61 32.76 0.00
CA LEU A 185 28.17 33.14 -1.33
C LEU A 185 29.27 33.85 -2.13
N ILE A 186 29.94 34.82 -1.51
CA ILE A 186 31.07 35.52 -2.13
C ILE A 186 32.19 34.52 -2.45
N SER A 187 32.59 33.67 -1.50
CA SER A 187 33.63 32.66 -1.72
C SER A 187 33.27 31.63 -2.79
N TYR A 188 31.97 31.28 -2.93
CA TYR A 188 31.48 30.46 -4.03
C TYR A 188 31.69 31.18 -5.38
N CYS A 189 31.28 32.45 -5.49
CA CYS A 189 31.41 33.23 -6.70
C CYS A 189 32.88 33.54 -7.06
N GLU A 190 33.74 33.82 -6.08
CA GLU A 190 35.19 34.00 -6.28
C GLU A 190 35.83 32.77 -6.91
N LYS A 191 35.42 31.58 -6.47
CA LYS A 191 35.90 30.30 -6.99
C LYS A 191 35.26 29.91 -8.32
N GLU A 192 33.96 30.15 -8.49
CA GLU A 192 33.28 29.86 -9.76
C GLU A 192 33.89 30.71 -10.87
N TYR A 193 34.06 32.02 -10.65
CA TYR A 193 34.63 32.97 -11.60
C TYR A 193 36.16 33.07 -11.57
N GLU A 194 36.87 32.02 -11.12
CA GLU A 194 38.33 31.98 -11.07
C GLU A 194 38.94 32.16 -12.47
N GLY A 195 39.57 33.32 -12.69
CA GLY A 195 40.17 33.72 -13.98
C GLY A 195 39.26 34.55 -14.90
N ASN A 196 38.05 34.93 -14.48
CA ASN A 196 37.20 35.92 -15.15
C ASN A 196 37.29 37.26 -14.40
N GLN A 197 38.22 38.13 -14.80
CA GLN A 197 38.50 39.37 -14.07
C GLN A 197 37.31 40.34 -14.07
N ASN A 198 36.46 40.32 -15.11
CA ASN A 198 35.29 41.20 -15.18
C ASN A 198 34.26 40.87 -14.09
N GLU A 199 33.94 39.59 -13.91
CA GLU A 199 32.97 39.19 -12.88
C GLU A 199 33.56 39.23 -11.46
N LEU A 200 34.87 39.00 -11.30
CA LEU A 200 35.55 39.25 -10.02
C LEU A 200 35.51 40.74 -9.64
N ASN A 201 35.68 41.66 -10.61
CA ASN A 201 35.51 43.09 -10.37
C ASN A 201 34.08 43.43 -9.94
N HIS A 202 33.07 42.87 -10.61
CA HIS A 202 31.66 43.02 -10.22
C HIS A 202 31.36 42.46 -8.81
N LEU A 203 32.00 41.34 -8.45
CA LEU A 203 31.84 40.70 -7.14
C LEU A 203 32.44 41.54 -6.00
N HIS A 204 33.62 42.11 -6.20
CA HIS A 204 34.23 43.04 -5.25
C HIS A 204 33.45 44.37 -5.15
N GLU A 205 32.93 44.87 -6.27
CA GLU A 205 32.04 46.03 -6.28
C GLU A 205 30.77 45.75 -5.45
N PHE A 206 30.06 44.66 -5.74
CA PHE A 206 28.88 44.18 -5.01
C PHE A 206 29.15 43.98 -3.51
N GLN A 207 30.30 43.41 -3.13
CA GLN A 207 30.70 43.26 -1.73
C GLN A 207 30.80 44.61 -1.01
N SER A 208 31.23 45.66 -1.71
CA SER A 208 31.45 47.01 -1.16
C SER A 208 30.26 47.98 -1.26
N SER A 209 29.35 47.80 -2.23
CA SER A 209 28.30 48.78 -2.55
C SER A 209 26.86 48.24 -2.56
N TYR A 210 26.64 46.93 -2.38
CA TYR A 210 25.29 46.38 -2.23
C TYR A 210 24.61 46.83 -0.92
N SER A 211 23.37 47.28 -1.03
CA SER A 211 22.45 47.52 0.08
C SER A 211 21.05 46.97 -0.22
N SER A 212 20.20 46.87 0.82
CA SER A 212 18.77 46.58 0.69
C SER A 212 18.01 47.54 -0.24
N ASP A 213 18.60 48.70 -0.54
CA ASP A 213 17.97 49.79 -1.28
C ASP A 213 18.39 49.81 -2.77
N ASN A 214 19.43 49.04 -3.17
CA ASN A 214 19.86 48.89 -4.58
C ASN A 214 19.80 47.44 -5.12
N ALA A 215 19.08 46.55 -4.42
CA ALA A 215 18.91 45.15 -4.80
C ALA A 215 18.32 44.92 -6.20
N LEU A 216 17.32 45.71 -6.65
CA LEU A 216 16.77 45.59 -8.01
C LEU A 216 17.77 46.01 -9.11
N TRP A 217 18.63 46.99 -8.83
CA TRP A 217 19.68 47.39 -9.77
C TRP A 217 20.74 46.30 -9.92
N TRP A 218 21.19 45.72 -8.79
CA TRP A 218 22.07 44.55 -8.82
C TRP A 218 21.44 43.32 -9.45
N TYR A 219 20.13 43.15 -9.32
CA TYR A 219 19.39 42.09 -10.01
C TYR A 219 19.35 42.30 -11.53
N THR A 220 19.18 43.51 -12.03
CA THR A 220 19.01 43.77 -13.48
C THR A 220 20.33 43.91 -14.25
N ARG A 221 21.38 44.42 -13.60
CA ARG A 221 22.72 44.61 -14.19
C ARG A 221 23.34 43.31 -14.74
N GLU A 222 23.96 43.37 -15.92
CA GLU A 222 24.71 42.25 -16.51
C GLU A 222 25.98 41.95 -15.68
N SER A 223 25.80 41.15 -14.63
CA SER A 223 26.83 40.75 -13.66
C SER A 223 26.64 39.29 -13.23
N PHE A 224 27.59 38.77 -12.45
CA PHE A 224 27.49 37.47 -11.80
C PHE A 224 26.13 37.28 -11.10
N PHE A 225 25.62 38.30 -10.39
CA PHE A 225 24.47 38.17 -9.48
C PHE A 225 23.19 37.73 -10.20
N TYR A 226 22.82 38.38 -11.31
CA TYR A 226 21.70 37.95 -12.15
C TYR A 226 21.88 36.53 -12.68
N LYS A 227 23.08 36.23 -13.19
CA LYS A 227 23.41 34.97 -13.86
C LYS A 227 23.27 33.79 -12.89
N THR A 228 23.95 33.87 -11.75
CA THR A 228 24.00 32.80 -10.75
C THR A 228 22.66 32.60 -10.03
N LEU A 229 21.93 33.68 -9.71
CA LEU A 229 20.61 33.60 -9.09
C LEU A 229 19.59 32.94 -10.04
N ASN A 230 19.48 33.40 -11.29
CA ASN A 230 18.53 32.82 -12.24
C ASN A 230 18.93 31.42 -12.71
N ALA A 231 20.21 31.06 -12.70
CA ALA A 231 20.65 29.68 -12.90
C ALA A 231 20.32 28.79 -11.69
N ALA A 232 20.51 29.27 -10.46
CA ALA A 232 20.15 28.54 -9.25
C ALA A 232 18.65 28.26 -9.16
N LEU A 233 17.81 29.23 -9.53
CA LEU A 233 16.35 29.06 -9.61
C LEU A 233 15.96 28.04 -10.69
N ARG A 234 16.49 28.14 -11.92
CA ARG A 234 16.19 27.19 -13.02
C ARG A 234 16.67 25.76 -12.76
N LYS A 235 17.84 25.58 -12.15
CA LYS A 235 18.39 24.25 -11.82
C LYS A 235 17.85 23.69 -10.49
N GLU A 236 16.87 24.36 -9.87
CA GLU A 236 16.36 24.11 -8.51
C GLU A 236 17.49 23.87 -7.47
N ASN A 237 18.60 24.62 -7.57
CA ASN A 237 19.76 24.50 -6.69
C ASN A 237 19.47 25.16 -5.34
N ILE A 238 18.78 24.40 -4.47
CA ILE A 238 18.26 24.89 -3.19
C ILE A 238 19.35 25.47 -2.29
N HIS A 239 20.59 24.96 -2.36
CA HIS A 239 21.68 25.51 -1.56
C HIS A 239 22.01 26.95 -1.97
N MET A 240 22.13 27.21 -3.28
CA MET A 240 22.38 28.56 -3.78
C MET A 240 21.19 29.48 -3.54
N ILE A 241 19.94 29.01 -3.71
CA ILE A 241 18.73 29.81 -3.42
C ILE A 241 18.71 30.23 -1.93
N TYR A 242 19.13 29.35 -1.01
CA TYR A 242 19.29 29.69 0.41
C TYR A 242 20.39 30.74 0.66
N LEU A 243 21.50 30.73 -0.08
CA LEU A 243 22.54 31.75 0.04
C LEU A 243 22.07 33.10 -0.52
N TYR A 244 21.24 33.07 -1.57
CA TYR A 244 20.58 34.25 -2.12
C TYR A 244 19.42 34.79 -1.28
N ARG A 245 18.97 34.09 -0.21
CA ARG A 245 17.70 34.41 0.48
C ARG A 245 17.60 35.85 0.99
N SER A 246 18.67 36.43 1.54
CA SER A 246 18.69 37.85 1.96
C SER A 246 18.38 38.78 0.80
N PHE A 247 19.07 38.57 -0.32
CA PHE A 247 18.95 39.39 -1.52
C PHE A 247 17.58 39.21 -2.18
N ILE A 248 17.00 38.01 -2.11
CA ILE A 248 15.63 37.73 -2.54
C ILE A 248 14.61 38.46 -1.65
N ILE A 249 14.83 38.51 -0.32
CA ILE A 249 14.00 39.28 0.61
C ILE A 249 14.13 40.79 0.36
N ASP A 250 15.34 41.30 0.12
CA ASP A 250 15.58 42.69 -0.24
C ASP A 250 14.87 43.08 -1.56
N ILE A 251 14.95 42.23 -2.59
CA ILE A 251 14.17 42.38 -3.83
C ILE A 251 12.66 42.37 -3.53
N GLN A 252 12.16 41.44 -2.70
CA GLN A 252 10.74 41.41 -2.33
C GLN A 252 10.30 42.71 -1.67
N ASN A 253 11.07 43.22 -0.70
CA ASN A 253 10.79 44.48 -0.01
C ASN A 253 10.77 45.67 -1.00
N GLN A 254 11.67 45.70 -1.98
CA GLN A 254 11.65 46.73 -3.03
C GLN A 254 10.44 46.61 -3.96
N LEU A 255 10.04 45.40 -4.33
CA LEU A 255 8.85 45.17 -5.15
C LEU A 255 7.56 45.54 -4.38
N GLU A 256 7.47 45.24 -3.08
CA GLU A 256 6.35 45.67 -2.22
C GLU A 256 6.25 47.20 -2.10
N ASN A 257 7.39 47.88 -1.89
CA ASN A 257 7.44 49.35 -1.81
C ASN A 257 7.07 50.06 -3.13
N HIS A 258 7.21 49.38 -4.28
CA HIS A 258 6.94 49.94 -5.61
C HIS A 258 5.82 49.18 -6.36
N GLN A 259 5.01 48.41 -5.64
CA GLN A 259 3.91 47.60 -6.15
C GLN A 259 3.05 48.41 -7.15
N CYS A 260 2.72 47.80 -8.29
CA CYS A 260 1.82 48.42 -9.26
C CYS A 260 0.51 48.85 -8.59
N GLN A 261 -0.06 50.00 -8.98
CA GLN A 261 -1.23 50.58 -8.28
C GLN A 261 -2.57 50.33 -9.01
N CYS A 262 -2.52 49.83 -10.24
CA CYS A 262 -3.66 49.57 -11.11
C CYS A 262 -3.55 48.21 -11.83
N PRO A 263 -4.69 47.58 -12.18
CA PRO A 263 -4.68 46.37 -12.99
C PRO A 263 -4.07 46.67 -14.35
N THR A 264 -3.06 45.90 -14.75
CA THR A 264 -2.27 46.16 -15.95
C THR A 264 -1.96 44.87 -16.72
N ARG A 265 -1.86 44.97 -18.04
CA ARG A 265 -1.43 43.88 -18.91
C ARG A 265 0.05 44.03 -19.28
N VAL A 266 0.81 42.95 -19.15
CA VAL A 266 2.25 42.89 -19.46
C VAL A 266 2.57 41.70 -20.36
N TYR A 267 3.74 41.75 -21.01
CA TYR A 267 4.13 40.89 -22.10
C TYR A 267 5.53 40.30 -21.89
N ARG A 268 5.73 39.02 -22.20
CA ARG A 268 7.05 38.37 -22.22
C ARG A 268 7.12 37.42 -23.40
N SER A 269 8.21 37.43 -24.16
CA SER A 269 8.45 36.43 -25.20
C SER A 269 9.49 35.40 -24.77
N GLN A 270 9.44 34.21 -25.36
CA GLN A 270 10.50 33.22 -25.34
C GLN A 270 10.38 32.25 -26.52
N LEU A 271 11.43 31.47 -26.77
CA LEU A 271 11.30 30.20 -27.48
C LEU A 271 10.93 29.10 -26.47
N MET A 272 10.18 28.12 -26.92
CA MET A 272 9.67 27.01 -26.10
C MET A 272 9.73 25.73 -26.95
N SER A 273 10.05 24.57 -26.37
CA SER A 273 10.01 23.33 -27.16
C SER A 273 8.58 23.00 -27.58
N THR A 274 8.44 22.32 -28.72
CA THR A 274 7.13 21.88 -29.22
C THR A 274 6.39 21.01 -28.19
N ASP A 275 7.12 20.22 -27.39
CA ASP A 275 6.57 19.38 -26.33
C ASP A 275 6.05 20.19 -25.13
N GLU A 276 6.82 21.17 -24.61
CA GLU A 276 6.37 22.08 -23.55
C GLU A 276 5.13 22.87 -23.97
N LEU A 277 5.13 23.38 -25.21
CA LEU A 277 3.99 24.12 -25.75
C LEU A 277 2.75 23.21 -25.90
N ASN A 278 2.92 21.96 -26.30
CA ASN A 278 1.83 20.98 -26.37
C ASN A 278 1.34 20.57 -24.98
N TYR A 279 2.22 20.50 -23.98
CA TYR A 279 1.84 20.31 -22.58
C TYR A 279 0.99 21.48 -22.07
N LEU A 280 1.39 22.73 -22.30
CA LEU A 280 0.59 23.90 -21.93
C LEU A 280 -0.76 23.97 -22.66
N LYS A 281 -0.84 23.59 -23.94
CA LYS A 281 -2.11 23.49 -24.69
C LYS A 281 -3.09 22.50 -24.04
N ASN A 282 -2.59 21.43 -23.44
CA ASN A 282 -3.40 20.45 -22.69
C ASN A 282 -3.74 20.90 -21.25
N SER A 283 -3.12 21.98 -20.76
CA SER A 283 -3.29 22.52 -19.41
C SER A 283 -4.04 23.87 -19.35
N VAL A 284 -4.79 24.23 -20.40
CA VAL A 284 -5.67 25.41 -20.36
C VAL A 284 -6.75 25.24 -19.28
N GLY A 285 -7.01 26.31 -18.52
CA GLY A 285 -7.85 26.31 -17.32
C GLY A 285 -7.13 25.92 -16.02
N GLN A 286 -5.89 25.44 -16.09
CA GLN A 286 -5.07 25.07 -14.93
C GLN A 286 -4.25 26.26 -14.40
N TYR A 287 -3.62 26.07 -13.24
CA TYR A 287 -2.72 27.05 -12.63
C TYR A 287 -1.27 26.78 -13.02
N VAL A 288 -0.53 27.86 -13.20
CA VAL A 288 0.90 27.95 -13.48
C VAL A 288 1.57 28.54 -12.23
N SER A 289 2.54 27.85 -11.64
CA SER A 289 3.44 28.45 -10.64
C SER A 289 4.82 28.62 -11.24
N VAL A 290 5.38 29.82 -11.15
CA VAL A 290 6.70 30.14 -11.69
C VAL A 290 7.74 30.14 -10.54
N ASN A 291 8.67 29.20 -10.57
CA ASN A 291 9.69 29.04 -9.51
C ASN A 291 10.90 30.00 -9.67
N SER A 292 10.79 31.01 -10.54
CA SER A 292 11.77 32.07 -10.74
C SER A 292 11.11 33.45 -10.64
N PHE A 293 11.90 34.52 -10.62
CA PHE A 293 11.37 35.83 -10.98
C PHE A 293 10.88 35.79 -12.44
N LEU A 294 9.81 36.54 -12.74
CA LEU A 294 9.26 36.65 -14.09
C LEU A 294 9.38 38.10 -14.56
N SER A 295 10.37 38.36 -15.41
CA SER A 295 10.58 39.65 -16.07
C SER A 295 9.68 39.76 -17.30
N THR A 296 9.00 40.89 -17.44
CA THR A 296 8.00 41.21 -18.46
C THR A 296 8.10 42.68 -18.85
N SER A 297 7.42 43.14 -19.92
CA SER A 297 7.36 44.55 -20.30
C SER A 297 5.91 45.02 -20.48
N PHE A 298 5.63 46.30 -20.20
CA PHE A 298 4.34 46.92 -20.55
C PHE A 298 4.11 47.02 -22.07
N LYS A 299 5.16 46.95 -22.89
CA LYS A 299 5.09 47.19 -24.34
C LYS A 299 5.17 45.89 -25.13
N LYS A 300 4.03 45.48 -25.71
CA LYS A 300 3.94 44.31 -26.60
C LYS A 300 4.97 44.37 -27.74
N ASP A 301 5.20 45.54 -28.32
CA ASP A 301 6.14 45.72 -29.44
C ASP A 301 7.61 45.50 -29.03
N ILE A 302 7.98 45.84 -27.79
CA ILE A 302 9.31 45.54 -27.24
C ILE A 302 9.43 44.03 -26.96
N ALA A 303 8.42 43.43 -26.35
CA ALA A 303 8.39 41.99 -26.11
C ALA A 303 8.44 41.16 -27.40
N THR A 304 7.77 41.57 -28.48
CA THR A 304 7.80 40.87 -29.77
C THR A 304 9.08 41.14 -30.58
N PHE A 305 9.69 42.33 -30.47
CA PHE A 305 11.00 42.62 -31.08
C PHE A 305 12.06 41.59 -30.65
N TYR A 306 12.04 41.15 -29.39
CA TYR A 306 12.97 40.14 -28.87
C TYR A 306 12.79 38.72 -29.42
N LEU A 307 11.72 38.41 -30.19
CA LEU A 307 11.59 37.13 -30.91
C LEU A 307 12.45 37.05 -32.19
N GLY A 308 12.95 38.18 -32.68
CA GLY A 308 13.93 38.31 -33.76
C GLY A 308 13.46 37.88 -35.16
N ASP A 309 14.08 38.47 -36.19
CA ASP A 309 13.86 38.14 -37.61
C ASP A 309 14.67 36.89 -38.04
N THR A 310 14.45 35.81 -37.27
CA THR A 310 15.26 34.60 -37.28
C THR A 310 14.84 33.63 -38.38
N ASN A 311 15.46 33.78 -39.56
CA ASN A 311 15.37 32.85 -40.71
C ASN A 311 15.92 31.41 -40.44
N HIS A 312 16.20 31.06 -39.18
CA HIS A 312 16.61 29.71 -38.78
C HIS A 312 15.37 28.91 -38.32
N GLN A 313 15.01 27.85 -39.05
CA GLN A 313 14.04 26.87 -38.58
C GLN A 313 14.67 25.98 -37.49
N TRP A 314 14.32 26.26 -36.24
CA TRP A 314 14.61 25.36 -35.11
C TRP A 314 13.56 24.24 -35.11
N ILE A 315 13.96 23.03 -35.52
CA ILE A 315 13.04 21.94 -35.85
C ILE A 315 12.13 21.53 -34.66
N ASP A 316 12.60 21.72 -33.43
CA ASP A 316 11.94 21.29 -32.20
C ASP A 316 11.41 22.44 -31.31
N PHE A 317 11.43 23.70 -31.79
CA PHE A 317 11.11 24.89 -30.99
C PHE A 317 10.15 25.87 -31.68
N GLU A 318 9.23 26.41 -30.89
CA GLU A 318 8.15 27.32 -31.29
C GLU A 318 8.33 28.70 -30.64
N LYS A 319 7.98 29.78 -31.36
CA LYS A 319 7.99 31.15 -30.81
C LYS A 319 6.74 31.37 -29.96
N VAL A 320 6.93 31.92 -28.75
CA VAL A 320 5.86 32.13 -27.76
C VAL A 320 5.87 33.56 -27.22
N LEU A 321 4.68 34.14 -27.06
CA LEU A 321 4.42 35.40 -26.38
C LEU A 321 3.38 35.17 -25.26
N PHE A 322 3.77 35.41 -24.01
CA PHE A 322 2.84 35.50 -22.90
C PHE A 322 2.15 36.87 -22.89
N GLU A 323 0.83 36.86 -22.71
CA GLU A 323 0.03 38.04 -22.32
C GLU A 323 -0.51 37.79 -20.91
N ILE A 324 -0.10 38.63 -19.96
CA ILE A 324 -0.40 38.44 -18.53
C ILE A 324 -1.25 39.60 -18.03
N ASP A 325 -2.48 39.31 -17.60
CA ASP A 325 -3.33 40.26 -16.87
C ASP A 325 -3.04 40.19 -15.37
N ALA A 326 -2.53 41.27 -14.78
CA ALA A 326 -2.14 41.32 -13.38
C ALA A 326 -2.87 42.46 -12.63
N ASP A 327 -3.68 42.10 -11.63
CA ASP A 327 -4.31 43.05 -10.71
C ASP A 327 -3.58 43.05 -9.35
N PRO A 328 -2.94 44.16 -8.94
CA PRO A 328 -2.22 44.25 -7.68
C PRO A 328 -3.13 44.23 -6.44
N LYS A 329 -4.46 44.25 -6.61
CA LYS A 329 -5.45 44.10 -5.52
C LYS A 329 -5.86 42.65 -5.30
N VAL A 330 -5.52 41.75 -6.23
CA VAL A 330 -5.90 40.34 -6.20
C VAL A 330 -4.86 39.51 -5.43
N VAL A 331 -3.58 39.90 -5.46
CA VAL A 331 -2.49 39.23 -4.74
C VAL A 331 -1.82 40.21 -3.79
N THR A 332 -1.66 39.80 -2.52
CA THR A 332 -1.07 40.62 -1.46
C THR A 332 0.16 39.99 -0.83
N THR A 333 0.47 38.71 -1.08
CA THR A 333 1.66 38.04 -0.52
C THR A 333 2.82 37.83 -1.50
N LYS A 334 2.63 38.18 -2.78
CA LYS A 334 3.65 38.12 -3.83
C LYS A 334 3.59 39.40 -4.67
N PRO A 335 4.55 40.34 -4.52
CA PRO A 335 4.52 41.62 -5.21
C PRO A 335 4.88 41.51 -6.70
N PHE A 336 4.50 42.54 -7.46
CA PHE A 336 5.04 42.86 -8.78
C PHE A 336 5.06 44.38 -8.98
N ALA A 337 6.13 44.88 -9.56
CA ALA A 337 6.37 46.31 -9.71
C ALA A 337 6.94 46.66 -11.09
N ASP A 338 6.71 47.90 -11.53
CA ASP A 338 7.54 48.54 -12.54
C ASP A 338 8.92 48.81 -11.94
N ILE A 339 9.95 48.18 -12.50
CA ILE A 339 11.33 48.32 -12.06
C ILE A 339 12.19 49.14 -13.03
N SER A 340 11.60 49.76 -14.05
CA SER A 340 12.32 50.54 -15.08
C SER A 340 13.19 51.65 -14.49
N GLN A 341 12.77 52.27 -13.38
CA GLN A 341 13.55 53.30 -12.68
C GLN A 341 14.69 52.75 -11.80
N PHE A 342 14.74 51.44 -11.59
CA PHE A 342 15.79 50.72 -10.85
C PHE A 342 16.63 49.81 -11.74
N SER A 343 16.17 49.54 -12.96
CA SER A 343 16.85 48.67 -13.90
C SER A 343 18.12 49.33 -14.44
N ASP A 344 19.20 48.56 -14.56
CA ASP A 344 20.40 48.96 -15.30
C ASP A 344 20.08 49.25 -16.78
N PHE A 345 18.94 48.76 -17.28
CA PHE A 345 18.39 49.00 -18.60
C PHE A 345 17.08 49.79 -18.54
N SER A 346 17.14 51.06 -18.11
CA SER A 346 15.96 51.91 -17.85
C SER A 346 14.98 52.08 -19.01
N ASP A 347 15.42 51.83 -20.25
CA ASP A 347 14.62 51.97 -21.47
C ASP A 347 13.80 50.71 -21.83
N GLU A 348 13.88 49.61 -21.07
CA GLU A 348 13.18 48.34 -21.41
C GLU A 348 11.71 48.27 -20.94
N PHE A 349 11.26 49.22 -20.10
CA PHE A 349 9.89 49.25 -19.54
C PHE A 349 9.54 47.98 -18.76
N GLU A 350 10.47 47.53 -17.91
CA GLU A 350 10.46 46.22 -17.24
C GLU A 350 9.54 46.17 -16.02
N VAL A 351 8.74 45.10 -15.95
CA VAL A 351 7.88 44.74 -14.82
C VAL A 351 8.28 43.35 -14.32
N LEU A 352 8.61 43.26 -13.04
CA LEU A 352 9.13 42.04 -12.41
C LEU A 352 8.13 41.47 -11.39
N PHE A 353 7.71 40.22 -11.58
CA PHE A 353 6.93 39.47 -10.58
C PHE A 353 7.85 38.71 -9.62
N MET A 354 7.46 38.67 -8.35
CA MET A 354 8.14 37.88 -7.33
C MET A 354 8.08 36.37 -7.62
N LEU A 355 9.15 35.66 -7.28
CA LEU A 355 9.20 34.21 -7.40
C LEU A 355 8.12 33.49 -6.57
N GLY A 356 7.60 32.40 -7.12
CA GLY A 356 6.46 31.67 -6.58
C GLY A 356 5.10 32.30 -6.89
N SER A 357 5.02 33.32 -7.75
CA SER A 357 3.74 33.86 -8.24
C SER A 357 2.94 32.79 -8.99
N ILE A 358 1.61 32.84 -8.82
CA ILE A 358 0.65 31.88 -9.37
C ILE A 358 -0.27 32.59 -10.37
N PHE A 359 -0.42 31.98 -11.56
CA PHE A 359 -1.25 32.48 -12.64
C PHE A 359 -2.24 31.39 -13.10
N ARG A 360 -3.40 31.75 -13.64
CA ARG A 360 -4.31 30.81 -14.33
C ARG A 360 -4.08 30.93 -15.83
N LEU A 361 -3.86 29.79 -16.50
CA LEU A 361 -3.72 29.72 -17.94
C LEU A 361 -5.11 29.80 -18.60
N ASN A 362 -5.41 30.92 -19.24
CA ASN A 362 -6.75 31.24 -19.75
C ASN A 362 -6.96 30.76 -21.21
N SER A 363 -5.97 30.92 -22.08
CA SER A 363 -6.04 30.47 -23.48
C SER A 363 -4.65 30.29 -24.10
N ILE A 364 -4.58 29.51 -25.19
CA ILE A 364 -3.42 29.51 -26.11
C ILE A 364 -3.96 29.65 -27.54
N ILE A 365 -3.43 30.64 -28.27
CA ILE A 365 -3.88 31.07 -29.59
C ILE A 365 -2.66 31.11 -30.52
N ARG A 366 -2.84 30.95 -31.84
CA ARG A 366 -1.76 31.16 -32.83
C ARG A 366 -1.94 32.50 -33.53
N ASP A 367 -0.87 33.27 -33.63
CA ASP A 367 -0.79 34.45 -34.50
C ASP A 367 -0.14 34.03 -35.82
N ASP A 368 -0.97 33.72 -36.82
CA ASP A 368 -0.52 33.33 -38.16
C ASP A 368 0.05 34.51 -38.97
N GLN A 369 -0.13 35.77 -38.54
CA GLN A 369 0.49 36.93 -39.21
C GLN A 369 1.94 37.09 -38.77
N ASN A 370 2.21 36.95 -37.46
CA ASN A 370 3.53 37.13 -36.88
C ASN A 370 4.28 35.81 -36.60
N GLN A 371 3.67 34.66 -36.92
CA GLN A 371 4.24 33.30 -36.79
C GLN A 371 4.73 32.96 -35.37
N PHE A 372 3.91 33.25 -34.36
CA PHE A 372 4.14 32.82 -32.97
C PHE A 372 2.84 32.43 -32.25
N TRP A 373 2.96 31.76 -31.11
CA TRP A 373 1.84 31.41 -30.23
C TRP A 373 1.67 32.44 -29.12
N ILE A 374 0.43 32.83 -28.84
CA ILE A 374 0.05 33.71 -27.74
C ILE A 374 -0.49 32.83 -26.60
N ILE A 375 0.09 32.96 -25.41
CA ILE A 375 -0.34 32.29 -24.19
C ILE A 375 -0.93 33.34 -23.25
N GLN A 376 -2.25 33.31 -23.03
CA GLN A 376 -2.94 34.29 -22.21
C GLN A 376 -3.16 33.73 -20.79
N MET A 377 -2.78 34.50 -19.77
CA MET A 377 -2.92 34.11 -18.36
C MET A 377 -3.27 35.31 -17.46
N CYS A 378 -3.78 35.05 -16.27
CA CYS A 378 -4.02 36.10 -15.26
C CYS A 378 -3.45 35.72 -13.88
N LEU A 379 -3.01 36.71 -13.12
CA LEU A 379 -2.50 36.55 -11.75
C LEU A 379 -3.65 36.11 -10.79
N CYS A 380 -3.41 35.08 -9.96
CA CYS A 380 -4.44 34.46 -9.11
C CYS A 380 -4.30 34.80 -7.63
N SER A 381 -5.44 35.01 -6.94
CA SER A 381 -5.45 35.38 -5.52
C SER A 381 -5.04 34.24 -4.60
N ASP A 382 -4.27 34.58 -3.56
CA ASP A 382 -4.03 33.75 -2.38
C ASP A 382 -5.35 33.33 -1.67
N ASP A 383 -6.42 34.13 -1.84
CA ASP A 383 -7.74 33.94 -1.24
C ASP A 383 -8.75 33.17 -2.12
N GLU A 384 -8.39 32.74 -3.33
CA GLU A 384 -9.27 31.85 -4.11
C GLU A 384 -9.51 30.55 -3.33
N HIS A 385 -10.77 30.14 -3.19
CA HIS A 385 -11.21 29.07 -2.27
C HIS A 385 -10.35 27.79 -2.38
N ASN A 386 -10.02 27.40 -3.61
CA ASN A 386 -9.31 26.17 -3.92
C ASN A 386 -7.77 26.29 -3.77
N LEU A 387 -7.23 27.50 -3.61
CA LEU A 387 -5.82 27.77 -3.26
C LEU A 387 -5.65 27.99 -1.75
N LYS A 388 -6.60 28.70 -1.14
CA LYS A 388 -6.56 29.16 0.25
C LYS A 388 -6.34 28.05 1.27
N GLU A 389 -7.05 26.92 1.13
CA GLU A 389 -6.91 25.78 2.04
C GLU A 389 -5.52 25.12 1.92
N ILE A 390 -5.01 24.96 0.69
CA ILE A 390 -3.66 24.43 0.42
C ILE A 390 -2.61 25.30 1.11
N LEU A 391 -2.66 26.61 0.85
CA LEU A 391 -1.68 27.57 1.38
C LEU A 391 -1.79 27.70 2.91
N MET A 392 -2.97 27.44 3.49
CA MET A 392 -3.16 27.45 4.95
C MET A 392 -2.61 26.18 5.61
N ASP A 393 -2.85 25.00 5.04
CA ASP A 393 -2.26 23.73 5.52
C ASP A 393 -0.72 23.75 5.43
N MET A 394 -0.17 24.28 4.35
CA MET A 394 1.27 24.48 4.20
C MET A 394 1.85 25.43 5.27
N LYS A 395 1.16 26.55 5.54
CA LYS A 395 1.54 27.47 6.61
C LYS A 395 1.42 26.83 8.00
N ASN A 396 0.51 25.88 8.19
CA ASN A 396 0.40 25.08 9.42
C ASN A 396 1.56 24.09 9.62
N GLU A 397 2.19 23.56 8.56
CA GLU A 397 3.37 22.67 8.67
C GLU A 397 4.64 23.43 9.10
N ILE A 398 4.87 24.64 8.58
CA ILE A 398 5.98 25.51 8.97
C ILE A 398 5.70 26.17 10.34
N GLY A 399 4.46 26.60 10.55
CA GLY A 399 4.02 27.39 11.69
C GLY A 399 4.15 28.90 11.47
N ASN A 400 3.35 29.67 12.23
CA ASN A 400 3.27 31.14 12.13
C ASN A 400 4.35 31.87 12.96
N GLY A 401 5.51 31.25 13.19
CA GLY A 401 6.59 31.77 14.02
C GLY A 401 7.89 31.99 13.26
N GLU A 402 8.95 32.42 13.97
CA GLU A 402 10.28 32.57 13.37
C GLU A 402 10.78 31.23 12.80
N THR A 403 11.19 31.24 11.54
CA THR A 403 11.69 30.05 10.85
C THR A 403 13.20 29.92 11.05
N ASN A 404 13.68 28.69 11.25
CA ASN A 404 15.09 28.40 11.53
C ASN A 404 15.61 27.23 10.67
N LEU A 405 16.94 27.03 10.66
CA LEU A 405 17.62 26.01 9.83
C LEU A 405 17.11 24.58 10.10
N CYS A 406 16.59 24.32 11.30
CA CYS A 406 15.98 23.05 11.69
C CYS A 406 14.54 22.85 11.19
N ILE A 407 13.88 23.89 10.65
CA ILE A 407 12.64 23.77 9.86
C ILE A 407 13.00 23.54 8.39
N LEU A 408 13.97 24.29 7.83
CA LEU A 408 14.50 24.04 6.49
C LEU A 408 14.98 22.59 6.31
N GLY A 409 15.71 22.07 7.29
CA GLY A 409 16.13 20.67 7.33
C GLY A 409 14.96 19.66 7.27
N LYS A 410 13.77 20.01 7.79
CA LYS A 410 12.55 19.17 7.68
C LYS A 410 11.93 19.23 6.30
N VAL A 411 11.79 20.43 5.73
CA VAL A 411 11.24 20.64 4.38
C VAL A 411 12.10 19.91 3.33
N LEU A 412 13.42 20.10 3.37
CA LEU A 412 14.37 19.39 2.50
C LEU A 412 14.32 17.87 2.64
N ARG A 413 14.04 17.37 3.85
CA ARG A 413 13.86 15.93 4.11
C ARG A 413 12.52 15.40 3.59
N GLY A 414 11.48 16.24 3.54
CA GLY A 414 10.20 15.96 2.88
C GLY A 414 10.36 15.82 1.36
N MET A 415 11.10 16.75 0.75
CA MET A 415 11.49 16.73 -0.66
C MET A 415 12.46 15.60 -1.05
N GLY A 416 13.03 14.88 -0.08
CA GLY A 416 14.01 13.82 -0.34
C GLY A 416 15.46 14.29 -0.53
N HIS A 417 15.76 15.59 -0.42
CA HIS A 417 17.13 16.14 -0.47
C HIS A 417 17.89 15.89 0.84
N LEU A 418 18.15 14.62 1.13
CA LEU A 418 18.75 14.13 2.37
C LEU A 418 20.12 14.75 2.69
N ASP A 419 20.95 14.99 1.68
CA ASP A 419 22.28 15.59 1.86
C ASP A 419 22.24 17.08 2.21
N LEU A 420 21.38 17.86 1.54
CA LEU A 420 21.18 19.26 1.90
C LEU A 420 20.53 19.37 3.28
N SER A 421 19.53 18.54 3.57
CA SER A 421 18.95 18.40 4.90
C SER A 421 20.03 18.13 5.96
N LYS A 422 20.98 17.20 5.70
CA LYS A 422 22.15 16.92 6.55
C LYS A 422 23.00 18.17 6.76
N LYS A 423 23.39 18.90 5.69
CA LYS A 423 24.18 20.15 5.76
C LYS A 423 23.51 21.20 6.66
N TYR A 424 22.20 21.40 6.52
CA TYR A 424 21.48 22.43 7.28
C TYR A 424 21.20 22.08 8.73
N TYR A 425 20.95 20.81 9.07
CA TYR A 425 20.88 20.43 10.49
C TYR A 425 22.25 20.52 11.17
N TYR A 426 23.37 20.30 10.47
CA TYR A 426 24.69 20.56 11.05
C TYR A 426 24.94 22.06 11.30
N ARG A 427 24.59 22.95 10.37
CA ARG A 427 24.60 24.40 10.66
C ARG A 427 23.70 24.78 11.82
N CYS A 428 22.52 24.16 11.91
CA CYS A 428 21.64 24.35 13.04
C CYS A 428 22.33 23.94 14.37
N LEU A 429 23.18 22.90 14.41
CA LEU A 429 23.97 22.58 15.60
C LEU A 429 25.02 23.66 15.91
N ASP A 430 25.72 24.18 14.91
CA ASP A 430 26.80 25.16 15.08
C ASP A 430 26.29 26.52 15.61
N GLU A 431 25.03 26.87 15.32
CA GLU A 431 24.36 28.08 15.82
C GLU A 431 23.70 27.89 17.22
N LEU A 432 23.57 26.66 17.74
CA LEU A 432 22.86 26.37 18.99
C LEU A 432 23.77 26.34 20.22
N SER A 433 23.29 26.91 21.33
CA SER A 433 23.98 26.83 22.62
C SER A 433 23.98 25.41 23.20
N GLN A 434 24.95 25.10 24.07
CA GLN A 434 25.11 23.75 24.65
C GLN A 434 23.88 23.24 25.44
N ASN A 435 22.99 24.12 25.88
CA ASN A 435 21.79 23.81 26.65
C ASN A 435 20.49 24.07 25.87
N ASP A 436 20.55 24.31 24.56
CA ASP A 436 19.36 24.70 23.78
C ASP A 436 18.34 23.55 23.65
N PRO A 437 17.03 23.76 23.91
CA PRO A 437 16.01 22.72 23.79
C PRO A 437 15.82 22.19 22.35
N LEU A 438 16.25 22.90 21.31
CA LEU A 438 16.24 22.40 19.94
C LEU A 438 17.29 21.32 19.70
N LEU A 439 18.42 21.33 20.43
CA LEU A 439 19.57 20.45 20.22
C LEU A 439 19.19 18.96 20.14
N LEU A 440 18.31 18.52 21.05
CA LEU A 440 17.76 17.16 21.09
C LEU A 440 16.93 16.80 19.84
N THR A 441 16.21 17.78 19.26
CA THR A 441 15.46 17.62 18.01
C THR A 441 16.41 17.49 16.82
N VAL A 442 17.45 18.35 16.77
CA VAL A 442 18.45 18.39 15.68
C VAL A 442 19.16 17.04 15.56
N TYR A 443 19.75 16.55 16.66
CA TYR A 443 20.43 15.26 16.67
C TYR A 443 19.49 14.08 16.36
N ARG A 444 18.20 14.17 16.74
CA ARG A 444 17.21 13.14 16.44
C ARG A 444 16.77 13.15 14.97
N ASP A 445 16.74 14.30 14.30
CA ASP A 445 16.48 14.38 12.86
C ASP A 445 17.73 14.04 12.02
N LEU A 446 18.94 14.45 12.43
CA LEU A 446 20.21 13.96 11.85
C LEU A 446 20.31 12.43 11.88
N ALA A 447 19.99 11.81 13.03
CA ALA A 447 19.98 10.35 13.14
C ALA A 447 18.96 9.71 12.17
N LYS A 448 17.85 10.40 11.83
CA LYS A 448 16.89 9.92 10.82
C LYS A 448 17.42 10.08 9.38
N ILE A 449 18.29 11.06 9.12
CA ILE A 449 18.93 11.21 7.80
C ILE A 449 20.02 10.15 7.63
N ALA A 450 20.80 9.87 8.68
CA ALA A 450 21.76 8.77 8.69
C ALA A 450 21.09 7.39 8.48
N SER A 451 19.89 7.17 9.07
CA SER A 451 18.97 6.03 8.75
C SER A 451 18.75 6.00 7.23
N GLN A 452 18.25 7.10 6.65
CA GLN A 452 17.82 7.14 5.25
C GLN A 452 18.96 7.00 4.24
N LYS A 453 20.14 7.55 4.54
CA LYS A 453 21.36 7.42 3.74
C LYS A 453 22.08 6.07 3.88
N LYS A 454 21.66 5.20 4.81
CA LYS A 454 22.35 3.95 5.19
C LYS A 454 23.76 4.21 5.76
N ASP A 455 23.91 5.34 6.43
CA ASP A 455 25.15 5.86 7.03
C ASP A 455 25.19 5.46 8.52
N TYR A 456 25.60 4.22 8.78
CA TYR A 456 25.37 3.59 10.08
C TYR A 456 26.35 4.00 11.17
N GLU A 457 27.60 4.31 10.81
CA GLU A 457 28.58 4.81 11.79
C GLU A 457 28.14 6.17 12.33
N GLU A 458 27.66 7.06 11.45
CA GLU A 458 27.12 8.34 11.89
C GLU A 458 25.79 8.18 12.65
N HIS A 459 24.90 7.27 12.23
CA HIS A 459 23.69 6.96 13.01
C HIS A 459 24.03 6.54 14.45
N LEU A 460 25.03 5.67 14.63
CA LEU A 460 25.47 5.22 15.96
C LEU A 460 26.17 6.34 16.75
N ARG A 461 26.98 7.19 16.10
CA ARG A 461 27.59 8.37 16.72
C ARG A 461 26.52 9.34 17.25
N LEU A 462 25.55 9.70 16.41
CA LEU A 462 24.45 10.61 16.74
C LEU A 462 23.56 10.05 17.86
N ARG A 463 23.35 8.73 17.89
CA ARG A 463 22.62 8.04 18.98
C ARG A 463 23.33 8.13 20.34
N ARG A 464 24.68 8.11 20.38
CA ARG A 464 25.44 8.29 21.64
C ARG A 464 25.29 9.72 22.18
N VAL A 465 25.48 10.71 21.31
CA VAL A 465 25.31 12.14 21.67
C VAL A 465 23.89 12.44 22.17
N LEU A 466 22.85 11.84 21.56
CA LEU A 466 21.48 11.90 22.08
C LEU A 466 21.36 11.34 23.50
N SER A 467 22.04 10.25 23.84
CA SER A 467 22.02 9.66 25.19
C SER A 467 22.70 10.58 26.22
N GLU A 468 23.85 11.14 25.86
CA GLU A 468 24.62 12.05 26.72
C GLU A 468 23.86 13.36 27.01
N ILE A 469 23.16 13.92 26.01
CA ILE A 469 22.30 15.11 26.17
C ILE A 469 21.12 14.80 27.11
N ASN A 470 20.41 13.68 26.91
CA ASN A 470 19.31 13.30 27.79
C ASN A 470 19.75 13.10 29.25
N GLN A 471 20.93 12.50 29.48
CA GLN A 471 21.49 12.33 30.82
C GLN A 471 21.84 13.67 31.49
N LYS A 472 22.39 14.63 30.75
CA LYS A 472 22.66 15.98 31.30
C LYS A 472 21.37 16.72 31.68
N ILE A 473 20.33 16.63 30.86
CA ILE A 473 19.01 17.23 31.18
C ILE A 473 18.42 16.60 32.45
N GLN A 474 18.43 15.26 32.54
CA GLN A 474 17.97 14.54 33.73
C GLN A 474 18.78 14.84 35.00
N LEU A 475 20.05 15.23 34.89
CA LEU A 475 20.85 15.65 36.05
C LEU A 475 20.42 17.04 36.55
N ASN A 476 20.21 18.00 35.64
CA ASN A 476 19.71 19.33 36.01
C ASN A 476 18.29 19.28 36.61
N ASP A 477 17.41 18.43 36.09
CA ASP A 477 16.05 18.23 36.63
C ASP A 477 16.05 17.76 38.11
N ASN A 478 17.12 17.12 38.58
CA ASN A 478 17.25 16.65 39.96
C ASN A 478 17.77 17.74 40.93
N GLU A 479 18.54 18.73 40.47
CA GLU A 479 18.99 19.85 41.32
C GLU A 479 17.89 20.89 41.60
N ILE A 480 16.81 20.88 40.82
CA ILE A 480 15.70 21.84 40.92
C ILE A 480 14.63 21.40 41.96
N GLN A 481 14.71 20.18 42.52
CA GLN A 481 13.71 19.64 43.45
C GLN A 481 13.74 20.20 44.89
N THR A 482 14.33 21.38 45.15
CA THR A 482 14.37 22.00 46.49
C THR A 482 13.93 23.46 46.55
N SER A 483 12.77 23.80 45.97
CA SER A 483 11.97 24.96 46.40
C SER A 483 10.49 24.80 46.05
N GLU A 484 9.59 24.86 47.04
CA GLU A 484 8.16 25.03 46.79
C GLU A 484 7.85 26.50 46.49
N ILE A 485 7.34 26.78 45.28
CA ILE A 485 6.40 27.84 44.87
C ILE A 485 6.14 27.69 43.35
N ASP A 486 5.07 28.29 42.82
CA ASP A 486 4.65 28.28 41.39
C ASP A 486 4.24 26.93 40.79
N LYS A 487 3.07 26.44 41.23
CA LYS A 487 2.48 25.14 40.82
C LYS A 487 1.31 25.24 39.82
N LEU A 488 1.15 26.36 39.10
CA LEU A 488 -0.10 26.69 38.38
C LEU A 488 -0.01 27.11 36.89
N THR A 489 1.19 27.24 36.30
CA THR A 489 1.30 27.85 34.93
C THR A 489 2.36 27.24 34.00
N TYR A 490 2.68 25.95 34.11
CA TYR A 490 3.72 25.31 33.26
C TYR A 490 3.41 23.93 32.67
N ASN A 491 2.42 23.18 33.17
CA ASN A 491 2.25 21.76 32.82
C ASN A 491 1.62 21.47 31.44
N ASP A 492 0.79 22.35 30.89
CA ASP A 492 0.09 22.11 29.61
C ASP A 492 1.02 21.99 28.40
N THR A 493 2.23 22.56 28.47
CA THR A 493 3.16 22.64 27.34
C THR A 493 3.97 21.35 27.11
N ILE A 494 4.02 20.44 28.11
CA ILE A 494 4.91 19.26 28.07
C ILE A 494 4.20 17.98 27.65
N GLN A 495 2.92 17.76 28.03
CA GLN A 495 2.21 16.53 27.66
C GLN A 495 2.03 16.37 26.13
N LYS A 496 1.86 17.46 25.38
CA LYS A 496 1.75 17.42 23.91
C LYS A 496 3.06 17.14 23.15
N ARG A 497 4.21 16.97 23.83
CA ARG A 497 5.51 16.70 23.17
C ARG A 497 6.03 15.27 23.25
N LYS A 498 5.52 14.40 24.14
CA LYS A 498 6.07 13.03 24.30
C LYS A 498 5.54 11.98 23.30
N SER A 499 4.45 12.25 22.59
CA SER A 499 3.79 11.25 21.69
C SER A 499 4.37 11.13 20.28
N LYS A 500 5.12 12.13 19.76
CA LYS A 500 5.57 12.15 18.34
C LYS A 500 6.97 11.56 18.06
N ASP A 501 7.76 11.21 19.07
CA ASP A 501 9.16 10.81 18.87
C ASP A 501 9.45 9.30 18.92
N TYR A 502 8.59 8.49 19.55
CA TYR A 502 8.83 7.04 19.68
C TYR A 502 8.69 6.30 18.34
N ILE A 503 7.71 6.69 17.52
CA ILE A 503 7.34 6.05 16.25
C ILE A 503 8.47 6.10 15.19
N ARG A 504 9.38 7.08 15.26
CA ARG A 504 10.44 7.28 14.24
C ARG A 504 11.74 6.49 14.47
N CYS A 505 11.79 5.56 15.43
CA CYS A 505 13.04 4.89 15.81
C CYS A 505 13.32 3.52 15.17
N ASN A 506 12.32 2.74 14.77
CA ASN A 506 12.48 1.29 14.52
C ASN A 506 12.55 0.85 13.04
N TRP A 507 13.06 1.71 12.14
CA TRP A 507 13.34 1.33 10.73
C TRP A 507 14.82 1.06 10.43
N TYR A 508 15.77 1.73 11.11
CA TYR A 508 17.20 1.59 10.78
C TYR A 508 17.85 0.30 11.29
N LEU A 509 17.35 -0.29 12.38
CA LEU A 509 17.92 -1.53 12.93
C LEU A 509 17.81 -2.70 11.93
N LYS A 510 16.73 -2.75 11.13
CA LYS A 510 16.57 -3.72 10.03
C LYS A 510 17.54 -3.48 8.87
N LEU A 511 17.89 -2.23 8.58
CA LEU A 511 18.85 -1.89 7.52
C LEU A 511 20.30 -2.18 7.92
N LEU A 512 20.67 -1.90 9.18
CA LEU A 512 22.00 -2.10 9.75
C LEU A 512 22.45 -3.58 9.66
N ILE A 513 21.54 -4.51 9.96
CA ILE A 513 21.81 -5.96 9.93
C ILE A 513 22.05 -6.46 8.49
N CYS A 514 21.29 -5.97 7.51
CA CYS A 514 21.48 -6.33 6.10
C CYS A 514 22.87 -5.94 5.57
N SER A 515 23.38 -4.77 5.98
CA SER A 515 24.69 -4.29 5.55
C SER A 515 25.86 -5.01 6.24
N PHE A 516 25.70 -5.43 7.49
CA PHE A 516 26.71 -6.24 8.20
C PHE A 516 26.85 -7.66 7.62
N ILE A 517 25.76 -8.23 7.08
CA ILE A 517 25.77 -9.53 6.40
C ILE A 517 26.46 -9.45 5.04
N LEU A 518 26.40 -8.31 4.34
CA LEU A 518 27.00 -8.14 3.01
C LEU A 518 28.55 -8.22 3.03
N ILE A 519 29.18 -7.68 4.08
CA ILE A 519 30.65 -7.65 4.22
C ILE A 519 31.23 -9.06 4.44
N LEU A 520 30.45 -10.01 4.98
CA LEU A 520 30.85 -11.42 5.11
C LEU A 520 30.71 -12.23 3.80
N MET A 521 30.16 -11.65 2.72
CA MET A 521 29.92 -12.36 1.45
C MET A 521 30.97 -12.10 0.35
N VAL A 522 32.16 -11.58 0.69
CA VAL A 522 33.31 -11.55 -0.24
C VAL A 522 33.86 -12.99 -0.50
N GLY A 523 33.52 -13.95 0.36
CA GLY A 523 33.92 -15.35 0.24
C GLY A 523 33.11 -16.17 -0.79
N THR A 524 33.65 -16.28 -2.01
CA THR A 524 33.23 -17.20 -3.10
C THR A 524 31.87 -16.94 -3.75
N GLY A 525 31.89 -16.40 -4.98
CA GLY A 525 30.69 -16.19 -5.80
C GLY A 525 30.34 -17.37 -6.71
N ILE A 526 29.04 -17.53 -7.00
CA ILE A 526 28.50 -18.34 -8.14
C ILE A 526 27.06 -17.91 -8.52
N PHE A 527 26.28 -17.36 -7.58
CA PHE A 527 24.84 -17.07 -7.78
C PHE A 527 24.50 -15.85 -8.66
N VAL A 528 25.45 -14.95 -8.93
CA VAL A 528 25.18 -13.63 -9.57
C VAL A 528 24.64 -13.76 -11.00
N LEU A 529 25.10 -14.76 -11.76
CA LEU A 529 24.65 -15.01 -13.14
C LEU A 529 23.20 -15.53 -13.23
N GLN A 530 22.78 -16.41 -12.32
CA GLN A 530 21.43 -16.98 -12.35
C GLN A 530 20.36 -15.91 -12.04
N TYR A 531 20.57 -15.13 -10.97
CA TYR A 531 19.59 -14.15 -10.48
C TYR A 531 19.35 -13.02 -11.47
N THR A 532 20.40 -12.57 -12.15
CA THR A 532 20.34 -11.49 -13.16
C THR A 532 19.50 -11.88 -14.38
N ILE A 533 19.62 -13.14 -14.83
CA ILE A 533 18.80 -13.69 -15.92
C ILE A 533 17.34 -13.85 -15.48
N THR A 534 17.10 -14.39 -14.27
CA THR A 534 15.72 -14.60 -13.78
C THR A 534 14.97 -13.28 -13.57
N LYS A 535 15.64 -12.21 -13.11
CA LYS A 535 14.97 -10.90 -12.94
C LYS A 535 14.54 -10.29 -14.28
N LYS A 536 15.42 -10.27 -15.30
CA LYS A 536 15.05 -9.87 -16.67
C LYS A 536 13.92 -10.75 -17.23
N SER A 537 13.85 -12.04 -16.88
CA SER A 537 12.74 -12.90 -17.34
C SER A 537 11.36 -12.55 -16.75
N LYS A 538 11.30 -11.87 -15.58
CA LYS A 538 10.04 -11.32 -15.05
C LYS A 538 9.69 -9.96 -15.66
N GLU A 539 10.69 -9.11 -15.87
CA GLU A 539 10.52 -7.82 -16.58
C GLU A 539 10.10 -8.02 -18.06
N CYS A 540 10.47 -9.13 -18.70
CA CYS A 540 9.93 -9.53 -20.01
C CYS A 540 8.52 -10.15 -19.97
N LYS A 541 7.97 -10.53 -18.80
CA LYS A 541 6.65 -11.17 -18.69
C LYS A 541 5.49 -10.21 -18.39
N SER A 542 5.78 -8.96 -18.02
CA SER A 542 4.77 -7.89 -17.97
C SER A 542 4.39 -7.35 -19.37
N ILE A 543 5.06 -7.83 -20.43
CA ILE A 543 4.79 -7.47 -21.82
C ILE A 543 4.18 -8.69 -22.54
N LEU A 544 3.03 -8.51 -23.19
CA LEU A 544 2.31 -9.48 -24.04
C LEU A 544 1.51 -10.63 -23.36
N ASN A 545 0.58 -10.29 -22.46
CA ASN A 545 -0.75 -10.95 -22.49
C ASN A 545 -1.61 -10.23 -23.54
N LYS A 546 -1.38 -10.49 -24.83
CA LYS A 546 -2.21 -9.93 -25.92
C LYS A 546 -3.34 -10.89 -26.29
N TRP A 547 -4.47 -10.30 -26.67
CA TRP A 547 -5.66 -10.99 -27.15
C TRP A 547 -5.66 -11.05 -28.68
N LYS A 548 -6.28 -12.06 -29.28
CA LYS A 548 -6.52 -12.09 -30.74
C LYS A 548 -7.43 -10.91 -31.10
N GLN A 549 -6.94 -10.00 -31.95
CA GLN A 549 -7.69 -8.80 -32.34
C GLN A 549 -8.95 -9.07 -33.19
N ASN A 550 -9.07 -10.28 -33.75
CA ASN A 550 -10.30 -10.76 -34.36
C ASN A 550 -11.05 -11.66 -33.34
N PRO A 551 -12.04 -11.13 -32.60
CA PRO A 551 -12.90 -11.95 -31.75
C PRO A 551 -13.79 -12.89 -32.58
N ILE A 552 -14.15 -14.01 -31.99
CA ILE A 552 -15.07 -14.98 -32.57
C ILE A 552 -16.48 -14.67 -32.04
N THR A 553 -17.46 -14.52 -32.92
CA THR A 553 -18.87 -14.48 -32.50
C THR A 553 -19.31 -15.90 -32.13
N VAL A 554 -19.62 -16.13 -30.85
CA VAL A 554 -19.92 -17.46 -30.30
C VAL A 554 -21.41 -17.68 -29.99
N ALA A 555 -22.20 -16.61 -29.90
CA ALA A 555 -23.66 -16.66 -29.80
C ALA A 555 -24.28 -15.38 -30.39
N GLY A 556 -25.52 -15.48 -30.88
CA GLY A 556 -26.23 -14.38 -31.54
C GLY A 556 -25.62 -13.96 -32.89
N GLY A 557 -25.63 -12.66 -33.19
CA GLY A 557 -25.03 -12.09 -34.42
C GLY A 557 -25.84 -12.22 -35.71
N ASN A 558 -26.83 -13.12 -35.77
CA ASN A 558 -27.73 -13.30 -36.92
C ASN A 558 -28.85 -12.24 -37.01
N GLY A 559 -28.53 -10.99 -36.64
CA GLY A 559 -29.51 -9.92 -36.43
C GLY A 559 -30.32 -10.06 -35.13
N LYS A 560 -31.08 -9.00 -34.79
CA LYS A 560 -31.95 -9.00 -33.61
C LYS A 560 -33.26 -9.76 -33.88
N GLY A 561 -33.69 -10.58 -32.93
CA GLY A 561 -34.95 -11.31 -33.03
C GLY A 561 -35.09 -12.46 -32.04
N GLN A 562 -36.19 -13.21 -32.16
CA GLN A 562 -36.59 -14.28 -31.23
C GLN A 562 -36.18 -15.70 -31.68
N ALA A 563 -35.55 -15.86 -32.85
CA ALA A 563 -35.07 -17.17 -33.28
C ALA A 563 -34.01 -17.76 -32.32
N LEU A 564 -33.79 -19.08 -32.38
CA LEU A 564 -32.81 -19.76 -31.53
C LEU A 564 -31.35 -19.37 -31.85
N ASN A 565 -31.10 -18.86 -33.06
CA ASN A 565 -29.79 -18.32 -33.47
C ASN A 565 -29.67 -16.79 -33.29
N GLN A 566 -30.64 -16.13 -32.66
CA GLN A 566 -30.72 -14.68 -32.49
C GLN A 566 -30.81 -14.27 -31.01
N LEU A 567 -30.45 -13.02 -30.73
CA LEU A 567 -30.58 -12.36 -29.42
C LEU A 567 -31.26 -10.99 -29.60
N HIS A 568 -31.76 -10.39 -28.53
CA HIS A 568 -32.31 -9.04 -28.52
C HIS A 568 -31.96 -8.31 -27.23
N GLY A 569 -30.95 -7.44 -27.31
CA GLY A 569 -30.43 -6.67 -26.19
C GLY A 569 -29.82 -7.51 -25.05
N PRO A 570 -28.96 -8.51 -25.32
CA PRO A 570 -28.39 -9.36 -24.28
C PRO A 570 -27.63 -8.54 -23.23
N ARG A 571 -27.65 -8.96 -21.96
CA ARG A 571 -27.10 -8.18 -20.83
C ARG A 571 -26.04 -8.94 -20.03
N GLY A 572 -26.47 -9.89 -19.22
CA GLY A 572 -25.64 -10.78 -18.41
C GLY A 572 -25.19 -12.02 -19.16
N ILE A 573 -24.12 -12.63 -18.67
CA ILE A 573 -23.49 -13.81 -19.26
C ILE A 573 -22.79 -14.65 -18.20
N PHE A 574 -22.94 -15.97 -18.31
CA PHE A 574 -22.16 -16.94 -17.56
C PHE A 574 -21.60 -18.00 -18.51
N ILE A 575 -20.36 -18.43 -18.25
CA ILE A 575 -19.69 -19.51 -18.98
C ILE A 575 -19.45 -20.63 -17.98
N ASP A 576 -19.94 -21.85 -18.24
CA ASP A 576 -19.64 -23.01 -17.39
C ASP A 576 -18.28 -23.63 -17.74
N THR A 577 -17.81 -24.53 -16.88
CA THR A 577 -16.60 -25.37 -17.10
C THR A 577 -16.62 -26.22 -18.38
N ASN A 578 -17.79 -26.42 -19.03
CA ASN A 578 -17.91 -27.10 -20.33
C ASN A 578 -17.83 -26.12 -21.53
N LYS A 579 -17.78 -24.81 -21.26
CA LYS A 579 -17.87 -23.66 -22.17
C LYS A 579 -19.22 -23.55 -22.88
N ASN A 580 -20.29 -23.95 -22.18
CA ASN A 580 -21.66 -23.57 -22.50
C ASN A 580 -21.89 -22.12 -22.04
N ILE A 581 -22.65 -21.36 -22.83
CA ILE A 581 -22.82 -19.91 -22.69
C ILE A 581 -24.28 -19.63 -22.31
N PHE A 582 -24.50 -19.23 -21.07
CA PHE A 582 -25.83 -18.85 -20.56
C PHE A 582 -25.98 -17.33 -20.69
N ILE A 583 -27.07 -16.89 -21.34
CA ILE A 583 -27.25 -15.48 -21.72
C ILE A 583 -28.60 -14.96 -21.22
N ALA A 584 -28.59 -13.80 -20.57
CA ALA A 584 -29.79 -13.04 -20.23
C ALA A 584 -30.26 -12.24 -21.46
N ASP A 585 -31.20 -12.81 -22.22
CA ASP A 585 -31.72 -12.28 -23.48
C ASP A 585 -32.89 -11.31 -23.21
N PHE A 586 -32.53 -10.16 -22.62
CA PHE A 586 -33.41 -9.21 -21.93
C PHE A 586 -34.70 -8.84 -22.68
N ASN A 587 -34.63 -8.32 -23.92
CA ASN A 587 -35.85 -7.93 -24.68
C ASN A 587 -36.60 -9.13 -25.31
N ASN A 588 -36.10 -10.35 -25.14
CA ASN A 588 -36.79 -11.59 -25.53
C ASN A 588 -37.36 -12.34 -24.30
N HIS A 589 -37.21 -11.79 -23.09
CA HIS A 589 -37.77 -12.31 -21.85
C HIS A 589 -37.41 -13.78 -21.57
N ARG A 590 -36.16 -14.17 -21.88
CA ARG A 590 -35.71 -15.57 -21.80
C ARG A 590 -34.25 -15.71 -21.34
N ILE A 591 -33.93 -16.88 -20.81
CA ILE A 591 -32.54 -17.38 -20.67
C ILE A 591 -32.31 -18.45 -21.73
N ILE A 592 -31.19 -18.33 -22.43
CA ILE A 592 -30.81 -19.18 -23.55
C ILE A 592 -29.38 -19.71 -23.35
N GLU A 593 -29.21 -21.02 -23.53
CA GLU A 593 -27.95 -21.75 -23.43
C GLU A 593 -27.39 -22.00 -24.84
N TRP A 594 -26.22 -21.46 -25.18
CA TRP A 594 -25.44 -21.89 -26.33
C TRP A 594 -24.42 -22.93 -25.88
N LYS A 595 -24.59 -24.19 -26.29
CA LYS A 595 -23.58 -25.23 -26.05
C LYS A 595 -22.32 -24.94 -26.86
N ASN A 596 -21.16 -25.38 -26.37
CA ASN A 596 -19.86 -25.09 -26.96
C ASN A 596 -19.81 -25.43 -28.48
N ASN A 597 -19.65 -24.41 -29.33
CA ASN A 597 -19.73 -24.44 -30.81
C ASN A 597 -21.11 -24.73 -31.46
N ALA A 598 -22.21 -24.63 -30.71
CA ALA A 598 -23.56 -24.70 -31.28
C ALA A 598 -23.87 -23.48 -32.17
N LYS A 599 -24.64 -23.68 -33.24
CA LYS A 599 -25.07 -22.59 -34.15
C LYS A 599 -26.33 -21.86 -33.69
N GLU A 600 -27.09 -22.49 -32.79
CA GLU A 600 -28.31 -21.99 -32.18
C GLU A 600 -28.33 -22.41 -30.71
N GLY A 601 -28.95 -21.58 -29.87
CA GLY A 601 -29.08 -21.84 -28.43
C GLY A 601 -30.40 -22.51 -28.09
N GLN A 602 -30.42 -23.21 -26.96
CA GLN A 602 -31.62 -23.82 -26.39
C GLN A 602 -32.23 -22.87 -25.35
N ILE A 603 -33.52 -22.53 -25.49
CA ILE A 603 -34.22 -21.76 -24.44
C ILE A 603 -34.35 -22.67 -23.21
N ILE A 604 -33.83 -22.22 -22.07
CA ILE A 604 -33.92 -22.95 -20.81
C ILE A 604 -35.02 -22.39 -19.92
N VAL A 605 -35.21 -21.06 -19.91
CA VAL A 605 -36.21 -20.35 -19.09
C VAL A 605 -36.87 -19.24 -19.90
N GLY A 606 -38.14 -18.94 -19.64
CA GLY A 606 -38.92 -17.94 -20.38
C GLY A 606 -39.50 -18.45 -21.71
N VAL A 607 -39.70 -19.78 -21.84
CA VAL A 607 -40.27 -20.42 -23.04
C VAL A 607 -41.65 -19.85 -23.40
N ASN A 608 -42.42 -19.42 -22.39
CA ASN A 608 -43.74 -18.80 -22.58
C ASN A 608 -43.70 -17.26 -22.62
N GLY A 609 -42.53 -16.65 -22.88
CA GLY A 609 -42.36 -15.22 -23.12
C GLY A 609 -42.58 -14.33 -21.91
N GLN A 610 -42.96 -13.06 -22.16
CA GLN A 610 -43.15 -12.04 -21.13
C GLN A 610 -44.27 -12.42 -20.15
N GLY A 611 -43.98 -12.33 -18.84
CA GLY A 611 -44.98 -12.42 -17.78
C GLY A 611 -44.36 -12.67 -16.41
N ASN A 612 -45.23 -12.75 -15.40
CA ASN A 612 -44.85 -12.92 -13.98
C ASN A 612 -45.07 -14.35 -13.44
N ARG A 613 -45.51 -15.30 -14.29
CA ARG A 613 -45.56 -16.73 -13.96
C ARG A 613 -44.14 -17.28 -13.76
N MET A 614 -44.01 -18.48 -13.18
CA MET A 614 -42.69 -19.06 -12.91
C MET A 614 -41.93 -19.45 -14.20
N ASP A 615 -42.67 -19.92 -15.21
CA ASP A 615 -42.18 -20.31 -16.54
C ASP A 615 -42.09 -19.13 -17.54
N GLN A 616 -42.27 -17.92 -17.05
CA GLN A 616 -42.15 -16.65 -17.77
C GLN A 616 -41.16 -15.74 -17.04
N LEU A 617 -40.54 -14.82 -17.77
CA LEU A 617 -39.70 -13.77 -17.21
C LEU A 617 -40.23 -12.41 -17.67
N ASP A 618 -39.82 -11.34 -17.03
CA ASP A 618 -39.96 -10.00 -17.57
C ASP A 618 -38.62 -9.25 -17.49
N HIS A 619 -37.97 -9.19 -18.66
CA HIS A 619 -36.74 -8.44 -18.87
C HIS A 619 -35.58 -8.90 -17.93
N PRO A 620 -35.08 -10.14 -18.10
CA PRO A 620 -33.99 -10.66 -17.27
C PRO A 620 -32.69 -9.89 -17.48
N THR A 621 -32.13 -9.34 -16.41
CA THR A 621 -30.94 -8.48 -16.43
C THR A 621 -29.64 -9.29 -16.43
N ASP A 622 -29.60 -10.38 -15.69
CA ASP A 622 -28.39 -11.17 -15.46
C ASP A 622 -28.71 -12.66 -15.20
N VAL A 623 -27.71 -13.51 -15.38
CA VAL A 623 -27.81 -14.96 -15.18
C VAL A 623 -26.46 -15.52 -14.76
N ILE A 624 -26.48 -16.39 -13.75
CA ILE A 624 -25.35 -17.22 -13.33
C ILE A 624 -25.79 -18.66 -13.16
N VAL A 625 -24.84 -19.60 -13.25
CA VAL A 625 -25.09 -21.01 -12.91
C VAL A 625 -24.37 -21.33 -11.62
N ASP A 626 -25.10 -21.90 -10.66
CA ASP A 626 -24.48 -22.56 -9.52
C ASP A 626 -23.93 -23.92 -10.01
N GLU A 627 -22.61 -24.01 -10.15
CA GLU A 627 -21.96 -25.25 -10.61
C GLU A 627 -22.05 -26.41 -9.60
N GLN A 628 -22.42 -26.17 -8.33
CA GLN A 628 -22.60 -27.24 -7.33
C GLN A 628 -23.95 -27.95 -7.49
N SER A 629 -25.02 -27.20 -7.75
CA SER A 629 -26.37 -27.76 -7.99
C SER A 629 -26.75 -27.90 -9.47
N HIS A 630 -25.94 -27.34 -10.38
CA HIS A 630 -26.28 -27.10 -11.79
C HIS A 630 -27.60 -26.34 -11.97
N SER A 631 -27.97 -25.49 -11.00
CA SER A 631 -29.15 -24.64 -11.09
C SER A 631 -28.81 -23.28 -11.71
N ILE A 632 -29.76 -22.73 -12.46
CA ILE A 632 -29.62 -21.43 -13.11
C ILE A 632 -30.30 -20.39 -12.24
N ILE A 633 -29.56 -19.36 -11.81
CA ILE A 633 -30.04 -18.26 -10.99
C ILE A 633 -30.21 -17.03 -11.88
N ILE A 634 -31.38 -16.41 -11.85
CA ILE A 634 -31.85 -15.45 -12.87
C ILE A 634 -32.34 -14.17 -12.20
N ALA A 635 -31.80 -13.04 -12.65
CA ALA A 635 -32.21 -11.72 -12.23
C ALA A 635 -33.41 -11.25 -13.08
N ASP A 636 -34.63 -11.45 -12.59
CA ASP A 636 -35.87 -11.21 -13.33
C ASP A 636 -36.42 -9.80 -13.02
N SER A 637 -35.77 -8.79 -13.63
CA SER A 637 -35.72 -7.43 -13.09
C SER A 637 -37.05 -6.69 -13.01
N LEU A 638 -37.93 -6.77 -14.01
CA LEU A 638 -39.21 -6.04 -13.97
C LEU A 638 -40.30 -6.77 -13.17
N ASN A 639 -40.15 -8.09 -13.00
CA ASN A 639 -40.86 -8.85 -11.96
C ASN A 639 -40.29 -8.62 -10.55
N ARG A 640 -39.22 -7.82 -10.42
CA ARG A 640 -38.54 -7.42 -9.17
C ARG A 640 -38.18 -8.60 -8.27
N ARG A 641 -37.68 -9.68 -8.90
CA ARG A 641 -37.42 -10.96 -8.24
C ARG A 641 -36.14 -11.64 -8.75
N VAL A 642 -35.63 -12.58 -7.97
CA VAL A 642 -34.59 -13.53 -8.37
C VAL A 642 -35.17 -14.93 -8.38
N ILE A 643 -34.95 -15.70 -9.45
CA ILE A 643 -35.49 -17.05 -9.63
C ILE A 643 -34.34 -18.06 -9.70
N GLN A 644 -34.53 -19.24 -9.11
CA GLN A 644 -33.71 -20.42 -9.36
C GLN A 644 -34.48 -21.44 -10.19
N TRP A 645 -33.81 -22.00 -11.19
CA TRP A 645 -34.36 -22.95 -12.15
C TRP A 645 -33.49 -24.21 -12.21
N MET A 646 -34.07 -25.37 -11.92
CA MET A 646 -33.34 -26.65 -11.88
C MET A 646 -34.28 -27.80 -12.23
N ASN A 647 -34.04 -28.52 -13.34
CA ASN A 647 -34.75 -29.75 -13.71
C ASN A 647 -36.29 -29.68 -13.58
N GLN A 648 -36.90 -28.65 -14.17
CA GLN A 648 -38.35 -28.31 -14.10
C GLN A 648 -38.86 -27.79 -12.75
N ASN A 649 -38.10 -27.90 -11.65
CA ASN A 649 -38.39 -27.20 -10.41
C ASN A 649 -37.98 -25.73 -10.53
N GLN A 650 -38.84 -24.84 -10.03
CA GLN A 650 -38.78 -23.40 -10.24
C GLN A 650 -39.15 -22.74 -8.92
N GLN A 651 -38.26 -21.93 -8.33
CA GLN A 651 -38.58 -21.20 -7.11
C GLN A 651 -38.10 -19.76 -7.18
N VAL A 652 -38.93 -18.85 -6.66
CA VAL A 652 -38.50 -17.46 -6.45
C VAL A 652 -37.67 -17.44 -5.19
N LEU A 653 -36.40 -17.05 -5.32
CA LEU A 653 -35.50 -16.87 -4.20
C LEU A 653 -35.87 -15.58 -3.45
N ILE A 654 -35.70 -14.45 -4.13
CA ILE A 654 -35.81 -13.11 -3.54
C ILE A 654 -36.94 -12.36 -4.24
N GLN A 655 -37.74 -11.59 -3.49
CA GLN A 655 -38.83 -10.76 -4.02
C GLN A 655 -38.65 -9.30 -3.60
N ASN A 656 -39.30 -8.37 -4.30
CA ASN A 656 -39.27 -6.92 -4.04
C ASN A 656 -37.86 -6.29 -4.12
N ILE A 657 -37.08 -6.73 -5.11
CA ILE A 657 -35.71 -6.31 -5.37
C ILE A 657 -35.53 -5.81 -6.80
N ASP A 658 -34.98 -4.60 -6.98
CA ASP A 658 -34.70 -4.03 -8.31
C ASP A 658 -33.34 -4.52 -8.82
N CYS A 659 -33.35 -5.82 -9.09
CA CYS A 659 -32.24 -6.73 -9.32
C CYS A 659 -31.55 -6.51 -10.68
N TYR A 660 -30.28 -6.09 -10.69
CA TYR A 660 -29.57 -5.69 -11.92
C TYR A 660 -28.33 -6.51 -12.31
N GLY A 661 -27.72 -7.21 -11.36
CA GLY A 661 -26.56 -8.07 -11.56
C GLY A 661 -26.45 -9.10 -10.45
N LEU A 662 -25.89 -10.26 -10.79
CA LEU A 662 -25.72 -11.41 -9.89
C LEU A 662 -24.25 -11.80 -9.81
N ALA A 663 -23.78 -12.09 -8.60
CA ALA A 663 -22.57 -12.86 -8.39
C ALA A 663 -22.84 -13.92 -7.31
N MET A 664 -22.14 -15.04 -7.39
CA MET A 664 -22.13 -16.03 -6.31
C MET A 664 -20.69 -16.37 -5.97
N ASP A 665 -20.36 -16.40 -4.69
CA ASP A 665 -19.04 -16.82 -4.24
C ASP A 665 -18.92 -18.36 -4.18
N LYS A 666 -17.71 -18.87 -4.00
CA LYS A 666 -17.44 -20.31 -3.87
C LYS A 666 -18.01 -20.93 -2.58
N GLN A 667 -18.64 -20.13 -1.72
CA GLN A 667 -19.28 -20.54 -0.46
C GLN A 667 -20.82 -20.55 -0.56
N GLY A 668 -21.39 -20.29 -1.75
CA GLY A 668 -22.83 -20.35 -1.97
C GLY A 668 -23.59 -19.13 -1.44
N PHE A 669 -22.93 -17.99 -1.25
CA PHE A 669 -23.65 -16.72 -1.02
C PHE A 669 -23.99 -16.05 -2.35
N LEU A 670 -25.27 -15.71 -2.52
CA LEU A 670 -25.80 -14.99 -3.66
C LEU A 670 -25.78 -13.48 -3.38
N TYR A 671 -25.05 -12.74 -4.21
CA TYR A 671 -24.93 -11.29 -4.18
C TYR A 671 -25.81 -10.70 -5.28
N VAL A 672 -26.63 -9.70 -4.93
CA VAL A 672 -27.54 -9.03 -5.87
C VAL A 672 -27.45 -7.52 -5.71
N SER A 673 -27.32 -6.81 -6.82
CA SER A 673 -27.40 -5.34 -6.85
C SER A 673 -28.85 -4.90 -6.89
N ASP A 674 -29.26 -4.08 -5.92
CA ASP A 674 -30.53 -3.37 -5.95
C ASP A 674 -30.28 -1.95 -6.47
N ARG A 675 -30.62 -1.72 -7.75
CA ARG A 675 -30.33 -0.45 -8.41
C ARG A 675 -31.21 0.71 -7.90
N VAL A 676 -32.34 0.41 -7.26
CA VAL A 676 -33.25 1.44 -6.72
C VAL A 676 -32.87 1.82 -5.29
N LYS A 677 -32.46 0.85 -4.46
CA LYS A 677 -31.97 1.11 -3.10
C LYS A 677 -30.51 1.59 -3.07
N ASN A 678 -29.77 1.43 -4.17
CA ASN A 678 -28.35 1.83 -4.32
C ASN A 678 -27.44 1.07 -3.35
N GLU A 679 -27.58 -0.25 -3.36
CA GLU A 679 -26.86 -1.16 -2.48
C GLU A 679 -26.61 -2.51 -3.17
N VAL A 680 -25.57 -3.22 -2.73
CA VAL A 680 -25.45 -4.66 -2.97
C VAL A 680 -25.81 -5.38 -1.68
N ARG A 681 -26.77 -6.29 -1.79
CA ARG A 681 -27.14 -7.21 -0.71
C ARG A 681 -26.66 -8.62 -0.99
N ARG A 682 -26.52 -9.40 0.07
CA ARG A 682 -26.11 -10.78 0.05
C ARG A 682 -27.09 -11.66 0.82
N TRP A 683 -27.40 -12.81 0.24
CA TRP A 683 -28.16 -13.89 0.84
C TRP A 683 -27.32 -15.16 0.85
N LYS A 684 -27.60 -16.06 1.79
CA LYS A 684 -27.09 -17.42 1.79
C LYS A 684 -28.07 -18.27 0.97
N MET A 685 -27.60 -19.13 0.06
CA MET A 685 -28.53 -19.96 -0.72
C MET A 685 -29.35 -20.86 0.22
N GLY A 686 -30.68 -20.78 0.10
CA GLY A 686 -31.67 -21.34 1.02
C GLY A 686 -32.35 -20.31 1.95
N GLU A 687 -31.71 -19.17 2.22
CA GLU A 687 -32.13 -18.20 3.24
C GLU A 687 -32.37 -16.80 2.62
N TYR A 688 -33.60 -16.54 2.19
CA TYR A 688 -33.92 -15.36 1.37
C TYR A 688 -34.71 -14.24 2.08
N ASN A 689 -35.04 -14.42 3.37
CA ASN A 689 -35.99 -13.57 4.10
C ASN A 689 -35.58 -12.09 4.18
N GLU A 690 -34.33 -11.79 4.54
CA GLU A 690 -33.78 -10.44 4.49
C GLU A 690 -32.29 -10.49 4.10
N GLY A 691 -31.89 -9.69 3.11
CA GLY A 691 -30.52 -9.68 2.59
C GLY A 691 -29.62 -8.72 3.32
N VAL A 692 -28.43 -9.16 3.71
CA VAL A 692 -27.41 -8.35 4.40
C VAL A 692 -26.78 -7.38 3.41
N VAL A 693 -26.77 -6.08 3.71
CA VAL A 693 -26.07 -5.08 2.87
C VAL A 693 -24.56 -5.25 3.01
N VAL A 694 -23.86 -5.36 1.87
CA VAL A 694 -22.41 -5.58 1.80
C VAL A 694 -21.65 -4.50 1.01
N ALA A 695 -22.37 -3.63 0.27
CA ALA A 695 -21.84 -2.41 -0.31
C ALA A 695 -22.96 -1.36 -0.48
N GLY A 696 -22.65 -0.07 -0.34
CA GLY A 696 -23.64 1.02 -0.37
C GLY A 696 -24.57 1.02 0.85
N GLY A 697 -25.86 1.31 0.63
CA GLY A 697 -26.90 1.33 1.67
C GLY A 697 -26.98 2.59 2.53
N ASN A 698 -26.03 3.52 2.38
CA ASN A 698 -25.99 4.81 3.09
C ASN A 698 -26.63 5.94 2.27
N GLU A 699 -27.83 5.67 1.74
CA GLU A 699 -28.50 6.46 0.69
C GLU A 699 -27.74 6.52 -0.66
N LYS A 700 -28.38 7.13 -1.67
CA LYS A 700 -27.80 7.37 -2.99
C LYS A 700 -26.76 8.49 -2.91
N GLY A 701 -25.53 8.23 -3.37
CA GLY A 701 -24.53 9.28 -3.53
C GLY A 701 -23.18 8.77 -4.00
N ASN A 702 -22.16 9.62 -3.90
CA ASN A 702 -20.81 9.39 -4.44
C ASN A 702 -19.71 9.31 -3.35
N GLN A 703 -20.08 9.31 -2.06
CA GLN A 703 -19.15 9.04 -0.96
C GLN A 703 -18.61 7.60 -1.01
N LEU A 704 -17.60 7.26 -0.19
CA LEU A 704 -16.97 5.94 -0.21
C LEU A 704 -17.86 4.84 0.41
N ASN A 705 -18.79 5.20 1.27
CA ASN A 705 -19.84 4.34 1.84
C ASN A 705 -21.14 4.29 0.99
N GLN A 706 -21.17 4.99 -0.15
CA GLN A 706 -22.36 5.16 -1.00
C GLN A 706 -22.18 4.54 -2.39
N LEU A 707 -23.31 4.28 -3.04
CA LEU A 707 -23.42 3.90 -4.45
C LEU A 707 -24.49 4.79 -5.11
N TYR A 708 -24.47 4.84 -6.45
CA TYR A 708 -25.54 5.35 -7.27
C TYR A 708 -25.69 4.46 -8.51
N GLY A 709 -26.83 3.79 -8.58
CA GLY A 709 -27.20 2.92 -9.68
C GLY A 709 -26.26 1.72 -9.91
N PRO A 710 -25.89 0.94 -8.87
CA PRO A 710 -25.01 -0.21 -9.04
C PRO A 710 -25.61 -1.23 -10.01
N THR A 711 -24.78 -1.79 -10.90
CA THR A 711 -25.23 -2.76 -11.91
C THR A 711 -24.58 -4.14 -11.75
N PHE A 712 -23.39 -4.35 -12.31
CA PHE A 712 -22.70 -5.64 -12.24
C PHE A 712 -21.88 -5.78 -10.96
N ILE A 713 -21.70 -7.03 -10.54
CA ILE A 713 -20.93 -7.40 -9.35
C ILE A 713 -19.88 -8.45 -9.77
N PHE A 714 -18.69 -8.34 -9.20
CA PHE A 714 -17.75 -9.46 -9.12
C PHE A 714 -17.33 -9.64 -7.66
N VAL A 715 -17.13 -10.89 -7.25
CA VAL A 715 -16.69 -11.23 -5.89
C VAL A 715 -15.40 -12.04 -6.01
N ASP A 716 -14.32 -11.56 -5.40
CA ASP A 716 -13.06 -12.30 -5.36
C ASP A 716 -13.06 -13.40 -4.28
N GLU A 717 -12.00 -14.22 -4.25
CA GLU A 717 -11.91 -15.35 -3.30
C GLU A 717 -11.87 -14.88 -1.83
N ASP A 718 -11.47 -13.63 -1.58
CA ASP A 718 -11.51 -12.96 -0.27
C ASP A 718 -12.93 -12.44 0.12
N GLN A 719 -13.96 -12.74 -0.68
CA GLN A 719 -15.33 -12.16 -0.59
C GLN A 719 -15.38 -10.63 -0.69
N SER A 720 -14.40 -10.01 -1.33
CA SER A 720 -14.46 -8.58 -1.61
C SER A 720 -15.38 -8.33 -2.80
N VAL A 721 -16.35 -7.44 -2.60
CA VAL A 721 -17.36 -7.10 -3.59
C VAL A 721 -16.84 -5.94 -4.44
N TYR A 722 -16.53 -6.24 -5.70
CA TYR A 722 -16.32 -5.26 -6.74
C TYR A 722 -17.67 -4.89 -7.35
N VAL A 723 -18.06 -3.62 -7.24
CA VAL A 723 -19.33 -3.11 -7.75
C VAL A 723 -19.05 -2.10 -8.84
N SER A 724 -19.68 -2.28 -10.00
CA SER A 724 -19.78 -1.22 -11.00
C SER A 724 -20.83 -0.21 -10.56
N ASP A 725 -20.35 0.92 -10.06
CA ASP A 725 -21.13 2.03 -9.53
C ASP A 725 -21.49 2.95 -10.69
N SER A 726 -22.39 2.45 -11.54
CA SER A 726 -22.53 2.90 -12.95
C SER A 726 -22.90 4.36 -13.11
N ASP A 727 -23.78 4.89 -12.26
CA ASP A 727 -24.23 6.28 -12.38
C ASP A 727 -23.30 7.26 -11.60
N ASN A 728 -22.15 6.76 -11.11
CA ASN A 728 -21.02 7.49 -10.51
C ASN A 728 -19.68 7.31 -11.29
N ASP A 729 -19.72 6.68 -12.48
CA ASP A 729 -18.56 6.46 -13.38
C ASP A 729 -17.31 5.82 -12.72
N ARG A 730 -17.54 4.86 -11.84
CA ARG A 730 -16.46 4.18 -11.10
C ARG A 730 -16.73 2.69 -10.85
N VAL A 731 -15.67 1.96 -10.56
CA VAL A 731 -15.71 0.63 -9.96
C VAL A 731 -15.12 0.72 -8.56
N MET A 732 -15.86 0.20 -7.59
CA MET A 732 -15.56 0.30 -6.17
C MET A 732 -15.40 -1.09 -5.55
N LYS A 733 -14.35 -1.31 -4.77
CA LYS A 733 -14.11 -2.55 -4.02
C LYS A 733 -14.44 -2.33 -2.54
N TRP A 734 -15.48 -3.00 -2.05
CA TRP A 734 -15.69 -3.23 -0.61
C TRP A 734 -15.00 -4.53 -0.21
N LYS A 735 -14.13 -4.50 0.80
CA LYS A 735 -13.67 -5.74 1.44
C LYS A 735 -14.77 -6.26 2.37
N LYS A 736 -14.81 -7.57 2.63
CA LYS A 736 -15.80 -8.20 3.51
C LYS A 736 -15.88 -7.47 4.88
N GLY A 737 -17.05 -6.92 5.19
CA GLY A 737 -17.32 -6.20 6.44
C GLY A 737 -16.84 -4.73 6.51
N SER A 738 -16.27 -4.18 5.43
CA SER A 738 -15.95 -2.74 5.37
C SER A 738 -17.22 -1.89 5.24
N LYS A 739 -17.31 -0.82 6.03
CA LYS A 739 -18.39 0.19 5.90
C LYS A 739 -18.21 1.11 4.69
N GLU A 740 -16.98 1.24 4.21
CA GLU A 740 -16.61 2.05 3.04
C GLU A 740 -15.87 1.20 2.01
N GLY A 741 -16.06 1.52 0.73
CA GLY A 741 -15.36 0.92 -0.39
C GLY A 741 -14.18 1.78 -0.85
N THR A 742 -13.36 1.22 -1.71
CA THR A 742 -12.20 1.87 -2.32
C THR A 742 -12.38 1.98 -3.83
N ILE A 743 -12.11 3.15 -4.42
CA ILE A 743 -12.14 3.32 -5.88
C ILE A 743 -10.98 2.51 -6.46
N VAL A 744 -11.29 1.57 -7.36
CA VAL A 744 -10.29 0.69 -8.00
C VAL A 744 -10.21 0.84 -9.53
N ALA A 745 -11.23 1.44 -10.15
CA ALA A 745 -11.17 1.98 -11.50
C ALA A 745 -12.15 3.17 -11.67
N GLY A 746 -11.87 4.08 -12.61
CA GLY A 746 -12.68 5.29 -12.83
C GLY A 746 -12.66 6.26 -11.64
N GLY A 747 -13.79 6.91 -11.35
CA GLY A 747 -13.94 7.84 -10.22
C GLY A 747 -13.39 9.25 -10.45
N ASN A 748 -12.81 9.51 -11.62
CA ASN A 748 -12.28 10.81 -12.05
C ASN A 748 -13.26 11.57 -12.95
N GLY A 749 -14.57 11.36 -12.76
CA GLY A 749 -15.65 11.88 -13.60
C GLY A 749 -15.87 11.08 -14.89
N GLU A 750 -17.00 11.33 -15.55
CA GLU A 750 -17.34 10.72 -16.85
C GLU A 750 -16.30 11.12 -17.92
N GLY A 751 -15.82 10.17 -18.72
CA GLY A 751 -15.04 10.48 -19.92
C GLY A 751 -14.28 9.33 -20.56
N ARG A 752 -13.67 9.61 -21.72
CA ARG A 752 -12.88 8.65 -22.53
C ARG A 752 -11.41 8.54 -22.12
N ASN A 753 -10.93 9.26 -21.12
CA ASN A 753 -9.52 9.17 -20.69
C ASN A 753 -9.18 7.80 -20.06
N LEU A 754 -7.88 7.51 -19.92
CA LEU A 754 -7.40 6.24 -19.36
C LEU A 754 -7.63 6.09 -17.83
N THR A 755 -8.00 7.17 -17.15
CA THR A 755 -8.35 7.19 -15.71
C THR A 755 -9.85 7.40 -15.47
N GLN A 756 -10.65 7.43 -16.54
CA GLN A 756 -12.09 7.69 -16.53
C GLN A 756 -12.88 6.52 -17.14
N LEU A 757 -14.18 6.51 -16.85
CA LEU A 757 -15.19 5.58 -17.38
C LEU A 757 -16.41 6.40 -17.82
N SER A 758 -17.35 5.78 -18.53
CA SER A 758 -18.69 6.30 -18.80
C SER A 758 -19.71 5.18 -18.68
N SER A 759 -20.61 5.28 -17.70
CA SER A 759 -21.62 4.28 -17.36
C SER A 759 -21.06 2.84 -17.29
N PRO A 760 -20.00 2.54 -16.52
CA PRO A 760 -19.37 1.23 -16.51
C PRO A 760 -20.37 0.14 -16.08
N TYR A 761 -20.41 -0.98 -16.82
CA TYR A 761 -21.34 -2.09 -16.58
C TYR A 761 -20.62 -3.32 -16.02
N GLY A 762 -20.12 -4.24 -16.85
CA GLY A 762 -19.39 -5.41 -16.37
C GLY A 762 -18.09 -5.06 -15.65
N VAL A 763 -17.80 -5.79 -14.57
CA VAL A 763 -16.50 -5.83 -13.90
C VAL A 763 -16.14 -7.30 -13.66
N ILE A 764 -14.89 -7.67 -13.92
CA ILE A 764 -14.28 -8.95 -13.48
C ILE A 764 -12.80 -8.72 -13.13
N VAL A 765 -12.19 -9.63 -12.36
CA VAL A 765 -10.77 -9.54 -11.97
C VAL A 765 -10.08 -10.86 -12.32
N ASP A 766 -8.83 -10.79 -12.80
CA ASP A 766 -8.01 -11.98 -13.07
C ASP A 766 -7.17 -12.44 -11.87
N ASP A 767 -6.60 -13.65 -11.99
CA ASP A 767 -5.77 -14.33 -10.99
C ASP A 767 -4.47 -13.56 -10.62
N LEU A 768 -4.17 -12.47 -11.32
CA LEU A 768 -3.05 -11.56 -11.06
C LEU A 768 -3.50 -10.23 -10.41
N GLY A 769 -4.79 -10.10 -10.11
CA GLY A 769 -5.40 -8.89 -9.54
C GLY A 769 -5.71 -7.78 -10.55
N GLN A 770 -5.64 -8.06 -11.85
CA GLN A 770 -5.90 -7.05 -12.90
C GLN A 770 -7.41 -6.92 -13.10
N ILE A 771 -7.92 -5.68 -13.05
CA ILE A 771 -9.37 -5.40 -13.03
C ILE A 771 -9.82 -5.04 -14.44
N TYR A 772 -10.75 -5.81 -15.01
CA TYR A 772 -11.31 -5.59 -16.34
C TYR A 772 -12.71 -5.01 -16.23
N VAL A 773 -12.98 -3.92 -16.96
CA VAL A 773 -14.21 -3.13 -16.86
C VAL A 773 -14.80 -2.91 -18.26
N ALA A 774 -16.10 -3.20 -18.42
CA ALA A 774 -16.87 -2.85 -19.60
C ALA A 774 -17.32 -1.39 -19.51
N ASP A 775 -16.56 -0.53 -20.15
CA ASP A 775 -16.73 0.92 -20.17
C ASP A 775 -17.78 1.28 -21.24
N ARG A 776 -19.05 1.07 -20.87
CA ARG A 776 -20.18 0.94 -21.81
C ARG A 776 -20.41 2.18 -22.66
N GLY A 777 -20.38 3.38 -22.10
CA GLY A 777 -20.59 4.63 -22.84
C GLY A 777 -19.44 4.98 -23.78
N ASN A 778 -18.29 4.34 -23.59
CA ASN A 778 -17.07 4.55 -24.35
C ASN A 778 -16.78 3.46 -25.40
N ASP A 779 -17.63 2.43 -25.51
CA ASP A 779 -17.54 1.31 -26.46
C ASP A 779 -16.23 0.48 -26.35
N ARG A 780 -15.74 0.27 -25.12
CA ARG A 780 -14.44 -0.39 -24.86
C ARG A 780 -14.44 -1.28 -23.60
N ILE A 781 -13.48 -2.22 -23.57
CA ILE A 781 -13.04 -2.92 -22.37
C ILE A 781 -11.71 -2.32 -21.92
N MET A 782 -11.66 -1.89 -20.67
CA MET A 782 -10.49 -1.31 -20.02
C MET A 782 -9.91 -2.29 -18.99
N ARG A 783 -8.60 -2.23 -18.76
CA ARG A 783 -7.89 -2.93 -17.68
C ARG A 783 -7.27 -1.92 -16.73
N TRP A 784 -7.32 -2.16 -15.43
CA TRP A 784 -6.56 -1.43 -14.42
C TRP A 784 -5.49 -2.27 -13.71
N CYS A 785 -4.34 -1.63 -13.46
CA CYS A 785 -3.24 -2.11 -12.62
C CYS A 785 -2.70 -0.93 -11.80
N GLU A 786 -2.64 -1.04 -10.47
CA GLU A 786 -2.12 0.00 -9.56
C GLU A 786 -2.66 1.43 -9.85
N GLY A 787 -3.97 1.54 -10.17
CA GLY A 787 -4.64 2.81 -10.48
C GLY A 787 -4.45 3.33 -11.92
N LYS A 788 -3.60 2.71 -12.74
CA LYS A 788 -3.41 3.06 -14.16
C LYS A 788 -4.31 2.20 -15.06
N GLY A 789 -5.03 2.83 -15.98
CA GLY A 789 -5.92 2.17 -16.94
C GLY A 789 -5.33 2.03 -18.34
N GLU A 790 -5.73 0.98 -19.06
CA GLU A 790 -5.31 0.65 -20.43
C GLU A 790 -6.51 0.11 -21.24
N VAL A 791 -6.62 0.47 -22.52
CA VAL A 791 -7.65 -0.11 -23.42
C VAL A 791 -7.21 -1.52 -23.85
N VAL A 792 -7.98 -2.54 -23.47
CA VAL A 792 -7.72 -3.94 -23.89
C VAL A 792 -8.37 -4.23 -25.25
N VAL A 793 -9.60 -3.74 -25.43
CA VAL A 793 -10.43 -3.89 -26.64
C VAL A 793 -11.29 -2.64 -26.78
N GLY A 794 -11.54 -2.15 -27.99
CA GLY A 794 -12.53 -1.10 -28.23
C GLY A 794 -12.75 -0.78 -29.70
N GLY A 795 -13.81 -0.01 -29.98
CA GLY A 795 -14.14 0.48 -31.32
C GLY A 795 -15.64 0.78 -31.45
N ASN A 796 -16.04 1.58 -32.42
CA ASN A 796 -17.41 2.07 -32.55
C ASN A 796 -18.19 1.30 -33.63
N GLY A 797 -18.69 0.11 -33.30
CA GLY A 797 -19.86 -0.49 -33.97
C GLY A 797 -19.73 -0.87 -35.45
N LYS A 798 -18.54 -1.22 -35.94
CA LYS A 798 -18.37 -1.93 -37.23
C LYS A 798 -18.02 -3.41 -37.00
N GLU A 799 -17.94 -4.21 -38.07
CA GLU A 799 -17.60 -5.64 -37.95
C GLU A 799 -16.35 -5.84 -37.08
N ASN A 800 -16.43 -6.82 -36.17
CA ASN A 800 -15.44 -7.16 -35.14
C ASN A 800 -15.14 -6.07 -34.08
N GLN A 801 -15.82 -4.92 -34.08
CA GLN A 801 -15.77 -3.93 -32.99
C GLN A 801 -16.94 -4.10 -32.01
N LEU A 802 -16.80 -3.55 -30.80
CA LEU A 802 -17.85 -3.54 -29.79
C LEU A 802 -18.90 -2.45 -30.06
N TYR A 803 -20.06 -2.55 -29.42
CA TYR A 803 -21.00 -1.44 -29.27
C TYR A 803 -21.82 -1.61 -27.97
N GLY A 804 -21.62 -0.71 -27.02
CA GLY A 804 -22.24 -0.72 -25.69
C GLY A 804 -21.98 -2.00 -24.86
N PRO A 805 -20.71 -2.42 -24.65
CA PRO A 805 -20.40 -3.67 -23.95
C PRO A 805 -21.00 -3.72 -22.54
N ARG A 806 -21.46 -4.91 -22.10
CA ARG A 806 -22.07 -5.12 -20.78
C ARG A 806 -21.41 -6.24 -19.97
N GLY A 807 -22.02 -7.42 -19.91
CA GLY A 807 -21.50 -8.55 -19.14
C GLY A 807 -20.11 -8.98 -19.63
N LEU A 808 -19.27 -9.38 -18.68
CA LEU A 808 -17.94 -9.92 -18.90
C LEU A 808 -17.82 -11.23 -18.13
N SER A 809 -17.16 -12.24 -18.73
CA SER A 809 -16.86 -13.51 -18.07
C SER A 809 -15.58 -14.12 -18.67
N PHE A 810 -14.86 -14.92 -17.88
CA PHE A 810 -13.72 -15.72 -18.34
C PHE A 810 -14.11 -17.21 -18.43
N ASP A 811 -13.55 -17.95 -19.39
CA ASP A 811 -13.49 -19.42 -19.30
C ASP A 811 -12.22 -19.88 -18.55
N ASP A 812 -12.13 -21.19 -18.25
CA ASP A 812 -10.97 -21.80 -17.56
C ASP A 812 -9.63 -21.62 -18.28
N GLU A 813 -9.66 -21.40 -19.59
CA GLU A 813 -8.47 -21.09 -20.41
C GLU A 813 -8.11 -19.60 -20.38
N LYS A 814 -8.83 -18.81 -19.58
CA LYS A 814 -8.76 -17.34 -19.48
C LYS A 814 -9.04 -16.64 -20.81
N ASN A 815 -9.94 -17.19 -21.62
CA ASN A 815 -10.54 -16.45 -22.74
C ASN A 815 -11.65 -15.52 -22.22
N LEU A 816 -11.81 -14.33 -22.81
CA LEU A 816 -12.77 -13.30 -22.37
C LEU A 816 -14.01 -13.32 -23.26
N TYR A 817 -15.17 -13.45 -22.63
CA TYR A 817 -16.47 -13.39 -23.28
C TYR A 817 -17.12 -12.04 -22.96
N VAL A 818 -17.44 -11.28 -24.00
CA VAL A 818 -18.01 -9.93 -23.90
C VAL A 818 -19.42 -9.92 -24.49
N VAL A 819 -20.38 -9.41 -23.72
CA VAL A 819 -21.74 -9.13 -24.21
C VAL A 819 -21.72 -7.84 -25.03
N ASP A 820 -21.76 -7.99 -26.34
CA ASP A 820 -21.79 -6.90 -27.33
C ASP A 820 -23.26 -6.53 -27.63
N LEU A 821 -23.88 -5.83 -26.67
CA LEU A 821 -25.32 -5.57 -26.62
C LEU A 821 -25.84 -4.89 -27.88
N GLY A 822 -25.13 -3.86 -28.37
CA GLY A 822 -25.55 -3.09 -29.54
C GLY A 822 -25.61 -3.94 -30.81
N ASN A 823 -24.68 -4.87 -30.96
CA ASN A 823 -24.62 -5.83 -32.07
C ASN A 823 -25.41 -7.13 -31.81
N ASN A 824 -26.06 -7.26 -30.65
CA ASN A 824 -26.91 -8.41 -30.27
C ASN A 824 -26.16 -9.76 -30.40
N ARG A 825 -24.94 -9.82 -29.85
CA ARG A 825 -24.06 -11.00 -29.94
C ARG A 825 -23.14 -11.15 -28.73
N ILE A 826 -22.55 -12.34 -28.59
CA ILE A 826 -21.45 -12.61 -27.66
C ILE A 826 -20.15 -12.76 -28.45
N LEU A 827 -19.11 -12.03 -28.04
CA LEU A 827 -17.77 -12.11 -28.61
C LEU A 827 -16.82 -12.84 -27.65
N LYS A 828 -16.22 -13.93 -28.10
CA LYS A 828 -15.05 -14.56 -27.47
C LYS A 828 -13.78 -13.92 -28.01
N PHE A 829 -13.02 -13.27 -27.15
CA PHE A 829 -11.62 -12.93 -27.39
C PHE A 829 -10.77 -14.07 -26.89
N GLU A 830 -9.89 -14.61 -27.74
CA GLU A 830 -8.97 -15.67 -27.31
C GLU A 830 -7.65 -15.08 -26.86
N ILE A 831 -7.17 -15.52 -25.70
CA ILE A 831 -5.88 -15.10 -25.17
C ILE A 831 -4.75 -15.72 -26.01
N ILE A 832 -3.76 -14.93 -26.44
CA ILE A 832 -2.59 -15.44 -27.15
C ILE A 832 -1.58 -15.98 -26.13
N LEU A 833 -1.96 -17.09 -25.49
CA LEU A 833 -1.01 -17.94 -24.79
C LEU A 833 0.01 -18.46 -25.82
N CYS A 834 1.28 -18.09 -25.66
CA CYS A 834 2.37 -18.49 -26.55
C CYS A 834 2.74 -19.96 -26.32
N SER A 835 1.84 -20.87 -26.68
CA SER A 835 1.87 -22.26 -26.21
C SER A 835 1.20 -23.28 -27.15
N LYS A 836 1.42 -23.19 -28.47
CA LYS A 836 1.35 -24.35 -29.40
C LYS A 836 2.00 -24.06 -30.77
N GLY A 837 3.02 -24.87 -31.09
CA GLY A 837 3.56 -25.21 -32.41
C GLY A 837 3.51 -24.20 -33.56
N PHE A 838 4.65 -23.56 -33.85
CA PHE A 838 4.95 -23.12 -35.22
C PHE A 838 5.17 -24.33 -36.14
N CYS A 839 4.78 -24.22 -37.41
CA CYS A 839 4.76 -25.36 -38.33
C CYS A 839 6.14 -25.67 -38.95
N PHE A 840 6.28 -26.91 -39.44
CA PHE A 840 7.58 -27.48 -39.86
C PHE A 840 8.19 -26.86 -41.13
N ALA A 841 7.48 -25.97 -41.84
CA ALA A 841 7.97 -25.32 -43.06
C ALA A 841 9.03 -24.25 -42.75
N ASP A 842 8.67 -23.29 -41.89
CA ASP A 842 9.48 -22.09 -41.56
C ASP A 842 10.78 -22.43 -40.80
N LEU A 843 10.84 -23.63 -40.23
CA LEU A 843 11.97 -24.12 -39.44
C LEU A 843 13.27 -24.21 -40.23
N THR A 844 13.20 -24.36 -41.56
CA THR A 844 14.40 -24.58 -42.40
C THR A 844 15.24 -23.31 -42.54
N GLU A 845 14.57 -22.19 -42.82
CA GLU A 845 15.19 -20.88 -43.07
C GLU A 845 15.72 -20.26 -41.76
N HIS A 846 14.90 -20.28 -40.70
CA HIS A 846 15.30 -19.79 -39.38
C HIS A 846 16.50 -20.57 -38.79
N LYS A 847 16.56 -21.89 -39.01
CA LYS A 847 17.68 -22.74 -38.57
C LYS A 847 18.99 -22.47 -39.31
N GLN A 848 18.92 -21.92 -40.53
CA GLN A 848 20.08 -21.53 -41.31
C GLN A 848 20.69 -20.22 -40.78
N ILE A 849 19.85 -19.27 -40.34
CA ILE A 849 20.25 -18.04 -39.65
C ILE A 849 20.85 -18.37 -38.28
N LEU A 850 20.14 -19.15 -37.45
CA LEU A 850 20.61 -19.55 -36.12
C LEU A 850 21.95 -20.30 -36.14
N ASN A 851 22.23 -21.12 -37.16
CA ASN A 851 23.52 -21.79 -37.29
C ASN A 851 24.69 -20.80 -37.51
N ASN A 852 24.45 -19.68 -38.19
CA ASN A 852 25.50 -18.66 -38.43
C ASN A 852 25.80 -17.87 -37.14
N GLU A 853 24.76 -17.47 -36.40
CA GLU A 853 24.93 -16.84 -35.08
C GLU A 853 25.57 -17.79 -34.07
N LEU A 854 25.15 -19.06 -34.06
CA LEU A 854 25.72 -20.10 -33.19
C LEU A 854 27.22 -20.33 -33.47
N ASN A 855 27.66 -20.29 -34.73
CA ASN A 855 29.08 -20.39 -35.06
C ASN A 855 29.90 -19.19 -34.56
N HIS A 856 29.33 -17.98 -34.57
CA HIS A 856 29.95 -16.82 -33.93
C HIS A 856 30.07 -17.02 -32.41
N ILE A 857 28.97 -17.38 -31.77
CA ILE A 857 28.89 -17.62 -30.32
C ILE A 857 29.83 -18.77 -29.88
N ILE A 858 30.06 -19.79 -30.72
CA ILE A 858 31.00 -20.89 -30.44
C ILE A 858 32.46 -20.39 -30.39
N ASN A 859 32.86 -19.48 -31.27
CA ASN A 859 34.21 -18.91 -31.25
C ASN A 859 34.44 -18.07 -29.97
N ASP A 860 33.47 -17.21 -29.62
CA ASP A 860 33.53 -16.40 -28.40
C ASP A 860 33.48 -17.29 -27.13
N TYR A 861 32.67 -18.36 -27.17
CA TYR A 861 32.56 -19.35 -26.11
C TYR A 861 33.87 -20.10 -25.87
N ASP A 862 34.55 -20.60 -26.91
CA ASP A 862 35.79 -21.36 -26.73
C ASP A 862 36.94 -20.47 -26.22
N GLY A 863 36.99 -19.19 -26.63
CA GLY A 863 37.89 -18.20 -26.01
C GLY A 863 37.61 -17.98 -24.51
N PHE A 864 36.34 -17.84 -24.13
CA PHE A 864 35.94 -17.67 -22.72
C PHE A 864 36.12 -18.93 -21.86
N LYS A 865 35.93 -20.10 -22.47
CA LYS A 865 36.06 -21.45 -21.87
C LYS A 865 37.50 -21.79 -21.52
N GLN A 866 38.48 -21.29 -22.27
CA GLN A 866 39.90 -21.46 -21.95
C GLN A 866 40.23 -20.81 -20.60
N THR A 867 39.83 -19.55 -20.40
CA THR A 867 39.95 -18.80 -19.13
C THR A 867 39.22 -19.46 -17.96
N ILE A 868 38.04 -20.04 -18.22
CA ILE A 868 37.23 -20.72 -17.18
C ILE A 868 37.83 -22.08 -16.74
N ASN A 869 38.54 -22.79 -17.63
CA ASN A 869 39.04 -24.14 -17.34
C ASN A 869 40.17 -24.16 -16.29
N GLU A 870 40.91 -23.07 -16.13
CA GLU A 870 41.94 -22.96 -15.08
C GLU A 870 41.32 -22.85 -13.67
N HIS A 871 40.18 -22.16 -13.54
CA HIS A 871 39.50 -21.94 -12.26
C HIS A 871 38.59 -23.11 -11.83
N LYS A 872 38.17 -24.01 -12.74
CA LYS A 872 37.09 -24.99 -12.45
C LYS A 872 37.48 -26.27 -11.71
N ARG A 873 38.78 -26.58 -11.53
CA ARG A 873 39.21 -27.97 -11.24
C ARG A 873 38.88 -28.58 -9.87
N ASN A 874 38.37 -27.86 -8.87
CA ASN A 874 38.38 -28.34 -7.46
C ASN A 874 37.10 -28.17 -6.59
N SER A 875 35.95 -27.72 -7.10
CA SER A 875 34.84 -27.26 -6.22
C SER A 875 33.82 -28.32 -5.73
N GLN A 876 33.63 -29.45 -6.41
CA GLN A 876 32.46 -30.32 -6.16
C GLN A 876 32.49 -31.20 -4.89
N ASN A 877 33.61 -31.30 -4.16
CA ASN A 877 33.72 -32.13 -2.96
C ASN A 877 33.32 -31.41 -1.64
N HIS A 878 32.79 -30.19 -1.71
CA HIS A 878 32.54 -29.36 -0.53
C HIS A 878 31.47 -29.93 0.42
N SER A 879 31.76 -29.97 1.72
CA SER A 879 30.95 -30.66 2.74
C SER A 879 29.53 -30.13 2.87
N LEU A 880 29.33 -28.81 2.72
CA LEU A 880 28.03 -28.14 2.85
C LEU A 880 27.00 -28.66 1.83
N ILE A 881 27.42 -28.99 0.60
CA ILE A 881 26.53 -29.54 -0.43
C ILE A 881 25.93 -30.90 0.01
N LYS A 882 26.72 -31.73 0.70
CA LYS A 882 26.22 -33.02 1.24
C LYS A 882 25.24 -32.84 2.40
N GLN A 883 25.37 -31.78 3.19
CA GLN A 883 24.44 -31.48 4.29
C GLN A 883 23.09 -30.97 3.78
N ILE A 884 23.09 -30.08 2.78
CA ILE A 884 21.86 -29.56 2.15
C ILE A 884 21.01 -30.71 1.58
N ASN A 885 21.62 -31.61 0.81
CA ASN A 885 20.94 -32.76 0.20
C ASN A 885 20.37 -33.77 1.23
N GLN A 886 20.90 -33.79 2.46
CA GLN A 886 20.35 -34.61 3.55
C GLN A 886 19.12 -33.95 4.21
N TRP A 887 19.11 -32.61 4.28
CA TRP A 887 18.06 -31.82 4.93
C TRP A 887 16.75 -31.81 4.11
N GLU A 888 16.87 -31.75 2.78
CA GLU A 888 15.75 -31.82 1.85
C GLU A 888 14.96 -33.14 1.99
N ARG A 889 15.66 -34.28 1.99
CA ARG A 889 15.05 -35.62 2.13
C ARG A 889 14.27 -35.77 3.45
N ASN A 890 14.91 -35.38 4.56
CA ASN A 890 14.32 -35.44 5.91
C ASN A 890 13.07 -34.54 6.07
N SER A 891 12.89 -33.56 5.17
CA SER A 891 11.75 -32.64 5.19
C SER A 891 10.55 -33.23 4.46
N ILE A 892 10.74 -33.78 3.25
CA ILE A 892 9.67 -34.36 2.41
C ILE A 892 8.94 -35.51 3.12
N GLU A 893 9.67 -36.35 3.86
CA GLU A 893 9.13 -37.56 4.49
C GLU A 893 8.08 -37.24 5.59
N LYS A 894 8.27 -36.14 6.33
CA LYS A 894 7.34 -35.69 7.38
C LYS A 894 6.01 -35.17 6.84
N ILE A 895 5.99 -34.63 5.61
CA ILE A 895 4.79 -34.09 4.97
C ILE A 895 3.79 -35.22 4.70
N LYS A 896 4.30 -36.33 4.12
CA LYS A 896 3.48 -37.52 3.81
C LYS A 896 2.82 -38.09 5.05
N GLN A 897 3.57 -38.17 6.16
CA GLN A 897 3.08 -38.77 7.40
C GLN A 897 1.94 -37.97 8.05
N LYS A 898 1.96 -36.62 7.96
CA LYS A 898 0.83 -35.78 8.41
C LYS A 898 -0.42 -36.00 7.56
N ALA A 899 -0.30 -35.94 6.23
CA ALA A 899 -1.42 -36.06 5.29
C ALA A 899 -2.12 -37.44 5.33
N GLN A 900 -1.53 -38.44 5.99
CA GLN A 900 -2.12 -39.77 6.15
C GLN A 900 -3.02 -39.84 7.40
N ASN A 901 -2.58 -39.31 8.55
CA ASN A 901 -3.41 -39.23 9.77
C ASN A 901 -4.74 -38.47 9.54
N TRP A 902 -4.72 -37.37 8.80
CA TRP A 902 -5.91 -36.55 8.57
C TRP A 902 -7.05 -37.29 7.83
N ARG A 903 -6.72 -38.30 7.01
CA ARG A 903 -7.73 -39.10 6.29
C ARG A 903 -8.48 -40.07 7.20
N GLU A 904 -7.82 -40.63 8.21
CA GLU A 904 -8.45 -41.57 9.15
C GLU A 904 -9.47 -40.89 10.08
N ILE A 905 -9.24 -39.61 10.42
CA ILE A 905 -10.12 -38.82 11.28
C ILE A 905 -11.48 -38.57 10.61
N VAL A 906 -11.46 -38.18 9.33
CA VAL A 906 -12.65 -37.87 8.54
C VAL A 906 -13.56 -39.10 8.40
N LEU A 907 -13.01 -40.24 8.00
CA LEU A 907 -13.75 -41.50 7.81
C LEU A 907 -14.55 -41.91 9.06
N LYS A 908 -13.99 -41.68 10.26
CA LYS A 908 -14.63 -42.03 11.54
C LYS A 908 -15.81 -41.12 11.91
N TYR A 909 -15.78 -39.85 11.50
CA TYR A 909 -16.90 -38.94 11.71
C TYR A 909 -18.05 -39.25 10.74
N SER A 910 -17.78 -39.49 9.46
CA SER A 910 -18.81 -39.79 8.45
C SER A 910 -19.65 -41.02 8.82
N SER A 911 -19.02 -42.10 9.32
CA SER A 911 -19.74 -43.30 9.76
C SER A 911 -20.67 -43.08 10.96
N THR A 912 -20.49 -42.00 11.73
CA THR A 912 -21.32 -41.71 12.90
C THR A 912 -22.64 -41.03 12.49
N VAL A 913 -22.62 -40.19 11.46
CA VAL A 913 -23.84 -39.50 10.97
C VAL A 913 -24.80 -40.48 10.29
N ILE A 914 -24.27 -41.38 9.45
CA ILE A 914 -25.07 -42.40 8.73
C ILE A 914 -25.90 -43.25 9.70
N ASN A 915 -25.31 -43.71 10.81
CA ASN A 915 -26.02 -44.52 11.81
C ASN A 915 -27.19 -43.78 12.48
N ASN A 916 -27.09 -42.45 12.70
CA ASN A 916 -28.19 -41.67 13.30
C ASN A 916 -29.38 -41.54 12.34
N ILE A 917 -29.12 -41.37 11.05
CA ILE A 917 -30.15 -41.26 10.01
C ILE A 917 -30.88 -42.59 9.80
N GLU A 918 -30.15 -43.71 9.86
CA GLU A 918 -30.74 -45.05 9.79
C GLU A 918 -31.73 -45.29 10.95
N ILE A 919 -31.46 -44.74 12.15
CA ILE A 919 -32.41 -44.77 13.28
C ILE A 919 -33.66 -43.92 12.98
N LYS A 920 -33.49 -42.68 12.50
CA LYS A 920 -34.63 -41.77 12.19
C LYS A 920 -35.56 -42.34 11.11
N LEU A 921 -35.00 -42.96 10.06
CA LEU A 921 -35.77 -43.63 8.99
C LEU A 921 -36.61 -44.81 9.50
N ASN A 922 -36.11 -45.55 10.49
CA ASN A 922 -36.84 -46.69 11.08
C ASN A 922 -38.03 -46.23 11.95
N ASP A 923 -37.91 -45.13 12.70
CA ASP A 923 -39.02 -44.58 13.49
C ASP A 923 -40.18 -44.10 12.60
N LEU A 924 -39.87 -43.34 11.54
CA LEU A 924 -40.87 -42.87 10.57
C LEU A 924 -41.66 -44.04 9.93
N ASN A 925 -40.99 -45.16 9.69
CA ASN A 925 -41.58 -46.38 9.12
C ASN A 925 -42.62 -47.02 10.06
N GLU A 926 -42.40 -47.01 11.38
CA GLU A 926 -43.43 -47.48 12.34
C GLU A 926 -44.59 -46.48 12.47
N GLN A 927 -44.34 -45.17 12.45
CA GLN A 927 -45.41 -44.16 12.45
C GLN A 927 -46.37 -44.34 11.25
N ILE A 928 -45.84 -44.64 10.06
CA ILE A 928 -46.64 -44.97 8.86
C ILE A 928 -47.49 -46.23 9.10
N LYS A 929 -46.92 -47.29 9.68
CA LYS A 929 -47.62 -48.56 9.96
C LYS A 929 -48.68 -48.44 11.04
N GLN A 930 -48.59 -47.45 11.94
CA GLN A 930 -49.59 -47.23 12.98
C GLN A 930 -50.83 -46.51 12.42
N LEU A 931 -50.65 -45.39 11.73
CA LEU A 931 -51.74 -44.64 11.07
C LEU A 931 -52.57 -45.52 10.11
N HIS A 932 -51.93 -46.48 9.44
CA HIS A 932 -52.60 -47.42 8.54
C HIS A 932 -53.42 -48.53 9.26
N ARG A 933 -53.19 -48.76 10.56
CA ARG A 933 -54.01 -49.67 11.41
C ARG A 933 -55.20 -48.94 12.04
N GLU A 934 -55.00 -47.67 12.37
CA GLU A 934 -55.99 -46.84 13.07
C GLU A 934 -57.00 -46.16 12.12
N ASN A 935 -56.75 -46.22 10.80
CA ASN A 935 -57.60 -45.64 9.73
C ASN A 935 -57.76 -44.11 9.77
N GLU A 936 -57.00 -43.38 10.58
CA GLU A 936 -57.00 -41.91 10.67
C GLU A 936 -56.26 -41.22 9.51
N PHE A 937 -56.36 -41.78 8.30
CA PHE A 937 -55.59 -41.34 7.14
C PHE A 937 -56.21 -40.09 6.51
N ASN A 938 -55.51 -38.96 6.61
CA ASN A 938 -55.93 -37.67 6.08
C ASN A 938 -54.73 -36.88 5.53
N GLU A 939 -55.03 -35.80 4.81
CA GLU A 939 -54.05 -35.00 4.06
C GLU A 939 -53.02 -34.28 4.96
N SER A 940 -53.40 -33.92 6.19
CA SER A 940 -52.47 -33.35 7.18
C SER A 940 -51.46 -34.39 7.66
N ASN A 941 -51.93 -35.60 7.99
CA ASN A 941 -51.08 -36.72 8.41
C ASN A 941 -50.09 -37.15 7.30
N LEU A 942 -50.52 -37.12 6.03
CA LEU A 942 -49.66 -37.35 4.87
C LEU A 942 -48.55 -36.29 4.72
N ASN A 943 -48.89 -35.01 4.87
CA ASN A 943 -47.92 -33.93 4.73
C ASN A 943 -46.92 -33.88 5.89
N ARG A 944 -47.35 -34.19 7.12
CA ARG A 944 -46.43 -34.35 8.27
C ARG A 944 -45.35 -35.39 7.99
N LEU A 945 -45.74 -36.59 7.56
CA LEU A 945 -44.81 -37.68 7.26
C LEU A 945 -43.86 -37.37 6.09
N ARG A 946 -44.34 -36.64 5.07
CA ARG A 946 -43.49 -36.18 3.95
C ARG A 946 -42.42 -35.20 4.40
N ASN A 947 -42.78 -34.20 5.20
CA ASN A 947 -41.82 -33.21 5.68
C ASN A 947 -40.72 -33.86 6.54
N GLN A 948 -41.10 -34.77 7.45
CA GLN A 948 -40.13 -35.50 8.27
C GLN A 948 -39.21 -36.42 7.44
N LEU A 949 -39.68 -36.98 6.32
CA LEU A 949 -38.80 -37.72 5.40
C LEU A 949 -37.81 -36.81 4.67
N ILE A 950 -38.23 -35.59 4.30
CA ILE A 950 -37.39 -34.60 3.62
C ILE A 950 -36.26 -34.14 4.55
N GLU A 951 -36.56 -33.79 5.80
CA GLU A 951 -35.57 -33.41 6.82
C GLU A 951 -34.47 -34.49 7.00
N ILE A 952 -34.85 -35.77 7.04
CA ILE A 952 -33.90 -36.89 7.20
C ILE A 952 -33.04 -37.09 5.93
N ILE A 953 -33.57 -36.78 4.75
CA ILE A 953 -32.83 -36.85 3.48
C ILE A 953 -31.85 -35.67 3.36
N GLU A 954 -32.22 -34.48 3.82
CA GLU A 954 -31.33 -33.31 3.83
C GLU A 954 -30.13 -33.52 4.79
N GLU A 955 -30.37 -34.07 5.98
CA GLU A 955 -29.34 -34.41 6.97
C GLU A 955 -28.34 -35.48 6.46
N LEU A 956 -28.78 -36.40 5.59
CA LEU A 956 -27.92 -37.42 4.96
C LEU A 956 -27.02 -36.85 3.87
N ASN A 957 -27.54 -35.94 3.06
CA ASN A 957 -26.79 -35.35 1.96
C ASN A 957 -25.84 -34.24 2.44
N ASN A 958 -26.21 -33.50 3.49
CA ASN A 958 -25.41 -32.42 4.08
C ASN A 958 -25.09 -32.70 5.56
N PRO A 959 -24.15 -33.63 5.87
CA PRO A 959 -23.63 -33.81 7.22
C PRO A 959 -22.78 -32.60 7.62
N SER A 960 -23.40 -31.59 8.24
CA SER A 960 -22.84 -30.27 8.63
C SER A 960 -21.59 -30.29 9.52
N ASN A 961 -21.13 -31.48 9.93
CA ASN A 961 -20.10 -31.71 10.95
C ASN A 961 -18.69 -31.90 10.39
N ILE A 962 -18.47 -31.86 9.06
CA ILE A 962 -17.15 -32.15 8.46
C ILE A 962 -16.89 -31.30 7.20
N SER A 963 -15.85 -30.45 7.24
CA SER A 963 -15.12 -30.01 6.05
C SER A 963 -13.62 -30.26 6.21
N ILE A 964 -12.90 -30.38 5.09
CA ILE A 964 -11.43 -30.47 5.06
C ILE A 964 -10.93 -29.21 4.37
N GLU A 965 -10.07 -28.45 5.03
CA GLU A 965 -9.37 -27.32 4.41
C GLU A 965 -7.86 -27.61 4.35
N GLN A 966 -7.14 -26.78 3.60
CA GLN A 966 -5.71 -26.92 3.41
C GLN A 966 -5.05 -25.56 3.62
N ASP A 967 -4.35 -25.42 4.75
CA ASP A 967 -3.78 -24.13 5.15
C ASP A 967 -2.62 -23.74 4.21
N SER A 968 -2.66 -22.48 3.78
CA SER A 968 -1.75 -21.85 2.83
C SER A 968 -0.74 -20.90 3.47
N GLN A 969 -0.80 -20.66 4.79
CA GLN A 969 0.09 -19.71 5.49
C GLN A 969 1.48 -20.28 5.85
N SER A 970 1.75 -21.54 5.52
CA SER A 970 3.04 -22.22 5.73
C SER A 970 3.75 -22.51 4.39
N LEU A 971 5.09 -22.48 4.40
CA LEU A 971 5.92 -22.79 3.22
C LEU A 971 5.78 -24.24 2.70
N ILE A 972 5.09 -25.09 3.47
CA ILE A 972 4.55 -26.40 3.08
C ILE A 972 3.12 -26.45 3.60
N ASN A 973 2.15 -26.69 2.72
CA ASN A 973 0.73 -26.77 3.09
C ASN A 973 0.50 -27.84 4.17
N GLU A 974 -0.15 -27.46 5.27
CA GLU A 974 -0.65 -28.40 6.27
C GLU A 974 -2.16 -28.55 6.08
N ILE A 975 -2.65 -29.78 5.92
CA ILE A 975 -4.09 -30.04 5.90
C ILE A 975 -4.60 -29.88 7.33
N SER A 976 -5.73 -29.21 7.51
CA SER A 976 -6.37 -29.01 8.81
C SER A 976 -7.90 -29.05 8.64
N TYR A 977 -8.60 -29.42 9.70
CA TYR A 977 -10.05 -29.63 9.69
C TYR A 977 -10.74 -28.53 10.49
N ILE A 978 -11.86 -28.05 9.99
CA ILE A 978 -12.68 -27.01 10.59
C ILE A 978 -14.11 -27.56 10.77
N LEU A 979 -14.69 -27.33 11.96
CA LEU A 979 -16.14 -27.45 12.17
C LEU A 979 -16.81 -26.17 11.67
N SER A 980 -18.03 -26.31 11.16
CA SER A 980 -18.80 -25.26 10.45
C SER A 980 -18.67 -23.86 11.07
N LYS A 981 -18.10 -22.93 10.30
CA LYS A 981 -17.79 -21.56 10.72
C LYS A 981 -18.95 -20.58 10.46
N GLU A 982 -20.07 -20.79 11.14
CA GLU A 982 -20.91 -19.65 11.50
C GLU A 982 -20.40 -19.06 12.81
N SER A 983 -19.80 -17.88 12.70
CA SER A 983 -20.04 -16.84 13.67
C SER A 983 -20.96 -15.83 13.00
N ASN A 984 -22.21 -15.77 13.45
CA ASN A 984 -22.89 -14.48 13.54
C ASN A 984 -22.03 -13.58 14.46
N PHE A 985 -22.43 -12.33 14.71
CA PHE A 985 -22.06 -11.76 16.01
C PHE A 985 -22.86 -12.55 17.04
N ASN A 986 -22.27 -13.68 17.45
CA ASN A 986 -22.76 -14.70 18.37
C ASN A 986 -23.09 -14.01 19.68
N LYS A 987 -24.27 -13.41 19.74
CA LYS A 987 -24.61 -12.41 20.75
C LYS A 987 -25.14 -13.17 21.93
N TRP A 988 -24.20 -13.70 22.69
CA TRP A 988 -24.46 -14.32 23.98
C TRP A 988 -25.51 -13.52 24.73
N ASN A 989 -26.64 -14.18 25.03
CA ASN A 989 -27.75 -13.58 25.73
C ASN A 989 -27.18 -12.93 27.00
N GLN A 990 -27.29 -11.61 27.10
CA GLN A 990 -26.63 -10.86 28.17
C GLN A 990 -27.09 -11.31 29.55
N ASN A 991 -28.26 -11.97 29.65
CA ASN A 991 -28.65 -12.72 30.84
C ASN A 991 -28.16 -14.17 30.77
N ALA A 992 -27.14 -14.51 31.55
CA ALA A 992 -26.70 -15.88 31.75
C ALA A 992 -27.64 -16.71 32.63
N ILE A 993 -27.58 -18.01 32.42
CA ILE A 993 -28.19 -19.06 33.24
C ILE A 993 -27.09 -19.64 34.13
N THR A 994 -27.31 -19.68 35.45
CA THR A 994 -26.41 -20.41 36.37
C THR A 994 -26.59 -21.91 36.18
N VAL A 995 -25.51 -22.60 35.82
CA VAL A 995 -25.53 -24.04 35.46
C VAL A 995 -24.79 -24.94 36.46
N ALA A 996 -23.96 -24.35 37.32
CA ALA A 996 -23.27 -25.01 38.42
C ALA A 996 -22.97 -24.01 39.53
N GLY A 997 -22.98 -24.46 40.79
CA GLY A 997 -22.83 -23.61 41.98
C GLY A 997 -24.01 -22.65 42.17
N GLY A 998 -23.75 -21.47 42.74
CA GLY A 998 -24.76 -20.44 42.99
C GLY A 998 -25.62 -20.64 44.25
N ASN A 999 -25.65 -21.83 44.86
CA ASN A 999 -26.33 -22.10 46.15
C ASN A 999 -25.54 -21.60 47.38
N GLY A 1000 -24.79 -20.51 47.21
CA GLY A 1000 -23.82 -19.99 48.17
C GLY A 1000 -22.54 -20.82 48.25
N LYS A 1001 -21.51 -20.25 48.91
CA LYS A 1001 -20.22 -20.92 49.07
C LYS A 1001 -20.22 -21.98 50.16
N GLY A 1002 -19.65 -23.13 49.84
CA GLY A 1002 -19.50 -24.22 50.78
C GLY A 1002 -19.01 -25.50 50.13
N LYS A 1003 -19.15 -26.62 50.84
CA LYS A 1003 -18.51 -27.92 50.51
C LYS A 1003 -19.49 -29.00 50.08
N GLU A 1004 -20.79 -28.70 50.11
CA GLU A 1004 -21.80 -29.61 49.61
C GLU A 1004 -21.68 -29.78 48.09
N LEU A 1005 -22.44 -30.72 47.53
CA LEU A 1005 -22.33 -31.09 46.11
C LEU A 1005 -23.07 -30.12 45.18
N ASP A 1006 -24.01 -29.34 45.70
CA ASP A 1006 -24.69 -28.24 45.00
C ASP A 1006 -23.98 -26.88 45.17
N GLN A 1007 -22.79 -26.86 45.78
CA GLN A 1007 -22.01 -25.66 46.09
C GLN A 1007 -20.60 -25.69 45.48
N LEU A 1008 -20.02 -24.52 45.29
CA LEU A 1008 -18.62 -24.30 44.90
C LEU A 1008 -17.97 -23.32 45.88
N HIS A 1009 -16.65 -23.14 45.83
CA HIS A 1009 -15.95 -22.07 46.52
C HIS A 1009 -14.74 -21.59 45.71
N TRP A 1010 -14.91 -20.48 44.99
CA TRP A 1010 -13.97 -19.88 44.03
C TRP A 1010 -13.60 -20.84 42.87
N PRO A 1011 -14.53 -21.14 41.95
CA PRO A 1011 -14.21 -21.89 40.74
C PRO A 1011 -13.25 -21.09 39.84
N VAL A 1012 -12.14 -21.69 39.40
CA VAL A 1012 -11.09 -21.00 38.61
C VAL A 1012 -11.10 -21.45 37.15
N GLY A 1013 -10.57 -22.63 36.83
CA GLY A 1013 -10.66 -23.20 35.48
C GLY A 1013 -12.05 -23.73 35.14
N ILE A 1014 -12.25 -24.10 33.89
CA ILE A 1014 -13.46 -24.80 33.43
C ILE A 1014 -13.17 -25.60 32.16
N PHE A 1015 -13.57 -26.87 32.17
CA PHE A 1015 -13.53 -27.74 30.99
C PHE A 1015 -14.92 -28.36 30.78
N ILE A 1016 -15.34 -28.54 29.53
CA ILE A 1016 -16.65 -29.13 29.19
C ILE A 1016 -16.44 -30.32 28.26
N ASP A 1017 -17.12 -31.43 28.53
CA ASP A 1017 -17.09 -32.60 27.63
C ASP A 1017 -18.24 -32.61 26.62
N LYS A 1018 -18.18 -33.55 25.67
CA LYS A 1018 -19.18 -33.73 24.61
C LYS A 1018 -20.57 -34.16 25.11
N ASN A 1019 -20.69 -34.54 26.37
CA ASN A 1019 -21.95 -34.86 27.03
C ASN A 1019 -22.54 -33.64 27.76
N LYS A 1020 -21.87 -32.48 27.67
CA LYS A 1020 -22.14 -31.24 28.42
C LYS A 1020 -21.99 -31.41 29.93
N ASN A 1021 -21.13 -32.33 30.38
CA ASN A 1021 -20.65 -32.36 31.75
C ASN A 1021 -19.61 -31.23 31.94
N ILE A 1022 -19.75 -30.46 33.01
CA ILE A 1022 -18.87 -29.35 33.35
C ILE A 1022 -17.87 -29.81 34.42
N PHE A 1023 -16.59 -29.70 34.11
CA PHE A 1023 -15.48 -30.08 34.98
C PHE A 1023 -14.86 -28.82 35.59
N ILE A 1024 -14.89 -28.71 36.92
CA ILE A 1024 -14.56 -27.48 37.65
C ILE A 1024 -13.45 -27.75 38.69
N PRO A 1025 -12.31 -27.03 38.66
CA PRO A 1025 -11.38 -26.89 39.77
C PRO A 1025 -12.01 -25.98 40.83
N ASP A 1026 -12.41 -26.58 41.95
CA ASP A 1026 -13.10 -25.92 43.05
C ASP A 1026 -12.05 -25.56 44.12
N TYR A 1027 -11.47 -24.37 43.95
CA TYR A 1027 -10.14 -23.99 44.45
C TYR A 1027 -10.01 -24.08 45.98
N TYR A 1028 -10.88 -23.39 46.73
CA TYR A 1028 -10.87 -23.41 48.20
C TYR A 1028 -11.50 -24.66 48.82
N ASN A 1029 -12.12 -25.51 48.00
CA ASN A 1029 -12.57 -26.84 48.42
C ASN A 1029 -11.57 -27.94 48.11
N HIS A 1030 -10.48 -27.62 47.40
CA HIS A 1030 -9.37 -28.51 47.10
C HIS A 1030 -9.84 -29.81 46.40
N ARG A 1031 -10.76 -29.66 45.44
CA ARG A 1031 -11.38 -30.77 44.70
C ARG A 1031 -11.57 -30.43 43.22
N ILE A 1032 -11.70 -31.47 42.40
CA ILE A 1032 -12.28 -31.39 41.07
C ILE A 1032 -13.66 -32.01 41.12
N VAL A 1033 -14.66 -31.33 40.55
CA VAL A 1033 -16.02 -31.85 40.40
C VAL A 1033 -16.44 -31.99 38.94
N GLU A 1034 -17.20 -33.04 38.64
CA GLU A 1034 -17.98 -33.24 37.42
C GLU A 1034 -19.44 -32.85 37.70
N TRP A 1035 -19.91 -31.76 37.12
CA TRP A 1035 -21.32 -31.37 37.14
C TRP A 1035 -21.99 -31.91 35.88
N LYS A 1036 -22.87 -32.91 36.02
CA LYS A 1036 -23.50 -33.55 34.85
C LYS A 1036 -24.59 -32.67 34.24
N TYR A 1037 -24.83 -32.83 32.94
CA TYR A 1037 -25.84 -32.04 32.24
C TYR A 1037 -27.22 -32.14 32.93
N ASN A 1038 -27.79 -30.98 33.28
CA ASN A 1038 -29.02 -30.80 34.06
C ASN A 1038 -29.05 -31.45 35.47
N ALA A 1039 -27.90 -31.82 36.04
CA ALA A 1039 -27.80 -32.24 37.44
C ALA A 1039 -27.91 -31.04 38.40
N LYS A 1040 -28.43 -31.28 39.61
CA LYS A 1040 -28.47 -30.28 40.70
C LYS A 1040 -27.27 -30.34 41.64
N GLU A 1041 -26.53 -31.43 41.59
CA GLU A 1041 -25.40 -31.74 42.46
C GLU A 1041 -24.26 -32.29 41.59
N ALA A 1042 -23.02 -31.95 41.96
CA ALA A 1042 -21.82 -32.40 41.29
C ALA A 1042 -21.29 -33.72 41.86
N HIS A 1043 -20.44 -34.41 41.10
CA HIS A 1043 -19.72 -35.60 41.55
C HIS A 1043 -18.23 -35.26 41.76
N ILE A 1044 -17.65 -35.62 42.91
CA ILE A 1044 -16.21 -35.41 43.16
C ILE A 1044 -15.41 -36.49 42.43
N ILE A 1045 -14.52 -36.08 41.53
CA ILE A 1045 -13.73 -36.98 40.68
C ILE A 1045 -12.23 -37.00 41.03
N ALA A 1046 -11.73 -35.95 41.68
CA ALA A 1046 -10.38 -35.88 42.24
C ALA A 1046 -10.33 -34.93 43.45
N GLY A 1047 -9.37 -35.15 44.37
CA GLY A 1047 -9.28 -34.37 45.61
C GLY A 1047 -10.47 -34.57 46.55
N GLY A 1048 -10.92 -33.50 47.22
CA GLY A 1048 -12.06 -33.52 48.16
C GLY A 1048 -11.76 -34.17 49.53
N ASN A 1049 -10.78 -35.06 49.61
CA ASN A 1049 -10.31 -35.74 50.82
C ASN A 1049 -9.47 -34.84 51.75
N ARG A 1050 -9.94 -33.60 51.98
CA ARG A 1050 -9.23 -32.48 52.63
C ARG A 1050 -8.02 -31.99 51.83
N ASN A 1051 -7.54 -30.79 52.17
CA ASN A 1051 -6.33 -30.23 51.59
C ASN A 1051 -5.08 -30.98 52.07
N GLY A 1052 -4.12 -31.15 51.16
CA GLY A 1052 -2.84 -31.78 51.47
C GLY A 1052 -2.07 -32.19 50.21
N ASN A 1053 -0.89 -32.77 50.41
CA ASN A 1053 0.07 -33.11 49.35
C ASN A 1053 0.16 -34.61 49.05
N ARG A 1054 -0.72 -35.44 49.62
CA ARG A 1054 -0.82 -36.87 49.25
C ARG A 1054 -1.16 -37.03 47.76
N MET A 1055 -0.92 -38.23 47.23
CA MET A 1055 -1.25 -38.58 45.84
C MET A 1055 -2.75 -38.47 45.54
N ASP A 1056 -3.61 -38.74 46.53
CA ASP A 1056 -5.08 -38.70 46.45
C ASP A 1056 -5.70 -37.39 46.96
N GLN A 1057 -4.87 -36.38 47.25
CA GLN A 1057 -5.28 -35.05 47.69
C GLN A 1057 -4.85 -33.98 46.69
N LEU A 1058 -5.55 -32.86 46.71
CA LEU A 1058 -5.19 -31.63 46.00
C LEU A 1058 -5.03 -30.49 47.02
N ASN A 1059 -4.44 -29.39 46.57
CA ASN A 1059 -4.34 -28.16 47.32
C ASN A 1059 -4.43 -26.97 46.34
N TYR A 1060 -5.54 -26.23 46.36
CA TYR A 1060 -5.77 -25.09 45.47
C TYR A 1060 -5.64 -25.45 43.98
N PRO A 1061 -6.43 -26.42 43.46
CA PRO A 1061 -6.39 -26.75 42.04
C PRO A 1061 -6.88 -25.55 41.22
N THR A 1062 -6.06 -25.06 40.29
CA THR A 1062 -6.37 -23.88 39.47
C THR A 1062 -7.01 -24.26 38.14
N ASP A 1063 -6.49 -25.30 37.49
CA ASP A 1063 -6.85 -25.65 36.11
C ASP A 1063 -6.71 -27.17 35.86
N MET A 1064 -7.37 -27.68 34.82
CA MET A 1064 -7.30 -29.10 34.45
C MET A 1064 -7.48 -29.34 32.94
N ILE A 1065 -6.97 -30.46 32.45
CA ILE A 1065 -7.25 -30.99 31.12
C ILE A 1065 -7.65 -32.47 31.17
N VAL A 1066 -8.70 -32.84 30.43
CA VAL A 1066 -9.23 -34.21 30.40
C VAL A 1066 -8.72 -34.96 29.17
N ASN A 1067 -7.85 -35.95 29.39
CA ASN A 1067 -7.44 -36.91 28.37
C ASN A 1067 -8.44 -38.08 28.30
N GLN A 1068 -9.49 -37.87 27.49
CA GLN A 1068 -10.57 -38.83 27.25
C GLN A 1068 -10.06 -40.19 26.74
N GLN A 1069 -9.03 -40.22 25.88
CA GLN A 1069 -8.48 -41.48 25.33
C GLN A 1069 -7.90 -42.39 26.43
N LYS A 1070 -7.26 -41.80 27.45
CA LYS A 1070 -6.66 -42.53 28.57
C LYS A 1070 -7.57 -42.60 29.81
N HIS A 1071 -8.80 -42.09 29.75
CA HIS A 1071 -9.70 -41.96 30.91
C HIS A 1071 -8.98 -41.31 32.10
N SER A 1072 -8.34 -40.17 31.84
CA SER A 1072 -7.45 -39.53 32.82
C SER A 1072 -7.52 -38.01 32.79
N ILE A 1073 -7.37 -37.40 33.96
CA ILE A 1073 -7.42 -35.95 34.16
C ILE A 1073 -6.04 -35.50 34.61
N ILE A 1074 -5.52 -34.41 34.06
CA ILE A 1074 -4.26 -33.79 34.47
C ILE A 1074 -4.62 -32.45 35.11
N ILE A 1075 -4.10 -32.18 36.31
CA ILE A 1075 -4.54 -31.10 37.19
C ILE A 1075 -3.33 -30.25 37.59
N ALA A 1076 -3.48 -28.92 37.51
CA ALA A 1076 -2.54 -27.97 38.09
C ALA A 1076 -2.83 -27.87 39.59
N ASP A 1077 -2.02 -28.54 40.40
CA ASP A 1077 -2.15 -28.62 41.85
C ASP A 1077 -1.27 -27.53 42.48
N PHE A 1078 -1.64 -26.27 42.22
CA PHE A 1078 -0.86 -25.05 42.47
C PHE A 1078 -0.33 -24.96 43.90
N GLY A 1079 -1.18 -25.22 44.90
CA GLY A 1079 -0.80 -25.21 46.32
C GLY A 1079 0.15 -26.34 46.74
N ASN A 1080 0.41 -27.30 45.87
CA ASN A 1080 1.40 -28.37 46.04
C ASN A 1080 2.59 -28.24 45.06
N ASN A 1081 2.66 -27.17 44.27
CA ASN A 1081 3.68 -26.90 43.25
C ASN A 1081 3.93 -28.06 42.27
N ARG A 1082 2.87 -28.73 41.81
CA ARG A 1082 2.97 -29.93 40.96
C ARG A 1082 1.84 -30.03 39.94
N VAL A 1083 2.10 -30.73 38.84
CA VAL A 1083 1.06 -31.17 37.90
C VAL A 1083 0.88 -32.67 38.08
N ILE A 1084 -0.35 -33.10 38.40
CA ILE A 1084 -0.69 -34.47 38.77
C ILE A 1084 -1.72 -35.08 37.80
N GLN A 1085 -1.54 -36.34 37.44
CA GLN A 1085 -2.48 -37.11 36.62
C GLN A 1085 -3.27 -38.09 37.49
N TRP A 1086 -4.59 -38.11 37.32
CA TRP A 1086 -5.53 -39.11 37.85
C TRP A 1086 -5.92 -40.06 36.71
N VAL A 1087 -5.83 -41.38 36.90
CA VAL A 1087 -6.24 -42.42 35.94
C VAL A 1087 -7.01 -43.51 36.69
N ASN A 1088 -8.33 -43.59 36.52
CA ASN A 1088 -9.20 -44.63 37.12
C ASN A 1088 -8.78 -45.07 38.56
N GLN A 1089 -8.82 -44.12 39.50
CA GLN A 1089 -8.40 -44.25 40.92
C GLN A 1089 -6.89 -44.35 41.23
N THR A 1090 -6.01 -44.48 40.23
CA THR A 1090 -4.55 -44.35 40.40
C THR A 1090 -4.09 -42.92 40.12
N GLN A 1091 -3.01 -42.46 40.77
CA GLN A 1091 -2.44 -41.12 40.56
C GLN A 1091 -0.93 -41.16 40.32
N GLN A 1092 -0.45 -40.22 39.50
CA GLN A 1092 0.97 -40.05 39.18
C GLN A 1092 1.31 -38.55 39.13
N ILE A 1093 2.35 -38.12 39.85
CA ILE A 1093 2.93 -36.78 39.63
C ILE A 1093 3.61 -36.80 38.26
N LEU A 1094 3.24 -35.85 37.40
CA LEU A 1094 3.90 -35.66 36.12
C LEU A 1094 5.09 -34.71 36.28
N ILE A 1095 4.85 -33.52 36.83
CA ILE A 1095 5.85 -32.47 36.99
C ILE A 1095 5.82 -31.98 38.44
N ASP A 1096 6.97 -31.80 39.07
CA ASP A 1096 7.12 -31.18 40.39
C ASP A 1096 7.87 -29.84 40.31
N ASN A 1097 7.96 -29.13 41.43
CA ASN A 1097 8.67 -27.85 41.58
C ASN A 1097 8.27 -26.75 40.57
N ILE A 1098 6.98 -26.71 40.21
CA ILE A 1098 6.36 -25.72 39.32
C ILE A 1098 5.17 -25.05 39.99
N HIS A 1099 5.13 -23.72 40.00
CA HIS A 1099 3.96 -22.96 40.46
C HIS A 1099 2.91 -22.90 39.34
N CYS A 1100 2.39 -24.07 38.97
CA CYS A 1100 1.49 -24.26 37.83
C CYS A 1100 0.16 -23.51 38.03
N TRP A 1101 -0.16 -22.56 37.15
CA TRP A 1101 -1.48 -21.93 37.14
C TRP A 1101 -2.39 -22.51 36.05
N GLY A 1102 -2.04 -22.31 34.78
CA GLY A 1102 -2.76 -22.80 33.62
C GLY A 1102 -2.08 -24.01 32.96
N LEU A 1103 -2.88 -24.87 32.34
CA LEU A 1103 -2.46 -26.05 31.59
C LEU A 1103 -2.95 -25.99 30.14
N ALA A 1104 -2.09 -26.38 29.21
CA ALA A 1104 -2.50 -26.69 27.85
C ALA A 1104 -1.76 -27.94 27.36
N MET A 1105 -2.37 -28.70 26.44
CA MET A 1105 -1.72 -29.87 25.83
C MET A 1105 -2.01 -29.90 24.34
N ASP A 1106 -0.95 -29.98 23.52
CA ASP A 1106 -1.10 -30.02 22.07
C ASP A 1106 -1.57 -31.41 21.59
N LYS A 1107 -2.11 -31.47 20.36
CA LYS A 1107 -2.51 -32.73 19.69
C LYS A 1107 -1.36 -33.75 19.52
N ARG A 1108 -0.11 -33.35 19.79
CA ARG A 1108 1.09 -34.19 19.70
C ARG A 1108 1.54 -34.70 21.07
N GLY A 1109 0.81 -34.41 22.14
CA GLY A 1109 1.15 -34.84 23.50
C GLY A 1109 2.40 -34.16 24.04
N PHE A 1110 2.51 -32.84 23.89
CA PHE A 1110 3.34 -31.98 24.73
C PHE A 1110 2.46 -31.26 25.75
N LEU A 1111 2.86 -31.29 27.02
CA LEU A 1111 2.19 -30.61 28.13
C LEU A 1111 2.86 -29.27 28.37
N TYR A 1112 2.07 -28.20 28.38
CA TYR A 1112 2.47 -26.82 28.61
C TYR A 1112 1.93 -26.38 29.97
N VAL A 1113 2.73 -25.61 30.71
CA VAL A 1113 2.41 -25.15 32.06
C VAL A 1113 2.99 -23.75 32.25
N SER A 1114 2.18 -22.79 32.71
CA SER A 1114 2.66 -21.50 33.20
C SER A 1114 3.22 -21.65 34.62
N ASP A 1115 4.46 -21.26 34.84
CA ASP A 1115 4.99 -21.09 36.20
C ASP A 1115 4.79 -19.64 36.64
N TYR A 1116 3.73 -19.47 37.43
CA TYR A 1116 3.25 -18.19 37.94
C TYR A 1116 4.37 -17.36 38.61
N LYS A 1117 5.30 -18.00 39.34
CA LYS A 1117 6.37 -17.29 40.07
C LYS A 1117 7.66 -17.13 39.28
N LYS A 1118 7.97 -18.03 38.33
CA LYS A 1118 9.15 -17.90 37.47
C LYS A 1118 8.92 -16.92 36.29
N ASN A 1119 7.66 -16.56 36.00
CA ASN A 1119 7.28 -15.65 34.91
C ASN A 1119 7.64 -16.21 33.53
N GLU A 1120 7.27 -17.47 33.32
CA GLU A 1120 7.57 -18.24 32.12
C GLU A 1120 6.52 -19.31 31.87
N VAL A 1121 6.36 -19.71 30.61
CA VAL A 1121 5.64 -20.93 30.24
C VAL A 1121 6.66 -21.98 29.83
N ARG A 1122 6.58 -23.17 30.42
CA ARG A 1122 7.43 -24.33 30.11
C ARG A 1122 6.63 -25.43 29.43
N ARG A 1123 7.35 -26.30 28.72
CA ARG A 1123 6.79 -27.43 27.98
C ARG A 1123 7.59 -28.71 28.18
N TRP A 1124 6.88 -29.80 28.46
CA TRP A 1124 7.37 -31.17 28.56
C TRP A 1124 6.77 -32.07 27.48
N LYS A 1125 7.40 -33.22 27.23
CA LYS A 1125 6.82 -34.28 26.41
C LYS A 1125 6.05 -35.25 27.32
N MET A 1126 4.83 -35.65 26.94
CA MET A 1126 4.07 -36.64 27.71
C MET A 1126 4.85 -37.95 27.82
N GLY A 1127 5.21 -38.36 29.04
CA GLY A 1127 6.05 -39.52 29.35
C GLY A 1127 7.53 -39.23 29.59
N ASP A 1128 8.00 -37.99 29.36
CA ASP A 1128 9.36 -37.54 29.64
C ASP A 1128 9.30 -36.18 30.37
N TYR A 1129 9.07 -36.29 31.69
CA TYR A 1129 8.97 -35.17 32.61
C TYR A 1129 10.17 -35.06 33.57
N ASN A 1130 11.12 -36.00 33.50
CA ASN A 1130 12.31 -36.04 34.35
C ASN A 1130 13.38 -35.00 33.95
N ASN A 1131 13.03 -34.11 33.02
CA ASN A 1131 13.81 -32.97 32.57
C ASN A 1131 13.14 -31.67 33.05
N GLU A 1132 13.88 -30.57 33.16
CA GLU A 1132 13.37 -29.30 33.71
C GLU A 1132 12.29 -28.60 32.84
N GLY A 1133 11.92 -29.17 31.69
CA GLY A 1133 11.03 -28.55 30.72
C GLY A 1133 11.68 -27.43 29.91
N ILE A 1134 11.21 -27.25 28.68
CA ILE A 1134 11.74 -26.22 27.78
C ILE A 1134 10.90 -24.95 27.94
N VAL A 1135 11.53 -23.82 28.27
CA VAL A 1135 10.89 -22.50 28.26
C VAL A 1135 10.46 -22.14 26.84
N VAL A 1136 9.19 -21.73 26.68
CA VAL A 1136 8.55 -21.42 25.39
C VAL A 1136 7.91 -20.04 25.33
N ALA A 1137 7.72 -19.37 26.48
CA ALA A 1137 7.34 -17.96 26.60
C ALA A 1137 7.91 -17.36 27.90
N GLY A 1138 8.22 -16.06 27.91
CA GLY A 1138 8.82 -15.37 29.06
C GLY A 1138 10.23 -15.86 29.41
N GLY A 1139 10.51 -16.03 30.71
CA GLY A 1139 11.79 -16.55 31.24
C GLY A 1139 12.91 -15.51 31.37
N ASN A 1140 12.73 -14.28 30.86
CA ASN A 1140 13.71 -13.19 30.92
C ASN A 1140 13.55 -12.29 32.16
N ARG A 1141 13.16 -12.88 33.31
CA ARG A 1141 12.71 -12.22 34.56
C ARG A 1141 11.31 -11.56 34.44
N LYS A 1142 10.73 -11.23 35.60
CA LYS A 1142 9.51 -10.40 35.75
C LYS A 1142 9.71 -9.04 35.07
N GLY A 1143 8.74 -8.61 34.26
CA GLY A 1143 8.73 -7.30 33.61
C GLY A 1143 7.82 -7.24 32.38
N ASN A 1144 7.75 -6.07 31.76
CA ASN A 1144 6.79 -5.74 30.70
C ASN A 1144 7.39 -5.66 29.28
N GLU A 1145 8.67 -5.99 29.09
CA GLU A 1145 9.26 -6.09 27.75
C GLU A 1145 8.61 -7.21 26.92
N LEU A 1146 8.80 -7.18 25.59
CA LEU A 1146 8.20 -8.18 24.68
C LEU A 1146 8.72 -9.60 24.91
N ASN A 1147 9.89 -9.77 25.55
CA ASN A 1147 10.45 -11.07 25.93
C ASN A 1147 10.20 -11.46 27.40
N GLN A 1148 9.43 -10.66 28.14
CA GLN A 1148 9.13 -10.85 29.55
C GLN A 1148 7.64 -11.13 29.78
N LEU A 1149 7.34 -11.61 30.98
CA LEU A 1149 6.00 -11.85 31.51
C LEU A 1149 5.97 -11.35 32.97
N ASP A 1150 4.78 -11.17 33.51
CA ASP A 1150 4.53 -10.83 34.89
C ASP A 1150 3.29 -11.57 35.42
N TYR A 1151 3.53 -12.52 36.33
CA TYR A 1151 2.53 -13.44 36.89
C TYR A 1151 1.61 -14.09 35.84
N PRO A 1152 2.17 -14.81 34.84
CA PRO A 1152 1.38 -15.42 33.76
C PRO A 1152 0.42 -16.50 34.28
N THR A 1153 -0.85 -16.40 33.91
CA THR A 1153 -1.94 -17.25 34.44
C THR A 1153 -2.36 -18.32 33.45
N PHE A 1154 -3.45 -18.13 32.71
CA PHE A 1154 -3.94 -19.10 31.74
C PHE A 1154 -3.15 -19.06 30.43
N ILE A 1155 -3.15 -20.18 29.71
CA ILE A 1155 -2.41 -20.38 28.47
C ILE A 1155 -3.27 -21.10 27.43
N PHE A 1156 -3.14 -20.70 26.17
CA PHE A 1156 -3.71 -21.41 25.03
C PHE A 1156 -2.59 -21.77 24.04
N VAL A 1157 -2.71 -22.91 23.36
CA VAL A 1157 -1.70 -23.41 22.40
C VAL A 1157 -2.36 -23.79 21.08
N ASP A 1158 -1.93 -23.16 19.99
CA ASP A 1158 -2.43 -23.45 18.64
C ASP A 1158 -1.74 -24.67 17.98
N GLU A 1159 -2.22 -25.10 16.80
CA GLU A 1159 -1.74 -26.32 16.13
C GLU A 1159 -0.26 -26.22 15.67
N ASP A 1160 0.22 -24.98 15.49
CA ASP A 1160 1.61 -24.64 15.20
C ASP A 1160 2.53 -24.70 16.43
N GLN A 1161 1.97 -24.88 17.63
CA GLN A 1161 2.65 -24.79 18.92
C GLN A 1161 3.08 -23.37 19.31
N SER A 1162 2.40 -22.34 18.82
CA SER A 1162 2.47 -21.01 19.40
C SER A 1162 1.75 -21.00 20.75
N VAL A 1163 2.28 -20.24 21.71
CA VAL A 1163 1.73 -20.12 23.05
C VAL A 1163 1.16 -18.72 23.22
N TYR A 1164 -0.14 -18.64 23.46
CA TYR A 1164 -0.81 -17.44 23.94
C TYR A 1164 -0.82 -17.47 25.48
N VAL A 1165 -0.53 -16.33 26.10
CA VAL A 1165 -0.38 -16.21 27.55
C VAL A 1165 -1.16 -14.98 28.04
N SER A 1166 -2.00 -15.17 29.05
CA SER A 1166 -2.55 -14.07 29.84
C SER A 1166 -1.46 -13.55 30.78
N ASP A 1167 -1.00 -12.34 30.52
CA ASP A 1167 0.14 -11.71 31.16
C ASP A 1167 -0.37 -10.72 32.23
N ARG A 1168 -0.84 -11.30 33.34
CA ARG A 1168 -1.81 -10.70 34.28
C ARG A 1168 -1.38 -9.31 34.76
N ASP A 1169 -0.25 -9.21 35.44
CA ASP A 1169 0.25 -7.97 36.06
C ASP A 1169 0.86 -7.00 35.02
N ASN A 1170 0.91 -7.40 33.74
CA ASN A 1170 1.23 -6.56 32.58
C ASN A 1170 -0.03 -6.10 31.80
N HIS A 1171 -1.24 -6.47 32.25
CA HIS A 1171 -2.52 -5.98 31.72
C HIS A 1171 -2.67 -6.24 30.20
N ARG A 1172 -2.23 -7.43 29.74
CA ARG A 1172 -2.17 -7.78 28.31
C ARG A 1172 -2.26 -9.28 28.03
N VAL A 1173 -2.46 -9.62 26.76
CA VAL A 1173 -2.27 -10.97 26.22
C VAL A 1173 -1.16 -10.96 25.18
N MET A 1174 -0.28 -11.97 25.23
CA MET A 1174 0.93 -12.07 24.41
C MET A 1174 1.03 -13.44 23.72
N LYS A 1175 1.40 -13.47 22.43
CA LYS A 1175 1.63 -14.70 21.64
C LYS A 1175 3.11 -14.90 21.34
N TRP A 1176 3.71 -15.99 21.82
CA TRP A 1176 5.00 -16.50 21.34
C TRP A 1176 4.79 -17.52 20.23
N ARG A 1177 5.23 -17.20 19.00
CA ARG A 1177 5.38 -18.21 17.95
C ARG A 1177 6.49 -19.20 18.34
N LYS A 1178 6.37 -20.46 17.93
CA LYS A 1178 7.29 -21.55 18.32
C LYS A 1178 8.77 -21.19 18.10
N GLY A 1179 9.52 -21.03 19.20
CA GLY A 1179 10.96 -20.73 19.18
C GLY A 1179 11.31 -19.25 18.98
N ALA A 1180 10.32 -18.35 18.98
CA ALA A 1180 10.56 -16.91 19.10
C ALA A 1180 11.18 -16.57 20.46
N LYS A 1181 12.03 -15.53 20.50
CA LYS A 1181 12.64 -15.02 21.74
C LYS A 1181 11.79 -13.94 22.42
N GLU A 1182 10.86 -13.36 21.68
CA GLU A 1182 9.94 -12.30 22.08
C GLU A 1182 8.52 -12.66 21.59
N GLY A 1183 7.51 -12.22 22.34
CA GLY A 1183 6.11 -12.37 22.02
C GLY A 1183 5.57 -11.17 21.25
N THR A 1184 4.46 -11.38 20.57
CA THR A 1184 3.66 -10.31 19.93
C THR A 1184 2.49 -9.96 20.85
N LEU A 1185 2.22 -8.66 21.03
CA LEU A 1185 1.03 -8.18 21.75
C LEU A 1185 -0.22 -8.55 20.94
N MET A 1186 -1.24 -9.09 21.62
CA MET A 1186 -2.47 -9.57 20.99
C MET A 1186 -3.76 -8.94 21.54
N ALA A 1187 -3.77 -8.52 22.80
CA ALA A 1187 -4.87 -7.80 23.44
C ALA A 1187 -4.36 -6.96 24.63
N GLY A 1188 -5.05 -5.86 24.95
CA GLY A 1188 -4.65 -4.92 26.00
C GLY A 1188 -3.28 -4.27 25.74
N GLY A 1189 -2.50 -4.06 26.80
CA GLY A 1189 -1.14 -3.51 26.72
C GLY A 1189 -1.04 -1.98 26.68
N ASN A 1190 -2.17 -1.26 26.66
CA ASN A 1190 -2.23 0.20 26.78
C ASN A 1190 -2.33 0.68 28.24
N GLY A 1191 -1.79 -0.12 29.17
CA GLY A 1191 -1.92 0.06 30.62
C GLY A 1191 -3.17 -0.60 31.20
N GLU A 1192 -3.30 -0.46 32.52
CA GLU A 1192 -4.49 -0.86 33.27
C GLU A 1192 -5.65 0.11 33.04
N GLY A 1193 -6.86 -0.41 32.84
CA GLY A 1193 -8.09 0.36 32.90
C GLY A 1193 -9.28 -0.25 32.17
N GLU A 1194 -10.36 0.51 32.10
CA GLU A 1194 -11.68 0.10 31.56
C GLU A 1194 -11.87 0.42 30.07
N ASP A 1195 -10.95 1.14 29.41
CA ASP A 1195 -11.07 1.46 27.98
C ASP A 1195 -11.04 0.19 27.11
N LEU A 1196 -11.57 0.26 25.88
CA LEU A 1196 -11.66 -0.89 24.96
C LEU A 1196 -10.30 -1.38 24.45
N ASN A 1197 -9.24 -0.56 24.55
CA ASN A 1197 -7.86 -0.95 24.24
C ASN A 1197 -7.05 -1.36 25.50
N GLN A 1198 -7.70 -1.44 26.67
CA GLN A 1198 -7.11 -1.80 27.96
C GLN A 1198 -7.70 -3.09 28.53
N LEU A 1199 -7.05 -3.60 29.57
CA LEU A 1199 -7.46 -4.75 30.39
C LEU A 1199 -7.10 -4.46 31.85
N SER A 1200 -7.70 -5.14 32.82
CA SER A 1200 -7.15 -5.29 34.16
C SER A 1200 -7.09 -6.74 34.63
N SER A 1201 -5.87 -7.16 34.99
CA SER A 1201 -5.51 -8.52 35.42
C SER A 1201 -6.15 -9.64 34.58
N PRO A 1202 -5.92 -9.70 33.25
CA PRO A 1202 -6.54 -10.72 32.41
C PRO A 1202 -6.25 -12.15 32.89
N GLN A 1203 -7.29 -12.98 32.92
CA GLN A 1203 -7.27 -14.34 33.45
C GLN A 1203 -7.47 -15.38 32.35
N GLY A 1204 -8.66 -15.97 32.22
CA GLY A 1204 -8.91 -17.03 31.24
C GLY A 1204 -8.73 -16.55 29.81
N ILE A 1205 -8.10 -17.40 29.00
CA ILE A 1205 -7.90 -17.18 27.58
C ILE A 1205 -8.31 -18.43 26.80
N ILE A 1206 -9.19 -18.23 25.83
CA ILE A 1206 -9.48 -19.22 24.79
C ILE A 1206 -9.38 -18.55 23.42
N VAL A 1207 -8.69 -19.21 22.49
CA VAL A 1207 -8.58 -18.76 21.10
C VAL A 1207 -9.35 -19.76 20.25
N ASN A 1208 -10.31 -19.29 19.47
CA ASN A 1208 -11.04 -20.17 18.56
C ASN A 1208 -10.25 -20.36 17.24
N TYR A 1209 -10.73 -21.26 16.40
CA TYR A 1209 -10.27 -21.48 15.02
C TYR A 1209 -10.58 -20.29 14.07
N LEU A 1210 -11.14 -19.21 14.63
CA LEU A 1210 -10.87 -17.79 14.33
C LEU A 1210 -9.44 -17.34 14.04
N GLY A 1211 -8.59 -17.59 15.05
CA GLY A 1211 -7.61 -16.60 15.50
C GLY A 1211 -8.17 -15.53 16.44
N GLU A 1212 -9.49 -15.51 16.75
CA GLU A 1212 -10.08 -14.55 17.71
C GLU A 1212 -9.78 -14.98 19.15
N ILE A 1213 -9.49 -14.00 19.99
CA ILE A 1213 -8.98 -14.20 21.34
C ILE A 1213 -10.02 -13.70 22.33
N TYR A 1214 -10.56 -14.63 23.13
CA TYR A 1214 -11.51 -14.35 24.19
C TYR A 1214 -10.76 -14.29 25.51
N VAL A 1215 -10.89 -13.16 26.22
CA VAL A 1215 -10.14 -12.82 27.42
C VAL A 1215 -11.11 -12.50 28.54
N ALA A 1216 -10.97 -13.19 29.67
CA ALA A 1216 -11.65 -12.79 30.91
C ALA A 1216 -10.89 -11.63 31.54
N ASP A 1217 -11.52 -10.46 31.52
CA ASP A 1217 -10.94 -9.19 31.96
C ASP A 1217 -11.34 -8.96 33.43
N CYS A 1218 -10.54 -9.55 34.32
CA CYS A 1218 -10.98 -10.03 35.63
C CYS A 1218 -11.43 -8.92 36.58
N GLU A 1219 -10.65 -7.83 36.71
CA GLU A 1219 -10.97 -6.74 37.64
C GLU A 1219 -11.95 -5.72 37.02
N ASN A 1220 -12.23 -5.85 35.71
CA ASN A 1220 -13.21 -5.06 34.95
C ASN A 1220 -14.59 -5.79 34.81
N ASP A 1221 -14.77 -6.93 35.49
CA ASP A 1221 -16.00 -7.75 35.53
C ASP A 1221 -16.64 -8.04 34.15
N ARG A 1222 -15.80 -8.30 33.15
CA ARG A 1222 -16.23 -8.50 31.75
C ARG A 1222 -15.43 -9.59 31.03
N VAL A 1223 -16.00 -10.10 29.94
CA VAL A 1223 -15.27 -10.91 28.96
C VAL A 1223 -15.22 -10.12 27.67
N MET A 1224 -14.03 -9.98 27.09
CA MET A 1224 -13.78 -9.25 25.86
C MET A 1224 -13.18 -10.13 24.78
N ARG A 1225 -13.39 -9.74 23.52
CA ARG A 1225 -12.83 -10.40 22.35
C ARG A 1225 -11.94 -9.45 21.55
N TRP A 1226 -10.74 -9.90 21.19
CA TRP A 1226 -9.91 -9.27 20.15
C TRP A 1226 -9.91 -10.11 18.87
N CYS A 1227 -9.98 -9.43 17.73
CA CYS A 1227 -9.73 -9.98 16.40
C CYS A 1227 -8.33 -9.54 15.93
N GLU A 1228 -7.68 -10.33 15.07
CA GLU A 1228 -6.33 -10.00 14.60
C GLU A 1228 -6.28 -8.64 13.86
N GLY A 1229 -5.27 -7.82 14.20
CA GLY A 1229 -5.09 -6.49 13.63
C GLY A 1229 -5.99 -5.38 14.21
N LYS A 1230 -6.72 -5.64 15.31
CA LYS A 1230 -7.49 -4.62 16.05
C LYS A 1230 -6.68 -4.01 17.18
N GLU A 1231 -6.77 -2.69 17.34
CA GLU A 1231 -6.17 -1.95 18.47
C GLU A 1231 -7.10 -1.91 19.70
N GLU A 1232 -8.41 -2.08 19.49
CA GLU A 1232 -9.47 -2.16 20.53
C GLU A 1232 -10.18 -3.53 20.48
N GLY A 1233 -10.61 -4.00 21.65
CA GLY A 1233 -11.44 -5.20 21.82
C GLY A 1233 -12.93 -4.87 21.97
N GLU A 1234 -13.75 -5.92 21.92
CA GLU A 1234 -15.21 -5.81 22.04
C GLU A 1234 -15.70 -6.55 23.30
N ILE A 1235 -16.49 -5.88 24.16
CA ILE A 1235 -17.18 -6.52 25.28
C ILE A 1235 -18.25 -7.46 24.72
N ILE A 1236 -18.20 -8.73 25.10
CA ILE A 1236 -19.17 -9.74 24.65
C ILE A 1236 -20.18 -10.13 25.73
N VAL A 1237 -19.76 -10.21 27.00
CA VAL A 1237 -20.62 -10.45 28.18
C VAL A 1237 -20.01 -9.77 29.42
N GLY A 1238 -20.85 -9.46 30.41
CA GLY A 1238 -20.43 -8.72 31.61
C GLY A 1238 -20.32 -7.21 31.34
N GLY A 1239 -19.49 -6.49 32.11
CA GLY A 1239 -19.32 -5.04 31.99
C GLY A 1239 -20.48 -4.20 32.52
N ASN A 1240 -21.54 -4.82 33.05
CA ASN A 1240 -22.66 -4.14 33.72
C ASN A 1240 -22.38 -3.86 35.22
N GLY A 1241 -21.10 -3.70 35.58
CA GLY A 1241 -20.59 -3.57 36.95
C GLY A 1241 -20.57 -4.86 37.77
N LYS A 1242 -19.68 -4.90 38.78
CA LYS A 1242 -19.52 -5.98 39.76
C LYS A 1242 -20.85 -6.38 40.40
N GLY A 1243 -21.24 -7.65 40.28
CA GLY A 1243 -22.47 -8.13 40.92
C GLY A 1243 -22.88 -9.55 40.56
N ASN A 1244 -24.02 -9.97 41.12
CA ASN A 1244 -24.53 -11.35 41.01
C ASN A 1244 -25.83 -11.48 40.19
N GLN A 1245 -26.26 -10.42 39.53
CA GLN A 1245 -27.39 -10.48 38.59
C GLN A 1245 -27.07 -11.37 37.38
N THR A 1246 -28.08 -11.68 36.56
CA THR A 1246 -27.93 -12.54 35.37
C THR A 1246 -27.03 -11.93 34.29
N ASN A 1247 -26.96 -10.59 34.22
CA ASN A 1247 -26.10 -9.84 33.30
C ASN A 1247 -24.85 -9.23 33.94
N GLN A 1248 -24.55 -9.62 35.18
CA GLN A 1248 -23.36 -9.19 35.91
C GLN A 1248 -22.44 -10.39 36.15
N LEU A 1249 -21.15 -10.08 36.25
CA LEU A 1249 -20.09 -10.98 36.66
C LEU A 1249 -19.40 -10.38 37.88
N ASN A 1250 -18.61 -11.19 38.56
CA ASN A 1250 -17.74 -10.78 39.64
C ASN A 1250 -16.44 -11.62 39.61
N GLY A 1251 -15.35 -11.02 39.10
CA GLY A 1251 -14.08 -11.71 38.90
C GLY A 1251 -14.17 -12.88 37.91
N PRO A 1252 -14.51 -12.66 36.63
CA PRO A 1252 -14.51 -13.73 35.63
C PRO A 1252 -13.08 -14.28 35.44
N THR A 1253 -12.93 -15.61 35.53
CA THR A 1253 -11.64 -16.29 35.41
C THR A 1253 -11.62 -17.25 34.23
N GLY A 1254 -11.86 -18.54 34.41
CA GLY A 1254 -11.86 -19.53 33.33
C GLY A 1254 -12.99 -19.34 32.32
N LEU A 1255 -12.72 -19.67 31.06
CA LEU A 1255 -13.66 -19.61 29.93
C LEU A 1255 -13.71 -20.96 29.22
N SER A 1256 -14.89 -21.38 28.76
CA SER A 1256 -15.06 -22.57 27.91
C SER A 1256 -16.24 -22.43 26.95
N PHE A 1257 -16.20 -23.14 25.83
CA PHE A 1257 -17.33 -23.28 24.90
C PHE A 1257 -17.86 -24.72 24.93
N ASP A 1258 -19.18 -24.91 24.80
CA ASP A 1258 -19.73 -26.23 24.44
C ASP A 1258 -19.75 -26.45 22.91
N ASP A 1259 -20.03 -27.68 22.47
CA ASP A 1259 -20.15 -28.04 21.04
C ASP A 1259 -21.26 -27.24 20.29
N GLY A 1260 -22.08 -26.44 21.00
CA GLY A 1260 -23.07 -25.52 20.45
C GLY A 1260 -22.68 -24.04 20.55
N GLY A 1261 -21.43 -23.72 20.85
CA GLY A 1261 -20.89 -22.34 20.90
C GLY A 1261 -21.32 -21.51 22.12
N ASN A 1262 -22.05 -22.08 23.08
CA ASN A 1262 -22.46 -21.36 24.29
C ASN A 1262 -21.22 -21.05 25.14
N LEU A 1263 -21.10 -19.83 25.66
CA LEU A 1263 -19.97 -19.42 26.49
C LEU A 1263 -20.26 -19.73 27.95
N TYR A 1264 -19.34 -20.45 28.60
CA TYR A 1264 -19.38 -20.73 30.03
C TYR A 1264 -18.24 -19.98 30.71
N VAL A 1265 -18.57 -19.21 31.74
CA VAL A 1265 -17.64 -18.36 32.50
C VAL A 1265 -17.60 -18.82 33.95
N ALA A 1266 -16.39 -19.03 34.49
CA ALA A 1266 -16.17 -19.20 35.92
C ALA A 1266 -16.23 -17.83 36.60
N ASP A 1267 -17.37 -17.54 37.21
CA ASP A 1267 -17.74 -16.28 37.85
C ASP A 1267 -17.34 -16.35 39.33
N CYS A 1268 -16.04 -16.16 39.60
CA CYS A 1268 -15.38 -16.85 40.71
C CYS A 1268 -15.72 -16.27 42.10
N GLU A 1269 -15.88 -14.95 42.25
CA GLU A 1269 -16.34 -14.34 43.50
C GLU A 1269 -17.85 -14.57 43.75
N ASN A 1270 -18.61 -14.97 42.72
CA ASN A 1270 -20.03 -15.35 42.83
C ASN A 1270 -20.23 -16.87 43.07
N ASP A 1271 -19.14 -17.64 43.21
CA ASP A 1271 -19.14 -19.07 43.52
C ASP A 1271 -20.03 -19.91 42.57
N ARG A 1272 -20.01 -19.56 41.27
CA ARG A 1272 -20.89 -20.16 40.24
C ARG A 1272 -20.25 -20.25 38.86
N ILE A 1273 -20.83 -21.10 38.00
CA ILE A 1273 -20.59 -21.09 36.55
C ILE A 1273 -21.81 -20.49 35.84
N GLN A 1274 -21.56 -19.44 35.07
CA GLN A 1274 -22.56 -18.77 34.24
C GLN A 1274 -22.48 -19.29 32.80
N LYS A 1275 -23.56 -19.89 32.29
CA LYS A 1275 -23.74 -20.17 30.86
C LYS A 1275 -24.45 -18.97 30.22
N PHE A 1276 -23.78 -18.30 29.31
CA PHE A 1276 -24.43 -17.37 28.39
C PHE A 1276 -24.84 -18.14 27.12
N GLU A 1277 -26.13 -18.10 26.78
CA GLU A 1277 -26.65 -18.85 25.65
C GLU A 1277 -26.38 -18.13 24.32
N LEU A 1278 -26.04 -18.90 23.29
CA LEU A 1278 -25.80 -18.35 21.96
C LEU A 1278 -27.12 -17.85 21.36
N VAL A 1279 -27.25 -16.53 21.17
CA VAL A 1279 -28.26 -16.00 20.25
C VAL A 1279 -27.61 -15.95 18.86
N LEU A 1280 -28.10 -16.83 18.00
CA LEU A 1280 -27.84 -16.84 16.56
C LEU A 1280 -28.74 -15.80 15.89
#